data_AF-A0A853D868-F1
#
_entry.id   AF-A0A853D868-F1
#
_cell.length_a   1.000
_cell.length_b   1.000
_cell.length_c   1.000
_cell.angle_alpha   90.00
_cell.angle_beta   90.00
_cell.angle_gamma   90.00
#
_symmetry.space_group_name_H-M   'P 1'
#
loop_
_entity.id
_entity.type
_entity.pdbx_description
1 polymer ?
#
loop_
_entity_poly.entity_id
_entity_poly.type
_entity_poly.pdbx_seq_one_letter_code
_entity_poly.pdbx_strand_id
1 'polypeptide(L)'
;MKAKLHLVFSITIFFSCFCIYGQQGYWKNVPNRSGLRASSLKDISDAKKVFTLDKSGLSKTINSVSVAKSSATTVYLPNGEGDVVPFYVKETAVLHPNLSKKYPAIKSFTGISADGKYKVKLSSSHKGIQTMMVSLEDSRIAFMEPASNDSDTYVLYDKEAGLSSKMDFICTTSKDLFGNASKSSNLAGKTIVPLVDDQVLRTYRVAVSASGEYTQYMGGTVEDALAGINATLTRVNEVFETDLGVTLELIPNNDLLIFTNANTDPFNNSLNSQIQSTITSIIGEENYDVGHLFHQVGVGLDNGNAGFIASVCVDNRKGSAFSAANVPEGDVFDLDYVAHELGHQFGANHTWSFESEGTGVQAEPASGSTIMGYAGIVEGNNVALQGDDYFHYNSILQISTYLETTSCAQTEAISNAPPVLVPVNDYTIPRGTAFVLEGNATDPDAGDVLTYTWEQIDDGLVTTASFGSLNPSGANFRSLPPSTDPKRYFPRLSEVVQGNLTQVNPATGDAWETVSEIERNLRFACTVRDNAAGGGQVVSDVLDVRVIKAAGPFIVTSQTSEETYVAGSVQEITWDVSNTDIAPINAQQVDIFLSLDGGLTYPITLLENTLNDGAEEVLLPGNVTNTGRIMVKASNNIFFAVNSTDFTIEPSQMVLNFENLDYEVCQPDDLVIPFVYETYDGFNENATFSANVPAGMSANFSPTNATANSTDVDLTLSNTNSVAPGTYDIVVTATSASVTKNITLTLLVQDGNFADVALLAPSDGEAGVALEALLNWQADPSYSNYDVEVATDLAFTNVVESASLPFTTYKATNLEAETEYFWRVRPNNGCGSGTFGTPFSFTTSQVNCRNRNATDLPITIASSGTPTITTSILFVEDLPISDVNVNLQLDHTYLEDLIITLISPSGTEVTLLSNNCGADNDLNAVFDDDGDPIVCGENPAISGTVAPIGFLSSLNGESILGEWVLEIEDTAASDGGALVDFSLDICVEGSYRPDADEDGVFDDGDDLCLGTPKGVEVNTNGCAVYRFASDNFEIEVISESCRSNNDGSITITPLDTAVNYTAVLNGASGSESFEFTNSQTFSNLPAGEYSLCISGTDGLITYEEVCFDAMLTQPDVLDVSALLDAGVLNLDLNGASFYNVELNGLVTQTEASKIQLPLENGINTLKVFTNLPCQGSFEKSFFYSERPILSPNPVYTTTQVYMAGFEGIVGIQLFTANGKLVRTERRRVFGEDLELDVSTLPKGLYYLGLEKSGKKEMFKLIKE
;
A
#
# COMPACT_ATOMS: atom_id res chain seq x y z
N MET A 1 -82.55 12.50 -37.23
CA MET A 1 -82.29 13.11 -35.91
C MET A 1 -81.37 12.23 -35.04
N LYS A 2 -80.34 11.56 -35.61
CA LYS A 2 -79.37 10.72 -34.88
C LYS A 2 -77.90 11.13 -35.09
N ALA A 3 -77.57 11.78 -36.20
CA ALA A 3 -76.18 12.19 -36.49
C ALA A 3 -75.68 13.44 -35.73
N LYS A 4 -76.58 14.25 -35.16
CA LYS A 4 -76.19 15.49 -34.43
C LYS A 4 -75.89 15.28 -32.93
N LEU A 5 -76.20 14.10 -32.36
CA LEU A 5 -75.95 13.85 -30.93
C LEU A 5 -74.55 13.26 -30.69
N HIS A 6 -74.04 12.41 -31.59
CA HIS A 6 -72.70 11.83 -31.46
C HIS A 6 -71.58 12.86 -31.60
N LEU A 7 -71.71 13.84 -32.51
CA LEU A 7 -70.69 14.87 -32.69
C LEU A 7 -70.58 15.80 -31.47
N VAL A 8 -71.70 16.11 -30.82
CA VAL A 8 -71.72 16.93 -29.61
C VAL A 8 -71.11 16.13 -28.45
N PHE A 9 -71.47 14.86 -28.27
CA PHE A 9 -70.89 14.03 -27.20
C PHE A 9 -69.38 13.82 -27.36
N SER A 10 -68.89 13.59 -28.58
CA SER A 10 -67.45 13.44 -28.86
C SER A 10 -66.68 14.75 -28.65
N ILE A 11 -67.23 15.90 -29.05
CA ILE A 11 -66.61 17.21 -28.80
C ILE A 11 -66.65 17.55 -27.31
N THR A 12 -67.70 17.18 -26.58
CA THR A 12 -67.77 17.42 -25.12
C THR A 12 -66.81 16.51 -24.36
N ILE A 13 -66.63 15.25 -24.78
CA ILE A 13 -65.61 14.33 -24.22
C ILE A 13 -64.20 14.83 -24.54
N PHE A 14 -63.96 15.29 -25.77
CA PHE A 14 -62.67 15.84 -26.18
C PHE A 14 -62.34 17.14 -25.42
N PHE A 15 -63.32 18.04 -25.23
CA PHE A 15 -63.14 19.24 -24.41
C PHE A 15 -63.09 18.95 -22.90
N SER A 16 -63.77 17.92 -22.39
CA SER A 16 -63.62 17.52 -20.98
C SER A 16 -62.27 16.85 -20.71
N CYS A 17 -61.70 16.13 -21.67
CA CYS A 17 -60.33 15.62 -21.57
C CYS A 17 -59.30 16.78 -21.58
N PHE A 18 -59.53 17.84 -22.35
CA PHE A 18 -58.67 19.04 -22.31
C PHE A 18 -58.88 19.91 -21.06
N CYS A 19 -60.08 19.93 -20.46
CA CYS A 19 -60.33 20.66 -19.21
C CYS A 19 -59.77 19.95 -17.96
N ILE A 20 -59.53 18.64 -18.02
CA ILE A 20 -58.90 17.88 -16.92
C ILE A 20 -57.37 18.02 -16.93
N TYR A 21 -56.76 18.35 -18.07
CA TYR A 21 -55.33 18.72 -18.17
C TYR A 21 -55.04 20.22 -17.94
N GLY A 22 -56.04 21.00 -17.49
CA GLY A 22 -55.97 22.46 -17.37
C GLY A 22 -55.75 23.02 -15.96
N GLN A 23 -55.52 22.19 -14.93
CA GLN A 23 -55.08 22.69 -13.62
C GLN A 23 -53.57 22.96 -13.66
N GLN A 24 -53.19 24.09 -14.27
CA GLN A 24 -51.82 24.60 -14.17
C GLN A 24 -51.52 24.88 -12.69
N GLY A 25 -50.52 24.17 -12.15
CA GLY A 25 -49.95 24.47 -10.85
C GLY A 25 -49.38 25.89 -10.78
N TYR A 26 -49.08 26.35 -9.58
CA TYR A 26 -48.54 27.69 -9.33
C TYR A 26 -47.14 27.92 -9.92
N TRP A 27 -46.49 26.86 -10.42
CA TRP A 27 -45.14 26.86 -10.99
C TRP A 27 -45.17 26.81 -12.52
N LYS A 28 -44.39 27.68 -13.17
CA LYS A 28 -44.21 27.70 -14.63
C LYS A 28 -42.74 27.68 -14.98
N ASN A 29 -42.28 26.60 -15.63
CA ASN A 29 -40.92 26.48 -16.14
C ASN A 29 -40.63 27.60 -17.18
N VAL A 30 -39.48 28.25 -17.06
CA VAL A 30 -39.00 29.30 -17.95
C VAL A 30 -37.54 29.05 -18.36
N PRO A 31 -37.10 29.53 -19.54
CA PRO A 31 -35.72 29.38 -19.97
C PRO A 31 -34.74 30.11 -19.04
N ASN A 32 -33.56 29.54 -18.86
CA ASN A 32 -32.47 30.18 -18.14
C ASN A 32 -32.05 31.49 -18.85
N ARG A 33 -31.94 32.59 -18.11
CA ARG A 33 -31.64 33.93 -18.65
C ARG A 33 -30.26 34.35 -18.18
N SER A 34 -29.42 34.85 -19.09
CA SER A 34 -28.02 35.26 -18.85
C SER A 34 -27.79 36.42 -17.86
N GLY A 35 -28.81 36.83 -17.11
CA GLY A 35 -28.72 37.89 -16.09
C GLY A 35 -29.36 37.52 -14.76
N LEU A 36 -29.90 36.30 -14.59
CA LEU A 36 -30.39 35.80 -13.30
C LEU A 36 -29.21 35.48 -12.38
N ARG A 37 -29.40 35.64 -11.07
CA ARG A 37 -28.42 35.28 -10.04
C ARG A 37 -29.13 34.51 -8.92
N ALA A 38 -28.44 33.55 -8.32
CA ALA A 38 -28.85 32.84 -7.12
C ALA A 38 -27.77 33.03 -6.05
N SER A 39 -28.10 32.85 -4.77
CA SER A 39 -27.13 33.05 -3.69
C SER A 39 -26.20 31.84 -3.56
N SER A 40 -26.74 30.63 -3.79
CA SER A 40 -25.97 29.37 -3.76
C SER A 40 -25.22 29.04 -5.06
N LEU A 41 -25.54 29.67 -6.19
CA LEU A 41 -24.87 29.40 -7.47
C LEU A 41 -23.92 30.53 -7.88
N LYS A 42 -22.69 30.16 -8.25
CA LYS A 42 -21.72 31.08 -8.86
C LYS A 42 -22.08 31.41 -10.31
N ASP A 43 -22.49 30.40 -11.07
CA ASP A 43 -22.98 30.53 -12.43
C ASP A 43 -24.42 30.00 -12.52
N ILE A 44 -25.33 30.83 -13.03
CA ILE A 44 -26.74 30.45 -13.16
C ILE A 44 -26.93 29.32 -14.19
N SER A 45 -25.98 29.09 -15.08
CA SER A 45 -26.04 27.99 -16.06
C SER A 45 -26.00 26.61 -15.41
N ASP A 46 -25.52 26.53 -14.16
CA ASP A 46 -25.51 25.30 -13.35
C ASP A 46 -26.89 24.97 -12.76
N ALA A 47 -27.87 25.88 -12.90
CA ALA A 47 -29.25 25.61 -12.52
C ALA A 47 -29.90 24.52 -13.38
N LYS A 48 -30.45 23.49 -12.73
CA LYS A 48 -31.16 22.38 -13.37
C LYS A 48 -32.44 22.85 -14.08
N LYS A 49 -33.27 23.64 -13.40
CA LYS A 49 -34.45 24.30 -13.99
C LYS A 49 -34.72 25.65 -13.32
N VAL A 50 -35.41 26.52 -14.07
CA VAL A 50 -35.84 27.84 -13.58
C VAL A 50 -37.35 27.93 -13.69
N PHE A 51 -38.01 28.43 -12.63
CA PHE A 51 -39.46 28.55 -12.56
C PHE A 51 -39.89 29.98 -12.26
N THR A 52 -41.08 30.35 -12.71
CA THR A 52 -41.82 31.52 -12.21
C THR A 52 -42.97 31.04 -11.33
N LEU A 53 -43.20 31.74 -10.22
CA LEU A 53 -44.17 31.34 -9.20
C LEU A 53 -45.37 32.30 -9.11
N ASP A 54 -46.60 31.78 -9.18
CA ASP A 54 -47.79 32.49 -8.71
C ASP A 54 -47.83 32.45 -7.17
N LYS A 55 -47.12 33.41 -6.56
CA LYS A 55 -47.03 33.57 -5.10
C LYS A 55 -48.42 33.61 -4.45
N SER A 56 -49.39 34.27 -5.08
CA SER A 56 -50.73 34.43 -4.51
C SER A 56 -51.50 33.11 -4.43
N GLY A 57 -51.31 32.23 -5.42
CA GLY A 57 -51.89 30.89 -5.46
C GLY A 57 -51.23 29.95 -4.45
N LEU A 58 -49.90 29.94 -4.40
CA LEU A 58 -49.15 29.07 -3.49
C LEU A 58 -49.34 29.49 -2.03
N SER A 59 -49.23 30.78 -1.70
CA SER A 59 -49.45 31.27 -0.33
C SER A 59 -50.87 30.98 0.19
N LYS A 60 -51.91 31.00 -0.66
CA LYS A 60 -53.27 30.61 -0.24
C LYS A 60 -53.35 29.14 0.16
N THR A 61 -52.61 28.28 -0.54
CA THR A 61 -52.56 26.84 -0.27
C THR A 61 -51.74 26.56 0.98
N ILE A 62 -50.52 27.08 1.06
CA ILE A 62 -49.61 26.89 2.20
C ILE A 62 -50.18 27.50 3.49
N ASN A 63 -50.78 28.70 3.46
CA ASN A 63 -51.37 29.31 4.66
C ASN A 63 -52.64 28.60 5.15
N SER A 64 -53.22 27.69 4.35
CA SER A 64 -54.33 26.84 4.81
C SER A 64 -53.86 25.66 5.67
N VAL A 65 -52.56 25.35 5.61
CA VAL A 65 -51.87 24.36 6.45
C VAL A 65 -51.65 25.00 7.83
N SER A 66 -52.17 24.36 8.88
CA SER A 66 -51.99 24.84 10.25
C SER A 66 -51.67 23.69 11.20
N VAL A 67 -50.76 23.92 12.15
CA VAL A 67 -50.46 23.01 13.27
C VAL A 67 -51.73 22.46 13.95
N ALA A 68 -52.77 23.30 14.12
CA ALA A 68 -53.98 22.96 14.86
C ALA A 68 -54.93 21.92 14.23
N LYS A 69 -54.70 21.49 12.97
CA LYS A 69 -55.63 20.61 12.24
C LYS A 69 -55.16 19.16 12.06
N SER A 70 -53.94 18.82 12.48
CA SER A 70 -53.32 17.48 12.33
C SER A 70 -53.46 16.80 10.96
N SER A 71 -53.87 17.53 9.91
CA SER A 71 -54.20 16.99 8.59
C SER A 71 -53.22 17.51 7.55
N ALA A 72 -52.47 16.60 6.92
CA ALA A 72 -51.59 16.93 5.81
C ALA A 72 -52.39 17.54 4.65
N THR A 73 -51.82 18.55 3.99
CA THR A 73 -52.45 19.23 2.85
C THR A 73 -51.63 18.98 1.60
N THR A 74 -52.29 18.71 0.48
CA THR A 74 -51.60 18.52 -0.80
C THR A 74 -51.11 19.84 -1.36
N VAL A 75 -49.79 19.99 -1.52
CA VAL A 75 -49.11 21.12 -2.15
C VAL A 75 -48.35 20.62 -3.36
N TYR A 76 -48.40 21.34 -4.48
CA TYR A 76 -47.66 20.97 -5.69
C TYR A 76 -46.34 21.72 -5.75
N LEU A 77 -45.23 20.99 -5.79
CA LEU A 77 -43.86 21.51 -5.83
C LEU A 77 -43.09 20.83 -6.97
N PRO A 78 -42.13 21.51 -7.63
CA PRO A 78 -41.13 20.81 -8.43
C PRO A 78 -40.42 19.76 -7.56
N ASN A 79 -40.15 18.57 -8.08
CA ASN A 79 -39.24 17.60 -7.46
C ASN A 79 -37.78 17.90 -7.86
N GLY A 80 -36.84 17.03 -7.45
CA GLY A 80 -35.42 17.17 -7.81
C GLY A 80 -35.13 17.15 -9.32
N GLU A 81 -35.99 16.54 -10.13
CA GLU A 81 -35.91 16.57 -11.61
C GLU A 81 -36.61 17.79 -12.23
N GLY A 82 -37.25 18.61 -11.39
CA GLY A 82 -38.00 19.80 -11.76
C GLY A 82 -39.33 19.52 -12.44
N ASP A 83 -39.93 18.36 -12.16
CA ASP A 83 -41.31 18.04 -12.51
C ASP A 83 -42.24 18.37 -11.34
N VAL A 84 -43.39 18.97 -11.64
CA VAL A 84 -44.30 19.45 -10.58
C VAL A 84 -45.20 18.31 -10.11
N VAL A 85 -44.97 17.83 -8.88
CA VAL A 85 -45.66 16.68 -8.28
C VAL A 85 -46.37 17.05 -6.97
N PRO A 86 -47.40 16.29 -6.55
CA PRO A 86 -48.09 16.54 -5.29
C PRO A 86 -47.29 16.04 -4.08
N PHE A 87 -47.21 16.86 -3.03
CA PHE A 87 -46.65 16.55 -1.72
C PHE A 87 -47.71 16.66 -0.62
N TYR A 88 -47.73 15.73 0.32
CA TYR A 88 -48.49 15.83 1.56
C TYR A 88 -47.66 16.61 2.59
N VAL A 89 -48.02 17.87 2.82
CA VAL A 89 -47.25 18.80 3.64
C VAL A 89 -47.92 19.03 5.00
N LYS A 90 -47.12 18.96 6.07
CA LYS A 90 -47.49 19.30 7.46
C LYS A 90 -46.62 20.46 7.96
N GLU A 91 -47.18 21.34 8.78
CA GLU A 91 -46.42 22.42 9.42
C GLU A 91 -45.57 21.85 10.56
N THR A 92 -44.25 22.07 10.48
CA THR A 92 -43.24 21.68 11.47
C THR A 92 -42.52 22.97 11.87
N ALA A 93 -43.09 23.67 12.85
CA ALA A 93 -42.70 25.04 13.15
C ALA A 93 -41.32 25.11 13.80
N VAL A 94 -40.40 25.87 13.19
CA VAL A 94 -39.13 26.26 13.81
C VAL A 94 -39.34 27.39 14.81
N LEU A 95 -40.29 28.31 14.57
CA LEU A 95 -40.59 29.39 15.51
C LEU A 95 -41.49 28.88 16.63
N HIS A 96 -41.07 29.05 17.88
CA HIS A 96 -41.94 28.82 19.03
C HIS A 96 -43.29 29.56 18.87
N PRO A 97 -44.43 29.00 19.32
CA PRO A 97 -45.77 29.54 19.04
C PRO A 97 -45.99 31.02 19.37
N ASN A 98 -45.31 31.56 20.39
CA ASN A 98 -45.38 32.98 20.73
C ASN A 98 -44.62 33.89 19.75
N LEU A 99 -43.50 33.41 19.20
CA LEU A 99 -42.72 34.13 18.19
C LEU A 99 -43.44 34.09 16.85
N SER A 100 -43.98 32.92 16.47
CA SER A 100 -44.79 32.76 15.25
C SER A 100 -46.03 33.68 15.23
N LYS A 101 -46.67 33.94 16.38
CA LYS A 101 -47.76 34.93 16.48
C LYS A 101 -47.33 36.37 16.18
N LYS A 102 -46.09 36.74 16.51
CA LYS A 102 -45.54 38.07 16.19
C LYS A 102 -45.17 38.17 14.71
N TYR A 103 -44.66 37.09 14.12
CA TYR A 103 -44.18 37.01 12.73
C TYR A 103 -44.92 35.91 11.93
N PRO A 104 -46.24 36.06 11.69
CA PRO A 104 -47.08 35.00 11.12
C PRO A 104 -46.80 34.67 9.65
N ALA A 105 -45.98 35.49 8.97
CA ALA A 105 -45.55 35.25 7.60
C ALA A 105 -44.42 34.22 7.49
N ILE A 106 -43.72 33.93 8.59
CA ILE A 106 -42.57 33.02 8.66
C ILE A 106 -43.04 31.66 9.18
N LYS A 107 -42.89 30.62 8.36
CA LYS A 107 -43.35 29.26 8.62
C LYS A 107 -42.40 28.21 8.04
N SER A 108 -42.46 27.01 8.61
CA SER A 108 -41.69 25.85 8.16
C SER A 108 -42.55 24.61 8.10
N PHE A 109 -42.22 23.73 7.17
CA PHE A 109 -43.03 22.56 6.84
C PHE A 109 -42.14 21.38 6.45
N THR A 110 -42.64 20.18 6.74
CA THR A 110 -42.13 18.91 6.21
C THR A 110 -43.19 18.31 5.30
N GLY A 111 -42.78 17.66 4.21
CA GLY A 111 -43.70 16.90 3.38
C GLY A 111 -43.07 15.66 2.78
N ILE A 112 -43.93 14.73 2.38
CA ILE A 112 -43.57 13.56 1.57
C ILE A 112 -44.37 13.63 0.27
N SER A 113 -43.71 13.38 -0.85
CA SER A 113 -44.34 13.23 -2.17
C SER A 113 -45.41 12.14 -2.17
N ALA A 114 -46.44 12.28 -2.99
CA ALA A 114 -47.57 11.34 -2.96
C ALA A 114 -47.20 9.91 -3.41
N ASP A 115 -46.09 9.75 -4.12
CA ASP A 115 -45.49 8.47 -4.52
C ASP A 115 -44.46 7.94 -3.51
N GLY A 116 -44.19 8.67 -2.43
CA GLY A 116 -43.25 8.27 -1.39
C GLY A 116 -41.77 8.38 -1.78
N LYS A 117 -41.44 9.01 -2.91
CA LYS A 117 -40.05 9.04 -3.42
C LYS A 117 -39.19 10.19 -2.90
N TYR A 118 -39.81 11.26 -2.46
CA TYR A 118 -39.14 12.49 -2.02
C TYR A 118 -39.65 12.96 -0.67
N LYS A 119 -38.72 13.32 0.22
CA LYS A 119 -38.95 14.18 1.39
C LYS A 119 -38.65 15.62 1.04
N VAL A 120 -39.36 16.56 1.65
CA VAL A 120 -39.11 18.00 1.49
C VAL A 120 -39.20 18.74 2.81
N LYS A 121 -38.17 19.53 3.12
CA LYS A 121 -38.26 20.66 4.07
C LYS A 121 -38.52 21.93 3.30
N LEU A 122 -39.51 22.70 3.75
CA LEU A 122 -39.94 23.94 3.10
C LEU A 122 -39.98 25.07 4.12
N SER A 123 -39.22 26.13 3.89
CA SER A 123 -39.35 27.40 4.61
C SER A 123 -40.15 28.39 3.76
N SER A 124 -41.04 29.16 4.40
CA SER A 124 -41.88 30.16 3.75
C SER A 124 -41.82 31.46 4.55
N SER A 125 -41.54 32.56 3.87
CA SER A 125 -41.49 33.91 4.46
C SER A 125 -42.03 34.97 3.51
N HIS A 126 -42.02 36.24 3.92
CA HIS A 126 -42.28 37.38 3.04
C HIS A 126 -41.23 37.54 1.93
N LYS A 127 -40.03 36.95 2.06
CA LYS A 127 -38.99 36.94 1.02
C LYS A 127 -39.21 35.87 -0.05
N GLY A 128 -40.02 34.85 0.22
CA GLY A 128 -40.27 33.75 -0.71
C GLY A 128 -40.28 32.40 -0.01
N ILE A 129 -40.09 31.35 -0.80
CA ILE A 129 -40.03 29.96 -0.32
C ILE A 129 -38.62 29.41 -0.59
N GLN A 130 -38.11 28.59 0.31
CA GLN A 130 -36.92 27.80 0.04
C GLN A 130 -37.21 26.34 0.37
N THR A 131 -36.66 25.42 -0.41
CA THR A 131 -36.82 23.99 -0.18
C THR A 131 -35.50 23.24 -0.20
N MET A 132 -35.43 22.19 0.60
CA MET A 132 -34.47 21.10 0.50
C MET A 132 -35.28 19.83 0.23
N MET A 133 -34.99 19.16 -0.89
CA MET A 133 -35.66 17.93 -1.29
C MET A 133 -34.64 16.79 -1.26
N VAL A 134 -34.98 15.74 -0.53
CA VAL A 134 -34.17 14.51 -0.44
C VAL A 134 -34.89 13.43 -1.23
N SER A 135 -34.22 12.87 -2.22
CA SER A 135 -34.65 11.66 -2.91
C SER A 135 -34.44 10.46 -1.99
N LEU A 136 -35.50 9.70 -1.70
CA LEU A 136 -35.41 8.49 -0.87
C LEU A 136 -34.85 7.28 -1.64
N GLU A 137 -34.68 7.39 -2.96
CA GLU A 137 -34.16 6.30 -3.81
C GLU A 137 -32.62 6.26 -3.79
N ASP A 138 -31.98 7.44 -3.83
CA ASP A 138 -30.53 7.60 -4.02
C ASP A 138 -29.93 8.70 -3.13
N SER A 139 -30.68 9.21 -2.14
CA SER A 139 -30.30 10.29 -1.22
C SER A 139 -29.80 11.58 -1.87
N ARG A 140 -30.03 11.77 -3.18
CA ARG A 140 -29.65 13.01 -3.86
C ARG A 140 -30.49 14.17 -3.36
N ILE A 141 -29.81 15.30 -3.17
CA ILE A 141 -30.40 16.50 -2.59
C ILE A 141 -30.50 17.60 -3.65
N ALA A 142 -31.71 18.13 -3.79
CA ALA A 142 -32.00 19.26 -4.66
C ALA A 142 -32.55 20.42 -3.84
N PHE A 143 -32.10 21.62 -4.18
CA PHE A 143 -32.50 22.85 -3.51
C PHE A 143 -33.28 23.75 -4.47
N MET A 144 -34.26 24.46 -3.93
CA MET A 144 -34.97 25.49 -4.67
C MET A 144 -35.03 26.76 -3.85
N GLU A 145 -34.67 27.88 -4.48
CA GLU A 145 -34.61 29.19 -3.83
C GLU A 145 -35.01 30.33 -4.79
N PRO A 146 -35.43 31.51 -4.29
CA PRO A 146 -35.69 32.66 -5.14
C PRO A 146 -34.39 33.22 -5.72
N ALA A 147 -34.43 33.66 -6.98
CA ALA A 147 -33.30 34.36 -7.59
C ALA A 147 -33.02 35.68 -6.85
N SER A 148 -31.76 35.93 -6.50
CA SER A 148 -31.33 37.07 -5.68
C SER A 148 -31.63 38.44 -6.32
N ASN A 149 -31.85 38.48 -7.64
CA ASN A 149 -32.22 39.69 -8.38
C ASN A 149 -33.62 39.65 -9.01
N ASP A 150 -34.41 38.60 -8.81
CA ASP A 150 -35.80 38.47 -9.28
C ASP A 150 -36.62 37.55 -8.37
N SER A 151 -37.30 38.13 -7.38
CA SER A 151 -38.01 37.38 -6.34
C SER A 151 -39.19 36.52 -6.82
N ASP A 152 -39.69 36.72 -8.05
CA ASP A 152 -40.77 35.91 -8.62
C ASP A 152 -40.25 34.69 -9.40
N THR A 153 -38.93 34.65 -9.61
CA THR A 153 -38.21 33.59 -10.30
C THR A 153 -37.48 32.72 -9.28
N TYR A 154 -37.53 31.41 -9.47
CA TYR A 154 -36.95 30.40 -8.60
C TYR A 154 -35.99 29.53 -9.38
N VAL A 155 -34.91 29.15 -8.72
CA VAL A 155 -33.84 28.35 -9.28
C VAL A 155 -33.85 27.01 -8.56
N LEU A 156 -33.97 25.92 -9.32
CA LEU A 156 -33.80 24.56 -8.86
C LEU A 156 -32.41 24.10 -9.28
N TYR A 157 -31.61 23.61 -8.34
CA TYR A 157 -30.27 23.11 -8.57
C TYR A 157 -30.01 21.87 -7.71
N ASP A 158 -29.15 21.00 -8.21
CA ASP A 158 -28.61 19.88 -7.44
C ASP A 158 -27.45 20.42 -6.59
N LYS A 159 -27.23 19.84 -5.41
CA LYS A 159 -26.16 20.27 -4.49
C LYS A 159 -24.80 20.42 -5.17
N GLU A 160 -24.41 19.46 -6.00
CA GLU A 160 -23.13 19.40 -6.72
C GLU A 160 -22.90 20.59 -7.67
N ALA A 161 -23.97 21.30 -8.05
CA ALA A 161 -23.94 22.46 -8.94
C ALA A 161 -23.61 23.78 -8.21
N GLY A 162 -23.58 23.79 -6.87
CA GLY A 162 -23.28 24.93 -6.01
C GLY A 162 -21.80 25.35 -6.08
N LEU A 163 -21.53 26.63 -6.37
CA LEU A 163 -20.17 27.18 -6.43
C LEU A 163 -20.04 28.50 -5.64
N SER A 164 -20.98 28.81 -4.74
CA SER A 164 -20.77 29.93 -3.80
C SER A 164 -19.46 29.66 -3.05
N SER A 165 -18.51 30.58 -3.18
CA SER A 165 -17.11 30.34 -2.82
C SER A 165 -16.95 30.00 -1.33
N LYS A 166 -16.72 28.72 -1.00
CA LYS A 166 -16.03 28.33 0.24
C LYS A 166 -14.60 28.85 0.12
N MET A 167 -14.28 29.96 0.76
CA MET A 167 -12.89 30.41 0.87
C MET A 167 -12.55 30.47 2.35
N ASP A 168 -11.62 29.60 2.75
CA ASP A 168 -10.91 29.64 4.02
C ASP A 168 -11.81 29.54 5.27
N PHE A 169 -12.85 28.68 5.25
CA PHE A 169 -13.54 28.32 6.49
C PHE A 169 -12.55 27.62 7.42
N ILE A 170 -12.34 28.19 8.60
CA ILE A 170 -11.52 27.59 9.65
C ILE A 170 -12.44 27.39 10.84
N CYS A 171 -12.73 26.14 11.19
CA CYS A 171 -13.38 25.82 12.45
C CYS A 171 -12.30 25.69 13.55
N THR A 172 -12.55 26.30 14.71
CA THR A 172 -11.69 26.16 15.88
C THR A 172 -12.54 25.79 17.09
N THR A 173 -12.00 25.01 18.02
CA THR A 173 -12.67 24.69 19.28
C THR A 173 -11.71 24.96 20.45
N SER A 174 -12.21 25.24 21.65
CA SER A 174 -11.32 25.24 22.83
C SER A 174 -11.08 23.79 23.27
N LYS A 175 -9.84 23.31 23.15
CA LYS A 175 -9.39 22.05 23.79
C LYS A 175 -9.53 22.19 25.32
N ASP A 176 -10.66 21.71 25.87
CA ASP A 176 -10.78 21.04 27.19
C ASP A 176 -12.21 21.05 27.78
N LEU A 177 -12.67 19.84 28.19
CA LEU A 177 -13.25 19.49 29.51
C LEU A 177 -14.04 18.16 29.54
N PHE A 178 -14.06 17.40 28.45
CA PHE A 178 -14.23 15.93 28.51
C PHE A 178 -12.92 15.27 28.07
N GLY A 179 -11.89 15.40 28.93
CA GLY A 179 -10.70 14.55 28.80
C GLY A 179 -11.10 13.09 29.01
N ASN A 180 -10.52 12.19 28.22
CA ASN A 180 -10.41 10.74 28.47
C ASN A 180 -11.68 10.04 28.98
N ALA A 181 -12.84 10.60 28.67
CA ALA A 181 -14.14 10.00 28.86
C ALA A 181 -14.75 9.70 27.49
N SER A 182 -13.92 9.19 26.56
CA SER A 182 -14.29 7.87 26.09
C SER A 182 -14.45 7.05 27.38
N LYS A 183 -15.71 6.85 27.82
CA LYS A 183 -16.02 5.45 28.10
C LYS A 183 -15.46 4.78 26.86
N SER A 184 -14.46 3.94 27.05
CA SER A 184 -14.03 3.03 26.01
C SER A 184 -15.30 2.72 25.22
N SER A 185 -15.23 2.88 23.90
CA SER A 185 -15.76 1.80 23.13
C SER A 185 -15.15 0.57 23.80
N ASN A 186 -15.85 -0.01 24.80
CA ASN A 186 -15.83 -1.43 24.99
C ASN A 186 -16.08 -1.87 23.58
N LEU A 187 -14.99 -2.23 22.90
CA LEU A 187 -14.97 -2.76 21.56
C LEU A 187 -16.13 -3.72 21.57
N ALA A 188 -17.22 -3.27 20.96
CA ALA A 188 -18.52 -3.84 21.22
C ALA A 188 -18.41 -5.21 20.58
N GLY A 189 -18.23 -6.24 21.40
CA GLY A 189 -18.29 -7.60 20.91
C GLY A 189 -19.59 -7.74 20.14
N LYS A 190 -19.51 -8.08 18.85
CA LYS A 190 -20.59 -8.50 17.93
C LYS A 190 -22.01 -8.23 18.42
N THR A 191 -22.37 -6.97 18.59
CA THR A 191 -23.73 -6.60 18.99
C THR A 191 -24.14 -5.37 18.22
N ILE A 192 -25.29 -5.46 17.55
CA ILE A 192 -26.00 -4.34 16.95
C ILE A 192 -25.89 -3.13 17.88
N VAL A 193 -25.35 -2.04 17.36
CA VAL A 193 -25.18 -0.77 18.05
C VAL A 193 -26.45 0.05 17.83
N PRO A 194 -27.34 0.16 18.84
CA PRO A 194 -28.46 1.08 18.74
C PRO A 194 -27.90 2.51 18.78
N LEU A 195 -28.10 3.27 17.70
CA LEU A 195 -27.66 4.66 17.63
C LEU A 195 -28.78 5.60 18.10
N VAL A 196 -29.97 5.45 17.52
CA VAL A 196 -31.19 6.18 17.88
C VAL A 196 -32.37 5.21 17.78
N ASP A 197 -32.74 4.56 18.88
CA ASP A 197 -33.75 3.47 18.90
C ASP A 197 -34.83 3.64 19.99
N ASP A 198 -34.80 4.74 20.72
CA ASP A 198 -35.64 4.95 21.91
C ASP A 198 -37.05 5.44 21.60
N GLN A 199 -37.38 5.64 20.32
CA GLN A 199 -38.67 6.14 19.84
C GLN A 199 -39.03 7.50 20.43
N VAL A 200 -38.05 8.40 20.58
CA VAL A 200 -38.25 9.75 21.11
C VAL A 200 -37.74 10.82 20.15
N LEU A 201 -38.61 11.77 19.81
CA LEU A 201 -38.22 13.05 19.21
C LEU A 201 -37.84 14.04 20.31
N ARG A 202 -36.61 14.55 20.26
CA ARG A 202 -36.08 15.53 21.23
C ARG A 202 -36.13 16.93 20.63
N THR A 203 -36.96 17.81 21.19
CA THR A 203 -37.01 19.23 20.83
C THR A 203 -36.11 20.06 21.74
N TYR A 204 -35.09 20.69 21.18
CA TYR A 204 -34.19 21.61 21.88
C TYR A 204 -34.55 23.05 21.55
N ARG A 205 -34.64 23.89 22.59
CA ARG A 205 -34.88 25.33 22.45
C ARG A 205 -33.59 26.02 22.05
N VAL A 206 -33.50 26.47 20.79
CA VAL A 206 -32.34 27.17 20.26
C VAL A 206 -32.51 28.70 20.34
N ALA A 207 -31.48 29.38 20.82
CA ALA A 207 -31.38 30.84 20.85
C ALA A 207 -30.39 31.31 19.77
N VAL A 208 -30.90 31.78 18.62
CA VAL A 208 -30.05 32.27 17.53
C VAL A 208 -29.94 33.79 17.59
N SER A 209 -28.74 34.29 17.84
CA SER A 209 -28.42 35.70 17.72
C SER A 209 -27.98 36.04 16.31
N ALA A 210 -28.31 37.24 15.86
CA ALA A 210 -27.91 37.73 14.55
C ALA A 210 -27.18 39.07 14.70
N SER A 211 -25.95 39.16 14.19
CA SER A 211 -25.19 40.41 14.23
C SER A 211 -25.84 41.51 13.38
N GLY A 212 -25.41 42.74 13.59
CA GLY A 212 -25.81 43.89 12.77
C GLY A 212 -25.49 43.72 11.30
N GLU A 213 -24.34 43.12 10.99
CA GLU A 213 -23.88 42.80 9.64
C GLU A 213 -24.79 41.75 8.98
N TYR A 214 -25.06 40.63 9.67
CA TYR A 214 -25.97 39.59 9.17
C TYR A 214 -27.37 40.15 8.92
N THR A 215 -27.88 40.93 9.87
CA THR A 215 -29.21 41.52 9.74
C THR A 215 -29.29 42.50 8.57
N GLN A 216 -28.25 43.30 8.35
CA GLN A 216 -28.15 44.20 7.18
C GLN A 216 -28.09 43.42 5.87
N TYR A 217 -27.32 42.33 5.82
CA TYR A 217 -27.25 41.44 4.66
C TYR A 217 -28.64 40.88 4.30
N MET A 218 -29.40 40.43 5.29
CA MET A 218 -30.71 39.81 5.09
C MET A 218 -31.81 40.79 4.64
N GLY A 219 -31.64 42.09 4.84
CA GLY A 219 -32.64 43.12 4.47
C GLY A 219 -32.73 44.30 5.44
N GLY A 220 -32.06 44.21 6.60
CA GLY A 220 -31.91 45.29 7.58
C GLY A 220 -32.98 45.33 8.66
N THR A 221 -33.98 44.45 8.64
CA THR A 221 -35.02 44.38 9.68
C THR A 221 -34.93 43.09 10.48
N VAL A 222 -35.53 43.11 11.69
CA VAL A 222 -35.65 41.91 12.54
C VAL A 222 -36.39 40.79 11.80
N GLU A 223 -37.46 41.12 11.08
CA GLU A 223 -38.26 40.13 10.34
C GLU A 223 -37.47 39.48 9.20
N ASP A 224 -36.60 40.24 8.51
CA ASP A 224 -35.74 39.72 7.44
C ASP A 224 -34.70 38.73 7.98
N ALA A 225 -34.01 39.08 9.06
CA ALA A 225 -33.05 38.18 9.70
C ALA A 225 -33.73 36.92 10.26
N LEU A 226 -34.91 37.06 10.86
CA LEU A 226 -35.68 35.92 11.38
C LEU A 226 -36.14 34.97 10.25
N ALA A 227 -36.42 35.50 9.06
CA ALA A 227 -36.74 34.70 7.89
C ALA A 227 -35.53 33.87 7.40
N GLY A 228 -34.33 34.46 7.41
CA GLY A 228 -33.07 33.76 7.13
C GLY A 228 -32.78 32.65 8.14
N ILE A 229 -32.83 32.98 9.44
CA ILE A 229 -32.64 32.00 10.53
C ILE A 229 -33.62 30.83 10.41
N ASN A 230 -34.89 31.13 10.11
CA ASN A 230 -35.90 30.10 9.91
C ASN A 230 -35.55 29.19 8.73
N ALA A 231 -35.06 29.73 7.61
CA ALA A 231 -34.66 28.94 6.46
C ALA A 231 -33.50 27.99 6.79
N THR A 232 -32.46 28.49 7.46
CA THR A 232 -31.30 27.70 7.91
C THR A 232 -31.72 26.55 8.82
N LEU A 233 -32.42 26.85 9.94
CA LEU A 233 -32.83 25.82 10.89
C LEU A 233 -33.84 24.82 10.29
N THR A 234 -34.60 25.22 9.27
CA THR A 234 -35.52 24.31 8.57
C THR A 234 -34.75 23.24 7.78
N ARG A 235 -33.60 23.58 7.19
CA ARG A 235 -32.72 22.63 6.49
C ARG A 235 -31.91 21.78 7.48
N VAL A 236 -31.32 22.39 8.51
CA VAL A 236 -30.59 21.68 9.58
C VAL A 236 -31.47 20.61 10.23
N ASN A 237 -32.75 20.93 10.49
CA ASN A 237 -33.69 19.98 11.06
C ASN A 237 -34.00 18.78 10.14
N GLU A 238 -33.71 18.79 8.82
CA GLU A 238 -33.84 17.57 8.00
C GLU A 238 -32.84 16.51 8.44
N VAL A 239 -31.57 16.92 8.58
CA VAL A 239 -30.48 16.01 8.97
C VAL A 239 -30.61 15.62 10.43
N PHE A 240 -30.83 16.58 11.33
CA PHE A 240 -30.94 16.32 12.77
C PHE A 240 -32.14 15.42 13.11
N GLU A 241 -33.27 15.57 12.41
CA GLU A 241 -34.42 14.69 12.62
C GLU A 241 -34.15 13.28 12.09
N THR A 242 -33.44 13.15 10.96
CA THR A 242 -33.19 11.86 10.30
C THR A 242 -32.11 11.04 11.02
N ASP A 243 -30.99 11.66 11.38
CA ASP A 243 -29.83 10.95 11.95
C ASP A 243 -29.86 10.87 13.48
N LEU A 244 -30.48 11.84 14.17
CA LEU A 244 -30.33 12.02 15.62
C LEU A 244 -31.66 11.96 16.40
N GLY A 245 -32.82 11.96 15.71
CA GLY A 245 -34.11 12.13 16.37
C GLY A 245 -34.23 13.49 17.10
N VAL A 246 -33.58 14.54 16.59
CA VAL A 246 -33.52 15.88 17.20
C VAL A 246 -34.22 16.92 16.33
N THR A 247 -34.97 17.83 16.95
CA THR A 247 -35.53 19.03 16.32
C THR A 247 -35.12 20.29 17.08
N LEU A 248 -34.74 21.33 16.35
CA LEU A 248 -34.41 22.64 16.89
C LEU A 248 -35.61 23.60 16.75
N GLU A 249 -36.04 24.20 17.88
CA GLU A 249 -37.10 25.22 17.93
C GLU A 249 -36.56 26.55 18.49
N LEU A 250 -36.76 27.66 17.78
CA LEU A 250 -36.39 29.00 18.24
C LEU A 250 -37.20 29.42 19.47
N ILE A 251 -36.51 29.96 20.48
CA ILE A 251 -37.13 30.48 21.70
C ILE A 251 -38.22 31.56 21.47
N PRO A 252 -39.21 31.71 22.38
CA PRO A 252 -40.33 32.66 22.24
C PRO A 252 -39.97 34.14 22.02
N ASN A 253 -38.78 34.55 22.46
CA ASN A 253 -38.27 35.93 22.46
C ASN A 253 -36.97 36.09 21.67
N ASN A 254 -36.73 35.22 20.67
CA ASN A 254 -35.53 35.28 19.82
C ASN A 254 -35.40 36.62 19.06
N ASP A 255 -36.51 37.34 18.86
CA ASP A 255 -36.53 38.68 18.27
C ASP A 255 -35.68 39.71 19.03
N LEU A 256 -35.35 39.45 20.32
CA LEU A 256 -34.47 40.29 21.12
C LEU A 256 -32.98 40.09 20.86
N LEU A 257 -32.60 38.99 20.20
CA LEU A 257 -31.22 38.64 19.87
C LEU A 257 -30.81 39.09 18.45
N ILE A 258 -31.69 39.81 17.76
CA ILE A 258 -31.43 40.30 16.41
C ILE A 258 -31.05 41.78 16.46
N PHE A 259 -29.79 42.07 16.16
CA PHE A 259 -29.28 43.43 16.15
C PHE A 259 -29.33 43.99 14.74
N THR A 260 -29.94 45.18 14.55
CA THR A 260 -30.10 45.77 13.20
C THR A 260 -28.98 46.73 12.80
N ASN A 261 -28.05 47.04 13.71
CA ASN A 261 -26.99 48.03 13.49
C ASN A 261 -25.63 47.50 13.97
N ALA A 262 -24.77 47.21 13.00
CA ALA A 262 -23.39 46.74 13.16
C ALA A 262 -22.54 47.59 14.11
N ASN A 263 -22.80 48.90 14.22
CA ASN A 263 -22.00 49.77 15.11
C ASN A 263 -22.40 49.70 16.58
N THR A 264 -23.51 49.05 16.90
CA THR A 264 -24.10 49.06 18.26
C THR A 264 -24.42 47.68 18.80
N ASP A 265 -24.16 46.63 18.01
CA ASP A 265 -24.30 45.27 18.49
C ASP A 265 -23.14 44.90 19.45
N PRO A 266 -23.23 43.79 20.18
CA PRO A 266 -22.24 43.41 21.17
C PRO A 266 -21.03 42.67 20.58
N PHE A 267 -20.95 42.49 19.26
CA PHE A 267 -20.01 41.58 18.60
C PHE A 267 -18.81 42.34 18.03
N ASN A 268 -17.60 41.89 18.37
CA ASN A 268 -16.37 42.36 17.77
C ASN A 268 -15.39 41.20 17.58
N ASN A 269 -14.27 41.16 18.30
CA ASN A 269 -13.18 40.22 18.08
C ASN A 269 -13.27 38.94 18.94
N SER A 270 -14.16 38.87 19.94
CA SER A 270 -14.28 37.71 20.82
C SER A 270 -15.70 37.14 20.76
N LEU A 271 -16.08 36.67 19.57
CA LEU A 271 -17.45 36.26 19.26
C LEU A 271 -17.98 35.23 20.26
N ASN A 272 -17.24 34.16 20.59
CA ASN A 272 -17.71 33.10 21.49
C ASN A 272 -18.09 33.60 22.90
N SER A 273 -17.23 34.42 23.52
CA SER A 273 -17.50 34.94 24.87
C SER A 273 -18.61 36.00 24.85
N GLN A 274 -18.68 36.77 23.76
CA GLN A 274 -19.67 37.82 23.57
C GLN A 274 -21.05 37.25 23.32
N ILE A 275 -21.18 36.21 22.49
CA ILE A 275 -22.47 35.55 22.25
C ILE A 275 -22.99 34.88 23.52
N GLN A 276 -22.15 34.13 24.23
CA GLN A 276 -22.53 33.53 25.50
C GLN A 276 -23.06 34.60 26.48
N SER A 277 -22.28 35.66 26.71
CA SER A 277 -22.68 36.75 27.60
C SER A 277 -23.96 37.46 27.14
N THR A 278 -24.13 37.63 25.84
CA THR A 278 -25.30 38.31 25.24
C THR A 278 -26.57 37.48 25.44
N ILE A 279 -26.55 36.19 25.10
CA ILE A 279 -27.72 35.32 25.28
C ILE A 279 -28.05 35.19 26.77
N THR A 280 -27.05 34.93 27.63
CA THR A 280 -27.25 34.84 29.08
C THR A 280 -27.87 36.10 29.67
N SER A 281 -27.41 37.29 29.24
CA SER A 281 -27.89 38.58 29.76
C SER A 281 -29.31 38.94 29.29
N ILE A 282 -29.64 38.64 28.02
CA ILE A 282 -30.92 39.04 27.41
C ILE A 282 -32.02 38.00 27.67
N ILE A 283 -31.68 36.72 27.57
CA ILE A 283 -32.63 35.60 27.61
C ILE A 283 -32.62 34.89 28.97
N GLY A 284 -31.46 34.74 29.61
CA GLY A 284 -31.28 33.94 30.82
C GLY A 284 -31.06 32.46 30.50
N GLU A 285 -30.15 31.80 31.23
CA GLU A 285 -29.71 30.42 30.98
C GLU A 285 -30.87 29.41 30.97
N GLU A 286 -31.87 29.57 31.83
CA GLU A 286 -32.97 28.62 31.93
C GLU A 286 -33.92 28.59 30.71
N ASN A 287 -33.82 29.61 29.86
CA ASN A 287 -34.79 29.87 28.78
C ASN A 287 -34.32 29.37 27.40
N TYR A 288 -33.13 28.77 27.31
CA TYR A 288 -32.62 28.14 26.10
C TYR A 288 -31.73 26.93 26.42
N ASP A 289 -31.64 26.00 25.48
CA ASP A 289 -30.94 24.73 25.62
C ASP A 289 -29.62 24.73 24.82
N VAL A 290 -29.60 25.48 23.72
CA VAL A 290 -28.44 25.73 22.87
C VAL A 290 -28.53 27.14 22.30
N GLY A 291 -27.40 27.84 22.18
CA GLY A 291 -27.33 29.20 21.66
C GLY A 291 -26.22 29.32 20.61
N HIS A 292 -26.47 30.14 19.61
CA HIS A 292 -25.64 30.23 18.42
C HIS A 292 -25.70 31.64 17.81
N LEU A 293 -24.59 32.14 17.25
CA LEU A 293 -24.53 33.42 16.53
C LEU A 293 -24.41 33.20 15.02
N PHE A 294 -25.26 33.87 14.25
CA PHE A 294 -25.06 34.05 12.81
C PHE A 294 -24.42 35.41 12.54
N HIS A 295 -23.27 35.39 11.89
CA HIS A 295 -22.46 36.56 11.61
C HIS A 295 -22.14 36.67 10.12
N GLN A 296 -22.10 37.91 9.60
CA GLN A 296 -21.66 38.18 8.23
C GLN A 296 -20.27 38.80 8.28
N VAL A 297 -19.36 38.26 7.46
CA VAL A 297 -17.94 38.65 7.41
C VAL A 297 -17.53 39.12 6.01
N GLY A 298 -16.33 39.69 5.90
CA GLY A 298 -15.79 40.06 4.59
C GLY A 298 -15.44 38.85 3.73
N VAL A 299 -15.16 39.08 2.44
CA VAL A 299 -14.67 38.04 1.51
C VAL A 299 -13.39 37.39 2.06
N GLY A 300 -13.35 36.05 2.12
CA GLY A 300 -12.19 35.27 2.57
C GLY A 300 -11.98 35.28 4.09
N LEU A 301 -13.05 35.51 4.86
CA LEU A 301 -13.02 35.53 6.33
C LEU A 301 -14.07 34.56 6.93
N ASP A 302 -14.56 33.62 6.14
CA ASP A 302 -15.52 32.61 6.58
C ASP A 302 -14.92 31.80 7.75
N ASN A 303 -15.69 31.50 8.78
CA ASN A 303 -15.18 30.89 10.01
C ASN A 303 -16.34 30.31 10.84
N GLY A 304 -16.05 29.32 11.67
CA GLY A 304 -16.98 28.80 12.67
C GLY A 304 -16.25 28.42 13.95
N ASN A 305 -16.97 28.42 15.06
CA ASN A 305 -16.43 27.94 16.33
C ASN A 305 -17.57 27.55 17.27
N ALA A 306 -17.62 26.28 17.65
CA ALA A 306 -18.63 25.73 18.55
C ALA A 306 -18.51 26.24 20.00
N GLY A 307 -17.39 26.90 20.33
CA GLY A 307 -16.98 27.28 21.67
C GLY A 307 -16.50 26.06 22.44
N PHE A 308 -17.39 25.09 22.65
CA PHE A 308 -17.13 23.82 23.31
C PHE A 308 -17.85 22.70 22.57
N ILE A 309 -17.17 21.57 22.43
CA ILE A 309 -17.81 20.31 22.04
C ILE A 309 -18.66 19.82 23.22
N ALA A 310 -19.82 19.21 22.93
CA ALA A 310 -20.71 18.63 23.93
C ALA A 310 -21.16 19.68 24.98
N SER A 311 -21.70 20.81 24.50
CA SER A 311 -22.04 21.98 25.30
C SER A 311 -23.52 22.25 25.47
N VAL A 312 -24.38 21.58 24.71
CA VAL A 312 -25.85 21.66 24.84
C VAL A 312 -26.27 21.39 26.29
N CYS A 313 -27.27 22.11 26.79
CA CYS A 313 -27.72 22.06 28.20
C CYS A 313 -26.72 22.52 29.27
N VAL A 314 -25.49 22.96 28.94
CA VAL A 314 -24.49 23.37 29.94
C VAL A 314 -24.43 24.90 30.07
N ASP A 315 -24.89 25.43 31.21
CA ASP A 315 -24.87 26.87 31.49
C ASP A 315 -23.45 27.47 31.39
N ASN A 316 -23.35 28.70 30.88
CA ASN A 316 -22.09 29.39 30.56
C ASN A 316 -21.25 28.73 29.45
N ARG A 317 -21.76 27.71 28.75
CA ARG A 317 -21.11 27.09 27.57
C ARG A 317 -22.05 26.94 26.38
N LYS A 318 -23.30 26.54 26.62
CA LYS A 318 -24.28 26.18 25.58
C LYS A 318 -24.60 27.30 24.59
N GLY A 319 -24.28 28.56 24.89
CA GLY A 319 -24.54 29.72 24.07
C GLY A 319 -23.29 30.36 23.46
N SER A 320 -22.14 29.69 23.46
CA SER A 320 -20.86 30.27 23.02
C SER A 320 -20.50 30.03 21.55
N ALA A 321 -21.35 29.39 20.75
CA ALA A 321 -21.02 29.04 19.36
C ALA A 321 -21.37 30.14 18.34
N PHE A 322 -20.67 30.13 17.20
CA PHE A 322 -21.02 30.98 16.06
C PHE A 322 -20.68 30.33 14.70
N SER A 323 -21.41 30.75 13.67
CA SER A 323 -21.14 30.50 12.26
C SER A 323 -21.06 31.83 11.52
N ALA A 324 -19.98 32.03 10.76
CA ALA A 324 -19.69 33.29 10.07
C ALA A 324 -19.36 33.03 8.59
N ALA A 325 -20.05 33.74 7.70
CA ALA A 325 -19.77 33.66 6.26
C ALA A 325 -19.98 35.00 5.55
N ASN A 326 -19.28 35.19 4.43
CA ASN A 326 -19.52 36.32 3.53
C ASN A 326 -20.92 36.28 2.91
N VAL A 327 -21.37 35.07 2.55
CA VAL A 327 -22.72 34.75 2.07
C VAL A 327 -23.39 33.86 3.13
N PRO A 328 -23.98 34.43 4.20
CA PRO A 328 -24.55 33.67 5.30
C PRO A 328 -25.99 33.23 5.01
N GLU A 329 -26.21 32.66 3.82
CA GLU A 329 -27.47 32.07 3.37
C GLU A 329 -27.16 30.97 2.33
N GLY A 330 -28.07 30.00 2.17
CA GLY A 330 -27.88 28.91 1.20
C GLY A 330 -27.36 27.64 1.86
N ASP A 331 -27.40 26.55 1.10
CA ASP A 331 -27.06 25.19 1.53
C ASP A 331 -25.65 25.07 2.13
N VAL A 332 -24.64 25.73 1.54
CA VAL A 332 -23.28 25.77 2.10
C VAL A 332 -23.25 26.37 3.51
N PHE A 333 -23.87 27.53 3.73
CA PHE A 333 -23.90 28.13 5.06
C PHE A 333 -24.74 27.30 6.04
N ASP A 334 -25.87 26.77 5.57
CA ASP A 334 -26.83 26.08 6.42
C ASP A 334 -26.34 24.70 6.90
N LEU A 335 -25.66 23.95 6.03
CA LEU A 335 -25.27 22.56 6.29
C LEU A 335 -23.77 22.41 6.55
N ASP A 336 -22.91 22.99 5.71
CA ASP A 336 -21.47 22.83 5.90
C ASP A 336 -20.93 23.66 7.08
N TYR A 337 -21.58 24.78 7.44
CA TYR A 337 -21.13 25.63 8.55
C TYR A 337 -22.06 25.47 9.76
N VAL A 338 -23.34 25.81 9.63
CA VAL A 338 -24.24 25.82 10.80
C VAL A 338 -24.51 24.42 11.35
N ALA A 339 -24.79 23.42 10.50
CA ALA A 339 -25.00 22.06 10.98
C ALA A 339 -23.71 21.43 11.55
N HIS A 340 -22.56 21.74 10.97
CA HIS A 340 -21.24 21.35 11.47
C HIS A 340 -20.97 21.87 12.90
N GLU A 341 -21.11 23.18 13.11
CA GLU A 341 -20.88 23.77 14.43
C GLU A 341 -21.92 23.31 15.46
N LEU A 342 -23.17 23.09 15.04
CA LEU A 342 -24.17 22.46 15.88
C LEU A 342 -23.79 21.00 16.19
N GLY A 343 -23.25 20.25 15.24
CA GLY A 343 -22.72 18.90 15.45
C GLY A 343 -21.71 18.85 16.60
N HIS A 344 -20.75 19.78 16.64
CA HIS A 344 -19.85 19.95 17.77
C HIS A 344 -20.57 20.29 19.08
N GLN A 345 -21.49 21.28 19.08
CA GLN A 345 -22.25 21.62 20.29
C GLN A 345 -23.00 20.40 20.85
N PHE A 346 -23.48 19.52 19.98
CA PHE A 346 -24.17 18.27 20.30
C PHE A 346 -23.25 17.09 20.61
N GLY A 347 -21.94 17.19 20.36
CA GLY A 347 -20.94 16.25 20.89
C GLY A 347 -20.03 15.56 19.88
N ALA A 348 -20.15 15.83 18.58
CA ALA A 348 -19.28 15.22 17.58
C ALA A 348 -17.90 15.89 17.53
N ASN A 349 -16.85 15.09 17.31
CA ASN A 349 -15.54 15.56 16.86
C ASN A 349 -15.47 15.52 15.32
N HIS A 350 -14.37 16.01 14.75
CA HIS A 350 -14.16 15.87 13.31
C HIS A 350 -13.88 14.43 12.90
N THR A 351 -14.34 14.06 11.72
CA THR A 351 -14.15 12.72 11.15
C THR A 351 -13.09 12.68 10.05
N TRP A 352 -12.65 13.84 9.55
CA TRP A 352 -11.57 13.94 8.58
C TRP A 352 -10.22 13.53 9.18
N SER A 353 -9.24 13.21 8.33
CA SER A 353 -7.95 12.65 8.75
C SER A 353 -6.71 13.32 8.16
N PHE A 354 -6.80 14.54 7.61
CA PHE A 354 -5.62 15.22 7.04
C PHE A 354 -4.62 15.75 8.09
N GLU A 355 -5.06 15.89 9.34
CA GLU A 355 -4.24 16.09 10.54
C GLU A 355 -4.84 15.24 11.68
N SER A 356 -4.15 15.12 12.80
CA SER A 356 -4.62 14.34 13.95
C SER A 356 -5.23 15.26 15.01
N GLU A 357 -6.45 14.94 15.45
CA GLU A 357 -7.07 15.60 16.61
C GLU A 357 -6.89 14.80 17.91
N GLY A 358 -6.39 13.56 17.83
CA GLY A 358 -6.24 12.65 18.97
C GLY A 358 -7.56 12.20 19.59
N THR A 359 -8.64 12.12 18.80
CA THR A 359 -9.99 11.80 19.32
C THR A 359 -10.44 10.36 19.02
N GLY A 360 -9.69 9.63 18.19
CA GLY A 360 -9.96 8.23 17.85
C GLY A 360 -11.14 8.04 16.89
N VAL A 361 -11.53 9.08 16.14
CA VAL A 361 -12.66 9.04 15.19
C VAL A 361 -12.34 9.68 13.82
N GLN A 362 -11.06 9.94 13.53
CA GLN A 362 -10.54 10.45 12.26
C GLN A 362 -10.56 9.33 11.20
N ALA A 363 -11.76 8.99 10.69
CA ALA A 363 -12.02 7.81 9.87
C ALA A 363 -12.40 8.11 8.40
N GLU A 364 -12.43 9.37 7.99
CA GLU A 364 -12.60 9.76 6.59
C GLU A 364 -11.28 10.27 6.01
N PRO A 365 -10.90 9.84 4.78
CA PRO A 365 -9.61 10.21 4.22
C PRO A 365 -9.48 11.73 4.02
N ALA A 366 -8.29 12.25 4.20
CA ALA A 366 -7.92 13.66 3.96
C ALA A 366 -8.93 14.64 4.57
N SER A 367 -9.53 15.55 3.79
CA SER A 367 -10.50 16.52 4.30
C SER A 367 -11.82 15.91 4.78
N GLY A 368 -12.08 14.62 4.55
CA GLY A 368 -13.39 14.03 4.69
C GLY A 368 -14.45 14.65 3.78
N SER A 369 -15.66 14.11 3.87
CA SER A 369 -16.81 14.44 3.04
C SER A 369 -18.10 14.63 3.83
N THR A 370 -18.31 14.00 4.98
CA THR A 370 -19.55 14.18 5.75
C THR A 370 -19.64 15.56 6.42
N ILE A 371 -20.74 15.83 7.14
CA ILE A 371 -20.96 17.13 7.83
C ILE A 371 -19.81 17.50 8.77
N MET A 372 -19.20 16.53 9.45
CA MET A 372 -18.05 16.77 10.34
C MET A 372 -16.70 16.73 9.59
N GLY A 373 -16.74 16.68 8.27
CA GLY A 373 -15.63 16.86 7.35
C GLY A 373 -15.36 18.34 7.01
N TYR A 374 -14.26 18.58 6.32
CA TYR A 374 -13.80 19.88 5.79
C TYR A 374 -13.74 19.87 4.24
N ALA A 375 -14.73 19.24 3.60
CA ALA A 375 -14.79 19.17 2.15
C ALA A 375 -14.79 20.56 1.48
N GLY A 376 -13.78 20.79 0.65
CA GLY A 376 -13.65 21.97 -0.21
C GLY A 376 -12.83 23.12 0.39
N ILE A 377 -12.27 22.97 1.59
CA ILE A 377 -11.57 24.04 2.32
C ILE A 377 -10.13 23.69 2.74
N VAL A 378 -9.70 22.44 2.60
CA VAL A 378 -8.33 22.01 2.93
C VAL A 378 -7.49 21.95 1.66
N GLU A 379 -6.65 22.98 1.44
CA GLU A 379 -5.78 23.04 0.27
C GLU A 379 -4.87 21.79 0.17
N GLY A 380 -4.85 21.16 -1.00
CA GLY A 380 -4.07 19.94 -1.25
C GLY A 380 -4.65 18.63 -0.68
N ASN A 381 -5.67 18.69 0.19
CA ASN A 381 -6.27 17.52 0.87
C ASN A 381 -7.78 17.40 0.68
N ASN A 382 -8.38 18.16 -0.23
CA ASN A 382 -9.83 18.10 -0.47
C ASN A 382 -10.25 16.80 -1.17
N VAL A 383 -11.06 15.99 -0.48
CA VAL A 383 -11.74 14.81 -1.06
C VAL A 383 -12.81 15.23 -2.06
N ALA A 384 -13.67 16.15 -1.64
CA ALA A 384 -14.77 16.71 -2.42
C ALA A 384 -14.76 18.24 -2.37
N LEU A 385 -15.46 18.90 -3.29
CA LEU A 385 -15.59 20.36 -3.33
C LEU A 385 -16.64 20.89 -2.33
N GLN A 386 -17.56 20.04 -1.90
CA GLN A 386 -18.64 20.33 -0.96
C GLN A 386 -18.83 19.11 -0.06
N GLY A 387 -19.34 19.32 1.17
CA GLY A 387 -19.63 18.19 2.06
C GLY A 387 -20.84 17.41 1.54
N ASP A 388 -21.16 16.27 2.12
CA ASP A 388 -22.38 15.51 1.93
C ASP A 388 -23.28 15.69 3.17
N ASP A 389 -24.60 15.87 2.98
CA ASP A 389 -25.50 16.34 4.07
C ASP A 389 -26.00 15.19 4.96
N TYR A 390 -25.09 14.44 5.54
CA TYR A 390 -25.39 13.43 6.56
C TYR A 390 -24.23 13.33 7.55
N PHE A 391 -24.51 12.78 8.74
CA PHE A 391 -23.48 12.48 9.72
C PHE A 391 -22.86 11.10 9.47
N HIS A 392 -21.54 11.03 9.59
CA HIS A 392 -20.80 9.77 9.66
C HIS A 392 -21.24 8.95 10.89
N TYR A 393 -21.13 7.62 10.84
CA TYR A 393 -21.37 6.72 11.97
C TYR A 393 -20.79 7.24 13.30
N ASN A 394 -19.50 7.62 13.31
CA ASN A 394 -18.81 8.13 14.50
C ASN A 394 -19.49 9.38 15.10
N SER A 395 -19.96 10.30 14.25
CA SER A 395 -20.63 11.51 14.70
C SER A 395 -22.00 11.19 15.31
N ILE A 396 -22.78 10.29 14.69
CA ILE A 396 -24.08 9.85 15.22
C ILE A 396 -23.89 9.20 16.60
N LEU A 397 -22.92 8.28 16.71
CA LEU A 397 -22.60 7.58 17.94
C LEU A 397 -22.17 8.54 19.06
N GLN A 398 -21.28 9.49 18.79
CA GLN A 398 -20.81 10.46 19.77
C GLN A 398 -21.95 11.37 20.25
N ILE A 399 -22.77 11.87 19.33
CA ILE A 399 -23.91 12.73 19.66
C ILE A 399 -24.94 11.94 20.46
N SER A 400 -25.37 10.77 20.01
CA SER A 400 -26.40 9.99 20.72
C SER A 400 -25.94 9.63 22.15
N THR A 401 -24.70 9.18 22.30
CA THR A 401 -24.07 8.90 23.60
C THR A 401 -24.06 10.13 24.51
N TYR A 402 -23.74 11.31 23.98
CA TYR A 402 -23.79 12.54 24.76
C TYR A 402 -25.22 12.89 25.17
N LEU A 403 -26.19 12.79 24.25
CA LEU A 403 -27.58 13.18 24.53
C LEU A 403 -28.23 12.31 25.60
N GLU A 404 -27.82 11.05 25.76
CA GLU A 404 -28.21 10.20 26.91
C GLU A 404 -27.83 10.79 28.27
N THR A 405 -26.78 11.63 28.32
CA THR A 405 -26.32 12.30 29.55
C THR A 405 -27.07 13.60 29.85
N THR A 406 -27.85 14.10 28.88
CA THR A 406 -28.56 15.39 28.97
C THR A 406 -30.05 15.22 29.29
N SER A 407 -30.70 16.29 29.77
CA SER A 407 -32.14 16.25 30.12
C SER A 407 -32.91 17.54 29.86
N CYS A 408 -32.30 18.54 29.20
CA CYS A 408 -32.96 19.83 29.00
C CYS A 408 -33.97 19.83 27.84
N ALA A 409 -33.90 18.87 26.92
CA ALA A 409 -34.82 18.75 25.80
C ALA A 409 -36.26 18.47 26.25
N GLN A 410 -37.21 18.97 25.47
CA GLN A 410 -38.59 18.49 25.53
C GLN A 410 -38.69 17.21 24.70
N THR A 411 -39.17 16.13 25.31
CA THR A 411 -39.30 14.83 24.65
C THR A 411 -40.74 14.56 24.24
N GLU A 412 -40.91 14.08 23.01
CA GLU A 412 -42.17 13.56 22.48
C GLU A 412 -41.97 12.10 22.07
N ALA A 413 -42.79 11.20 22.62
CA ALA A 413 -42.77 9.81 22.19
C ALA A 413 -43.39 9.71 20.79
N ILE A 414 -42.66 9.09 19.86
CA ILE A 414 -43.12 8.86 18.49
C ILE A 414 -43.58 7.41 18.31
N SER A 415 -44.39 7.16 17.30
CA SER A 415 -44.88 5.81 16.99
C SER A 415 -43.96 5.01 16.05
N ASN A 416 -42.95 5.68 15.50
CA ASN A 416 -41.99 5.12 14.57
C ASN A 416 -41.09 4.12 15.29
N ALA A 417 -41.04 2.88 14.81
CA ALA A 417 -40.22 1.82 15.37
C ALA A 417 -38.82 1.83 14.73
N PRO A 418 -37.77 1.42 15.47
CA PRO A 418 -36.45 1.33 14.89
C PRO A 418 -36.36 0.18 13.87
N PRO A 419 -35.54 0.34 12.82
CA PRO A 419 -35.25 -0.73 11.88
C PRO A 419 -34.57 -1.90 12.59
N VAL A 420 -34.80 -3.12 12.07
CA VAL A 420 -34.22 -4.36 12.58
C VAL A 420 -33.17 -4.85 11.59
N LEU A 421 -31.89 -4.67 11.94
CA LEU A 421 -30.74 -5.12 11.17
C LEU A 421 -30.36 -6.57 11.56
N VAL A 422 -30.14 -7.42 10.56
CA VAL A 422 -29.55 -8.75 10.76
C VAL A 422 -28.05 -8.55 11.00
N PRO A 423 -27.46 -9.18 12.04
CA PRO A 423 -26.04 -9.03 12.32
C PRO A 423 -25.16 -9.37 11.12
N VAL A 424 -24.14 -8.56 10.89
CA VAL A 424 -23.15 -8.73 9.83
C VAL A 424 -21.99 -9.60 10.32
N ASN A 425 -21.37 -10.37 9.42
CA ASN A 425 -20.25 -11.26 9.75
C ASN A 425 -18.91 -10.57 9.48
N ASP A 426 -17.87 -11.03 10.18
CA ASP A 426 -16.48 -10.69 9.85
C ASP A 426 -15.99 -11.57 8.70
N TYR A 427 -15.04 -11.08 7.93
CA TYR A 427 -14.51 -11.78 6.77
C TYR A 427 -12.98 -11.69 6.72
N THR A 428 -12.36 -12.78 6.27
CA THR A 428 -10.95 -12.79 5.87
C THR A 428 -10.88 -12.81 4.35
N ILE A 429 -10.14 -11.88 3.75
CA ILE A 429 -10.05 -11.70 2.29
C ILE A 429 -8.59 -11.68 1.81
N PRO A 430 -8.33 -12.05 0.55
CA PRO A 430 -7.00 -11.90 -0.04
C PRO A 430 -6.64 -10.42 -0.23
N ARG A 431 -5.34 -10.09 -0.12
CA ARG A 431 -4.85 -8.75 -0.48
C ARG A 431 -5.11 -8.40 -1.95
N GLY A 432 -5.14 -7.12 -2.25
CA GLY A 432 -5.25 -6.61 -3.63
C GLY A 432 -6.57 -6.94 -4.33
N THR A 433 -7.62 -7.34 -3.57
CA THR A 433 -8.86 -7.89 -4.14
C THR A 433 -10.07 -7.02 -3.78
N ALA A 434 -10.95 -6.80 -4.75
CA ALA A 434 -12.20 -6.08 -4.52
C ALA A 434 -13.19 -6.91 -3.70
N PHE A 435 -14.03 -6.24 -2.91
CA PHE A 435 -15.05 -6.90 -2.10
C PHE A 435 -16.36 -6.11 -2.05
N VAL A 436 -17.44 -6.78 -1.67
CA VAL A 436 -18.79 -6.20 -1.56
C VAL A 436 -19.36 -6.49 -0.18
N LEU A 437 -19.83 -5.45 0.51
CA LEU A 437 -20.55 -5.59 1.77
C LEU A 437 -22.05 -5.44 1.51
N GLU A 438 -22.87 -6.26 2.17
CA GLU A 438 -24.32 -6.29 2.01
C GLU A 438 -25.00 -6.29 3.37
N GLY A 439 -25.90 -5.32 3.60
CA GLY A 439 -26.72 -5.24 4.80
C GLY A 439 -28.09 -5.87 4.58
N ASN A 440 -28.71 -6.40 5.63
CA ASN A 440 -30.10 -6.89 5.54
C ASN A 440 -30.91 -6.37 6.72
N ALA A 441 -31.85 -5.48 6.45
CA ALA A 441 -32.68 -4.89 7.48
C ALA A 441 -34.15 -4.87 7.07
N THR A 442 -35.03 -4.93 8.07
CA THR A 442 -36.48 -4.81 7.90
C THR A 442 -37.02 -3.78 8.85
N ASP A 443 -38.06 -3.05 8.45
CA ASP A 443 -38.74 -2.11 9.32
C ASP A 443 -40.14 -2.62 9.73
N PRO A 444 -40.52 -2.57 11.02
CA PRO A 444 -41.89 -2.83 11.44
C PRO A 444 -42.92 -1.88 10.80
N ASP A 445 -42.52 -0.66 10.45
CA ASP A 445 -43.35 0.37 9.83
C ASP A 445 -43.24 0.32 8.30
N ALA A 446 -44.17 -0.40 7.67
CA ALA A 446 -44.17 -0.69 6.23
C ALA A 446 -44.23 0.53 5.28
N GLY A 447 -44.33 1.76 5.80
CA GLY A 447 -44.33 3.00 5.03
C GLY A 447 -42.94 3.64 4.90
N ASP A 448 -41.96 3.17 5.67
CA ASP A 448 -40.63 3.75 5.75
C ASP A 448 -39.70 3.15 4.70
N VAL A 449 -38.78 3.97 4.20
CA VAL A 449 -37.83 3.61 3.14
C VAL A 449 -36.45 3.54 3.77
N LEU A 450 -35.95 2.32 3.90
CA LEU A 450 -34.63 2.09 4.49
C LEU A 450 -33.52 2.53 3.53
N THR A 451 -32.53 3.24 4.08
CA THR A 451 -31.27 3.53 3.39
C THR A 451 -30.08 3.06 4.21
N TYR A 452 -29.08 2.53 3.53
CA TYR A 452 -27.87 1.93 4.06
C TYR A 452 -26.66 2.82 3.79
N THR A 453 -25.76 2.91 4.77
CA THR A 453 -24.45 3.51 4.63
C THR A 453 -23.42 2.53 5.16
N TRP A 454 -22.47 2.18 4.31
CA TRP A 454 -21.31 1.36 4.67
C TRP A 454 -20.10 2.28 4.82
N GLU A 455 -19.56 2.42 6.02
CA GLU A 455 -18.50 3.38 6.35
C GLU A 455 -17.30 2.69 6.95
N GLN A 456 -16.09 3.02 6.49
CA GLN A 456 -14.88 2.61 7.20
C GLN A 456 -14.76 3.43 8.48
N ILE A 457 -14.37 2.80 9.59
CA ILE A 457 -14.31 3.43 10.92
C ILE A 457 -12.92 3.39 11.56
N ASP A 458 -11.90 3.03 10.77
CA ASP A 458 -10.50 3.02 11.19
C ASP A 458 -9.97 4.44 11.38
N ASP A 459 -9.58 4.76 12.62
CA ASP A 459 -8.87 6.00 12.94
C ASP A 459 -7.44 5.97 12.37
N GLY A 460 -6.97 7.11 11.87
CA GLY A 460 -5.56 7.28 11.50
C GLY A 460 -5.33 8.45 10.55
N LEU A 461 -4.10 8.97 10.52
CA LEU A 461 -3.72 10.11 9.69
C LEU A 461 -3.60 9.73 8.20
N VAL A 462 -4.57 10.15 7.39
CA VAL A 462 -4.55 9.93 5.93
C VAL A 462 -4.65 11.26 5.20
N THR A 463 -3.56 11.67 4.56
CA THR A 463 -3.48 12.84 3.67
C THR A 463 -3.55 12.39 2.21
N THR A 464 -3.66 13.32 1.27
CA THR A 464 -3.50 13.00 -0.16
C THR A 464 -2.18 12.26 -0.43
N ALA A 465 -1.09 12.66 0.24
CA ALA A 465 0.23 12.09 0.00
C ALA A 465 0.41 10.69 0.62
N SER A 466 -0.25 10.41 1.75
CA SER A 466 -0.19 9.10 2.41
C SER A 466 -1.27 8.13 1.96
N PHE A 467 -2.33 8.59 1.26
CA PHE A 467 -3.37 7.73 0.73
C PHE A 467 -2.80 6.73 -0.30
N GLY A 468 -2.96 5.43 -0.03
CA GLY A 468 -2.48 4.37 -0.90
C GLY A 468 -2.74 2.97 -0.35
N SER A 469 -2.55 1.96 -1.22
CA SER A 469 -2.79 0.55 -0.87
C SER A 469 -1.80 -0.04 0.14
N LEU A 470 -0.67 0.63 0.34
CA LEU A 470 0.37 0.26 1.31
C LEU A 470 0.26 1.03 2.63
N ASN A 471 -0.77 1.87 2.78
CA ASN A 471 -0.98 2.62 4.02
C ASN A 471 -1.37 1.65 5.16
N PRO A 472 -0.62 1.58 6.27
CA PRO A 472 -0.88 0.63 7.36
C PRO A 472 -2.04 1.01 8.27
N SER A 473 -2.44 2.28 8.34
CA SER A 473 -3.51 2.76 9.24
C SER A 473 -4.50 3.69 8.55
N GLY A 474 -5.59 4.05 9.24
CA GLY A 474 -6.61 4.97 8.75
C GLY A 474 -7.44 4.51 7.55
N ALA A 475 -8.13 5.46 6.92
CA ALA A 475 -9.13 5.23 5.88
C ALA A 475 -8.55 4.90 4.49
N ASN A 476 -9.03 3.80 3.91
CA ASN A 476 -8.85 3.38 2.53
C ASN A 476 -10.04 3.77 1.63
N PHE A 477 -11.20 4.07 2.21
CA PHE A 477 -12.43 4.32 1.46
C PHE A 477 -13.15 5.56 2.02
N ARG A 478 -13.46 6.52 1.14
CA ARG A 478 -14.33 7.66 1.50
C ARG A 478 -15.71 7.20 1.97
N SER A 479 -16.39 8.01 2.78
CA SER A 479 -17.82 7.82 2.99
C SER A 479 -18.62 8.21 1.72
N LEU A 480 -19.78 7.59 1.55
CA LEU A 480 -20.71 7.86 0.44
C LEU A 480 -22.13 8.05 0.96
N PRO A 481 -22.94 8.92 0.32
CA PRO A 481 -24.33 9.16 0.74
C PRO A 481 -25.15 7.88 0.91
N PRO A 482 -26.13 7.86 1.83
CA PRO A 482 -26.98 6.69 2.06
C PRO A 482 -27.69 6.20 0.78
N SER A 483 -27.83 4.90 0.60
CA SER A 483 -28.44 4.29 -0.59
C SER A 483 -29.57 3.33 -0.24
N THR A 484 -30.56 3.17 -1.11
CA THR A 484 -31.55 2.08 -0.95
C THR A 484 -31.00 0.72 -1.35
N ASP A 485 -29.87 0.69 -2.07
CA ASP A 485 -29.14 -0.54 -2.33
C ASP A 485 -28.40 -0.96 -1.05
N PRO A 486 -28.71 -2.14 -0.47
CA PRO A 486 -27.99 -2.65 0.70
C PRO A 486 -26.53 -3.00 0.42
N LYS A 487 -26.13 -3.08 -0.87
CA LYS A 487 -24.79 -3.47 -1.31
C LYS A 487 -23.91 -2.24 -1.54
N ARG A 488 -22.67 -2.29 -1.03
CA ARG A 488 -21.59 -1.36 -1.42
C ARG A 488 -20.36 -2.15 -1.85
N TYR A 489 -19.85 -1.81 -3.03
CA TYR A 489 -18.62 -2.35 -3.59
C TYR A 489 -17.41 -1.51 -3.16
N PHE A 490 -16.28 -2.18 -2.89
CA PHE A 490 -15.03 -1.58 -2.43
C PHE A 490 -13.85 -2.07 -3.31
N PRO A 491 -13.28 -1.18 -4.15
CA PRO A 491 -13.77 0.13 -4.55
C PRO A 491 -15.14 0.05 -5.24
N ARG A 492 -15.78 1.20 -5.47
CA ARG A 492 -17.05 1.29 -6.21
C ARG A 492 -16.92 0.55 -7.54
N LEU A 493 -18.00 -0.13 -7.93
CA LEU A 493 -17.98 -1.07 -9.06
C LEU A 493 -17.49 -0.44 -10.37
N SER A 494 -17.74 0.86 -10.58
CA SER A 494 -17.25 1.60 -11.75
C SER A 494 -15.72 1.72 -11.83
N GLU A 495 -15.01 1.70 -10.70
CA GLU A 495 -13.54 1.63 -10.66
C GLU A 495 -13.05 0.20 -10.89
N VAL A 496 -13.70 -0.79 -10.27
CA VAL A 496 -13.35 -2.21 -10.42
C VAL A 496 -13.42 -2.65 -11.88
N VAL A 497 -14.48 -2.26 -12.59
CA VAL A 497 -14.67 -2.57 -14.02
C VAL A 497 -13.59 -1.93 -14.91
N GLN A 498 -13.02 -0.80 -14.49
CA GLN A 498 -11.91 -0.14 -15.19
C GLN A 498 -10.54 -0.74 -14.82
N GLY A 499 -10.48 -1.65 -13.85
CA GLY A 499 -9.24 -2.20 -13.29
C GLY A 499 -8.56 -1.27 -12.29
N ASN A 500 -9.23 -0.21 -11.83
CA ASN A 500 -8.70 0.76 -10.87
C ASN A 500 -8.94 0.28 -9.42
N LEU A 501 -8.28 -0.81 -9.03
CA LEU A 501 -8.41 -1.35 -7.67
C LEU A 501 -7.64 -0.54 -6.62
N THR A 502 -6.54 0.08 -7.04
CA THR A 502 -5.67 0.87 -6.18
C THR A 502 -5.61 2.32 -6.64
N GLN A 503 -5.44 3.23 -5.69
CA GLN A 503 -5.31 4.66 -5.94
C GLN A 503 -4.27 5.27 -4.99
N VAL A 504 -3.46 6.20 -5.50
CA VAL A 504 -2.47 6.96 -4.75
C VAL A 504 -2.52 8.42 -5.15
N ASN A 505 -2.22 9.35 -4.24
CA ASN A 505 -2.24 10.80 -4.50
C ASN A 505 -3.53 11.29 -5.22
N PRO A 506 -4.73 10.92 -4.75
CA PRO A 506 -5.98 11.28 -5.41
C PRO A 506 -6.19 12.79 -5.49
N ALA A 507 -6.78 13.24 -6.61
CA ALA A 507 -7.21 14.62 -6.77
C ALA A 507 -8.61 14.83 -6.15
N THR A 508 -8.99 16.10 -5.97
CA THR A 508 -10.34 16.43 -5.53
C THR A 508 -11.39 15.94 -6.52
N GLY A 509 -12.36 15.17 -6.02
CA GLY A 509 -13.42 14.57 -6.82
C GLY A 509 -13.10 13.19 -7.39
N ASP A 510 -11.89 12.67 -7.18
CA ASP A 510 -11.56 11.28 -7.50
C ASP A 510 -12.34 10.29 -6.60
N ALA A 511 -12.16 8.98 -6.83
CA ALA A 511 -12.84 7.94 -6.06
C ALA A 511 -12.48 7.97 -4.57
N TRP A 512 -11.21 8.21 -4.19
CA TRP A 512 -10.72 8.10 -2.81
C TRP A 512 -11.03 6.72 -2.21
N GLU A 513 -10.77 5.67 -2.98
CA GLU A 513 -11.02 4.28 -2.64
C GLU A 513 -9.86 3.41 -3.13
N THR A 514 -9.30 2.58 -2.27
CA THR A 514 -8.19 1.68 -2.62
C THR A 514 -8.27 0.36 -1.83
N VAL A 515 -8.09 -0.78 -2.50
CA VAL A 515 -7.83 -2.05 -1.80
C VAL A 515 -6.49 -1.99 -1.07
N SER A 516 -6.32 -2.82 -0.05
CA SER A 516 -5.03 -2.95 0.65
C SER A 516 -4.16 -4.03 0.02
N GLU A 517 -2.88 -3.73 -0.18
CA GLU A 517 -1.85 -4.65 -0.68
C GLU A 517 -0.99 -5.23 0.44
N ILE A 518 -1.19 -4.74 1.66
CA ILE A 518 -0.55 -5.20 2.88
C ILE A 518 -1.57 -5.88 3.78
N GLU A 519 -1.05 -6.58 4.79
CA GLU A 519 -1.88 -7.20 5.79
C GLU A 519 -2.39 -6.14 6.78
N ARG A 520 -3.71 -6.07 6.98
CA ARG A 520 -4.33 -5.22 8.00
C ARG A 520 -5.80 -5.59 8.22
N ASN A 521 -6.32 -5.19 9.37
CA ASN A 521 -7.75 -5.21 9.63
C ASN A 521 -8.40 -3.90 9.11
N LEU A 522 -9.55 -4.02 8.46
CA LEU A 522 -10.37 -2.89 8.02
C LEU A 522 -11.72 -2.98 8.73
N ARG A 523 -12.10 -1.94 9.46
CA ARG A 523 -13.32 -1.93 10.25
C ARG A 523 -14.41 -1.15 9.55
N PHE A 524 -15.59 -1.72 9.45
CA PHE A 524 -16.73 -1.09 8.79
C PHE A 524 -17.97 -1.03 9.68
N ALA A 525 -18.76 0.03 9.52
CA ALA A 525 -20.09 0.16 10.10
C ALA A 525 -21.18 0.12 9.01
N CYS A 526 -22.25 -0.65 9.26
CA CYS A 526 -23.47 -0.69 8.45
C CYS A 526 -24.57 0.14 9.12
N THR A 527 -24.66 1.43 8.80
CA THR A 527 -25.68 2.31 9.38
C THR A 527 -26.97 2.27 8.55
N VAL A 528 -28.09 1.92 9.18
CA VAL A 528 -29.42 1.84 8.55
C VAL A 528 -30.33 2.94 9.12
N ARG A 529 -30.89 3.75 8.22
CA ARG A 529 -31.85 4.83 8.53
C ARG A 529 -33.22 4.48 7.98
N ASP A 530 -34.27 4.67 8.77
CA ASP A 530 -35.66 4.47 8.34
C ASP A 530 -36.23 5.62 7.50
N ASN A 531 -35.59 6.80 7.56
CA ASN A 531 -36.03 8.04 6.95
C ASN A 531 -37.44 8.51 7.36
N ALA A 532 -37.96 8.03 8.48
CA ALA A 532 -39.32 8.29 8.92
C ALA A 532 -39.59 9.79 9.19
N ALA A 533 -40.81 10.24 8.93
CA ALA A 533 -41.16 11.65 9.03
C ALA A 533 -41.58 12.08 10.44
N GLY A 534 -40.71 12.84 11.12
CA GLY A 534 -40.96 13.39 12.46
C GLY A 534 -40.08 12.78 13.55
N GLY A 535 -38.89 12.30 13.17
CA GLY A 535 -37.90 11.65 14.04
C GLY A 535 -37.56 10.28 13.48
N GLY A 536 -36.42 10.19 12.78
CA GLY A 536 -35.88 8.94 12.30
C GLY A 536 -35.33 8.09 13.43
N GLN A 537 -35.27 6.79 13.21
CA GLN A 537 -34.55 5.84 14.03
C GLN A 537 -33.39 5.27 13.21
N VAL A 538 -32.27 5.06 13.90
CA VAL A 538 -31.00 4.66 13.29
C VAL A 538 -30.41 3.52 14.09
N VAL A 539 -30.06 2.44 13.39
CA VAL A 539 -29.32 1.31 13.95
C VAL A 539 -28.06 1.08 13.15
N SER A 540 -27.05 0.52 13.78
CA SER A 540 -25.82 0.13 13.09
C SER A 540 -25.31 -1.22 13.59
N ASP A 541 -24.46 -1.84 12.80
CA ASP A 541 -23.65 -2.98 13.21
C ASP A 541 -22.25 -2.84 12.64
N VAL A 542 -21.24 -3.38 13.33
CA VAL A 542 -19.83 -3.23 12.97
C VAL A 542 -19.25 -4.61 12.63
N LEU A 543 -18.42 -4.65 11.58
CA LEU A 543 -17.70 -5.85 11.17
C LEU A 543 -16.23 -5.55 10.87
N ASP A 544 -15.43 -6.60 10.98
CA ASP A 544 -14.01 -6.58 10.65
C ASP A 544 -13.75 -7.34 9.32
N VAL A 545 -13.03 -6.70 8.40
CA VAL A 545 -12.52 -7.29 7.16
C VAL A 545 -11.00 -7.43 7.28
N ARG A 546 -10.54 -8.64 7.57
CA ARG A 546 -9.12 -8.98 7.69
C ARG A 546 -8.52 -9.25 6.30
N VAL A 547 -7.64 -8.37 5.84
CA VAL A 547 -6.85 -8.60 4.63
C VAL A 547 -5.62 -9.41 5.00
N ILE A 548 -5.34 -10.50 4.29
CA ILE A 548 -4.16 -11.37 4.51
C ILE A 548 -3.16 -11.36 3.35
N LYS A 549 -1.86 -11.47 3.66
CA LYS A 549 -0.79 -11.57 2.65
C LYS A 549 -0.57 -13.00 2.13
N ALA A 550 -0.98 -14.01 2.90
CA ALA A 550 -0.78 -15.43 2.56
C ALA A 550 -1.62 -15.91 1.35
N ALA A 551 -2.60 -15.10 0.91
CA ALA A 551 -3.35 -15.30 -0.32
C ALA A 551 -3.09 -14.14 -1.31
N GLY A 552 -2.97 -14.48 -2.59
CA GLY A 552 -2.71 -13.52 -3.66
C GLY A 552 -4.00 -12.89 -4.18
N PRO A 553 -3.91 -11.80 -4.98
CA PRO A 553 -5.09 -11.15 -5.49
C PRO A 553 -5.94 -12.13 -6.32
N PHE A 554 -7.22 -12.20 -6.00
CA PHE A 554 -8.18 -13.01 -6.73
C PHE A 554 -8.50 -12.31 -8.05
N ILE A 555 -8.23 -12.96 -9.18
CA ILE A 555 -8.27 -12.32 -10.52
C ILE A 555 -8.96 -13.23 -11.53
N VAL A 556 -9.91 -12.69 -12.32
CA VAL A 556 -10.42 -13.37 -13.52
C VAL A 556 -9.39 -13.24 -14.65
N THR A 557 -8.95 -14.38 -15.18
CA THR A 557 -7.87 -14.47 -16.17
C THR A 557 -8.37 -14.70 -17.61
N SER A 558 -9.66 -15.00 -17.80
CA SER A 558 -10.32 -15.12 -19.11
C SER A 558 -10.92 -13.80 -19.60
N GLN A 559 -11.32 -13.74 -20.88
CA GLN A 559 -11.91 -12.56 -21.54
C GLN A 559 -11.07 -11.27 -21.35
N THR A 560 -9.77 -11.38 -21.56
CA THR A 560 -8.78 -10.29 -21.43
C THR A 560 -8.60 -9.47 -22.71
N SER A 561 -9.36 -9.79 -23.76
CA SER A 561 -9.38 -9.07 -25.03
C SER A 561 -10.80 -9.05 -25.60
N GLU A 562 -11.06 -8.16 -26.57
CA GLU A 562 -12.36 -8.07 -27.21
C GLU A 562 -12.65 -9.35 -28.01
N GLU A 563 -13.60 -10.13 -27.52
CA GLU A 563 -14.03 -11.39 -28.11
C GLU A 563 -15.50 -11.32 -28.54
N THR A 564 -15.88 -12.18 -29.49
CA THR A 564 -17.26 -12.25 -29.99
C THR A 564 -17.77 -13.68 -29.85
N TYR A 565 -18.79 -13.85 -29.02
CA TYR A 565 -19.47 -15.11 -28.78
C TYR A 565 -20.85 -15.09 -29.41
N VAL A 566 -21.40 -16.27 -29.67
CA VAL A 566 -22.75 -16.42 -30.21
C VAL A 566 -23.65 -16.85 -29.06
N ALA A 567 -24.79 -16.18 -28.86
CA ALA A 567 -25.72 -16.51 -27.80
C ALA A 567 -26.07 -18.02 -27.75
N GLY A 568 -26.09 -18.61 -26.55
CA GLY A 568 -26.21 -20.05 -26.36
C GLY A 568 -24.95 -20.87 -26.63
N SER A 569 -23.77 -20.25 -26.73
CA SER A 569 -22.49 -20.96 -26.75
C SER A 569 -21.95 -21.18 -25.34
N VAL A 570 -21.28 -22.31 -25.11
CA VAL A 570 -20.49 -22.59 -23.91
C VAL A 570 -19.17 -21.85 -23.98
N GLN A 571 -18.77 -21.18 -22.90
CA GLN A 571 -17.50 -20.47 -22.77
C GLN A 571 -16.77 -20.91 -21.49
N GLU A 572 -15.46 -21.05 -21.57
CA GLU A 572 -14.60 -21.31 -20.42
C GLU A 572 -14.27 -19.99 -19.72
N ILE A 573 -14.50 -19.94 -18.41
CA ILE A 573 -14.15 -18.85 -17.51
C ILE A 573 -13.01 -19.35 -16.63
N THR A 574 -11.90 -18.61 -16.59
CA THR A 574 -10.73 -18.97 -15.77
C THR A 574 -10.42 -17.85 -14.78
N TRP A 575 -9.95 -18.22 -13.59
CA TRP A 575 -9.51 -17.28 -12.55
C TRP A 575 -8.30 -17.84 -11.78
N ASP A 576 -7.58 -16.97 -11.10
CA ASP A 576 -6.49 -17.34 -10.20
C ASP A 576 -7.05 -17.60 -8.80
N VAL A 577 -7.01 -18.86 -8.34
CA VAL A 577 -7.47 -19.26 -7.00
C VAL A 577 -6.62 -18.61 -5.90
N SER A 578 -5.30 -18.45 -6.12
CA SER A 578 -4.41 -17.69 -5.25
C SER A 578 -4.51 -18.00 -3.74
N ASN A 579 -4.64 -19.28 -3.37
CA ASN A 579 -4.80 -19.76 -1.98
C ASN A 579 -6.07 -19.24 -1.27
N THR A 580 -7.07 -18.74 -2.00
CA THR A 580 -8.33 -18.28 -1.39
C THR A 580 -9.21 -19.44 -0.93
N ASP A 581 -9.01 -20.62 -1.51
CA ASP A 581 -9.68 -21.87 -1.15
C ASP A 581 -9.17 -22.47 0.16
N ILE A 582 -7.98 -22.11 0.63
CA ILE A 582 -7.41 -22.64 1.88
C ILE A 582 -7.67 -21.71 3.07
N ALA A 583 -7.65 -22.27 4.29
CA ALA A 583 -7.71 -21.49 5.52
C ALA A 583 -6.55 -20.47 5.59
N PRO A 584 -6.77 -19.25 6.11
CA PRO A 584 -7.96 -18.81 6.86
C PRO A 584 -9.10 -18.21 6.02
N ILE A 585 -8.97 -18.06 4.70
CA ILE A 585 -10.05 -17.54 3.82
C ILE A 585 -11.11 -18.61 3.57
N ASN A 586 -10.68 -19.81 3.18
CA ASN A 586 -11.51 -21.01 3.02
C ASN A 586 -12.75 -20.81 2.11
N ALA A 587 -12.58 -20.07 1.00
CA ALA A 587 -13.60 -19.89 -0.02
C ALA A 587 -13.58 -21.07 -1.00
N GLN A 588 -14.29 -22.14 -0.64
CA GLN A 588 -14.27 -23.41 -1.38
C GLN A 588 -15.09 -23.37 -2.68
N GLN A 589 -15.99 -22.40 -2.81
CA GLN A 589 -16.92 -22.26 -3.94
C GLN A 589 -17.05 -20.81 -4.41
N VAL A 590 -17.37 -20.64 -5.69
CA VAL A 590 -17.61 -19.35 -6.36
C VAL A 590 -18.90 -19.36 -7.17
N ASP A 591 -19.43 -18.17 -7.40
CA ASP A 591 -20.57 -17.88 -8.27
C ASP A 591 -20.10 -17.03 -9.45
N ILE A 592 -20.66 -17.30 -10.64
CA ILE A 592 -20.30 -16.62 -11.89
C ILE A 592 -21.51 -15.84 -12.39
N PHE A 593 -21.33 -14.53 -12.57
CA PHE A 593 -22.36 -13.61 -13.03
C PHE A 593 -22.00 -12.94 -14.35
N LEU A 594 -23.02 -12.61 -15.14
CA LEU A 594 -22.94 -11.87 -16.39
C LEU A 594 -23.57 -10.48 -16.27
N SER A 595 -22.82 -9.48 -16.72
CA SER A 595 -23.29 -8.14 -17.00
C SER A 595 -23.53 -7.95 -18.50
N LEU A 596 -24.58 -7.23 -18.85
CA LEU A 596 -24.87 -6.80 -20.22
C LEU A 596 -24.63 -5.31 -20.46
N ASP A 597 -24.33 -4.54 -19.41
CA ASP A 597 -24.29 -3.07 -19.42
C ASP A 597 -22.88 -2.51 -19.15
N GLY A 598 -21.85 -3.30 -19.49
CA GLY A 598 -20.45 -2.92 -19.33
C GLY A 598 -19.92 -3.10 -17.91
N GLY A 599 -20.59 -3.90 -17.07
CA GLY A 599 -20.20 -4.14 -15.69
C GLY A 599 -20.84 -3.20 -14.67
N LEU A 600 -21.83 -2.39 -15.07
CA LEU A 600 -22.55 -1.51 -14.14
C LEU A 600 -23.50 -2.31 -13.22
N THR A 601 -24.07 -3.40 -13.73
CA THR A 601 -24.89 -4.35 -12.96
C THR A 601 -24.59 -5.80 -13.35
N TYR A 602 -24.81 -6.74 -12.42
CA TYR A 602 -24.64 -8.19 -12.63
C TYR A 602 -25.94 -8.97 -12.31
N PRO A 603 -27.03 -8.76 -13.08
CA PRO A 603 -28.33 -9.35 -12.76
C PRO A 603 -28.50 -10.80 -13.25
N ILE A 604 -27.59 -11.31 -14.08
CA ILE A 604 -27.69 -12.65 -14.68
C ILE A 604 -26.69 -13.57 -13.98
N THR A 605 -27.19 -14.53 -13.23
CA THR A 605 -26.40 -15.66 -12.73
C THR A 605 -26.17 -16.64 -13.87
N LEU A 606 -24.90 -16.99 -14.14
CA LEU A 606 -24.54 -18.03 -15.10
C LEU A 606 -24.37 -19.39 -14.41
N LEU A 607 -23.78 -19.40 -13.22
CA LEU A 607 -23.56 -20.59 -12.40
C LEU A 607 -23.37 -20.19 -10.93
N GLU A 608 -23.83 -21.02 -9.99
CA GLU A 608 -23.65 -20.81 -8.55
C GLU A 608 -22.99 -22.04 -7.92
N ASN A 609 -22.27 -21.82 -6.82
CA ASN A 609 -21.70 -22.88 -5.98
C ASN A 609 -20.75 -23.84 -6.74
N THR A 610 -20.07 -23.37 -7.79
CA THR A 610 -19.00 -24.17 -8.41
C THR A 610 -17.73 -24.13 -7.56
N LEU A 611 -16.86 -25.12 -7.70
CA LEU A 611 -15.60 -25.21 -6.95
C LEU A 611 -14.69 -24.02 -7.27
N ASN A 612 -14.00 -23.52 -6.24
CA ASN A 612 -12.94 -22.53 -6.42
C ASN A 612 -11.62 -23.21 -6.85
N ASP A 613 -11.60 -23.83 -8.03
CA ASP A 613 -10.45 -24.60 -8.55
C ASP A 613 -9.77 -23.96 -9.77
N GLY A 614 -10.30 -22.82 -10.25
CA GLY A 614 -9.65 -21.91 -11.20
C GLY A 614 -10.21 -21.93 -12.62
N ALA A 615 -11.16 -22.82 -12.94
CA ALA A 615 -11.78 -22.85 -14.27
C ALA A 615 -13.17 -23.48 -14.25
N GLU A 616 -14.08 -22.95 -15.08
CA GLU A 616 -15.43 -23.50 -15.24
C GLU A 616 -16.02 -23.21 -16.63
N GLU A 617 -16.84 -24.12 -17.15
CA GLU A 617 -17.59 -23.91 -18.39
C GLU A 617 -18.99 -23.37 -18.10
N VAL A 618 -19.34 -22.23 -18.72
CA VAL A 618 -20.66 -21.59 -18.54
C VAL A 618 -21.39 -21.45 -19.87
N LEU A 619 -22.71 -21.63 -19.84
CA LEU A 619 -23.57 -21.40 -21.00
C LEU A 619 -24.00 -19.93 -21.07
N LEU A 620 -23.67 -19.24 -22.17
CA LEU A 620 -24.15 -17.87 -22.37
C LEU A 620 -25.65 -17.84 -22.69
N PRO A 621 -26.43 -16.92 -22.09
CA PRO A 621 -27.86 -16.81 -22.35
C PRO A 621 -28.15 -16.27 -23.75
N GLY A 622 -29.42 -16.24 -24.12
CA GLY A 622 -29.88 -15.67 -25.40
C GLY A 622 -29.81 -14.13 -25.50
N ASN A 623 -29.45 -13.44 -24.43
CA ASN A 623 -29.36 -11.98 -24.38
C ASN A 623 -28.10 -11.46 -25.08
N VAL A 624 -28.28 -10.54 -26.02
CA VAL A 624 -27.18 -9.94 -26.79
C VAL A 624 -26.65 -8.67 -26.12
N THR A 625 -25.35 -8.42 -26.25
CA THR A 625 -24.69 -7.19 -25.80
C THR A 625 -23.38 -6.99 -26.57
N ASN A 626 -22.88 -5.75 -26.63
CA ASN A 626 -21.52 -5.46 -27.10
C ASN A 626 -20.58 -5.08 -25.95
N THR A 627 -21.09 -5.11 -24.71
CA THR A 627 -20.39 -4.65 -23.50
C THR A 627 -20.54 -5.67 -22.37
N GLY A 628 -20.30 -6.96 -22.69
CA GLY A 628 -20.37 -8.03 -21.70
C GLY A 628 -19.26 -7.94 -20.66
N ARG A 629 -19.57 -8.23 -19.39
CA ARG A 629 -18.58 -8.52 -18.33
C ARG A 629 -18.97 -9.78 -17.57
N ILE A 630 -17.97 -10.51 -17.10
CA ILE A 630 -18.09 -11.64 -16.19
C ILE A 630 -17.52 -11.23 -14.82
N MET A 631 -18.26 -11.55 -13.77
CA MET A 631 -17.81 -11.48 -12.38
C MET A 631 -17.73 -12.89 -11.83
N VAL A 632 -16.62 -13.21 -11.16
CA VAL A 632 -16.47 -14.40 -10.31
C VAL A 632 -16.42 -13.91 -8.87
N LYS A 633 -17.33 -14.38 -8.03
CA LYS A 633 -17.46 -13.96 -6.63
C LYS A 633 -17.42 -15.20 -5.73
N ALA A 634 -16.73 -15.13 -4.59
CA ALA A 634 -16.80 -16.21 -3.61
C ALA A 634 -18.23 -16.37 -3.05
N SER A 635 -18.75 -17.61 -3.00
CA SER A 635 -20.14 -17.88 -2.59
C SER A 635 -20.35 -17.64 -1.09
N ASN A 636 -19.37 -18.00 -0.25
CA ASN A 636 -19.40 -17.87 1.20
C ASN A 636 -18.52 -16.72 1.75
N ASN A 637 -18.01 -15.85 0.89
CA ASN A 637 -17.14 -14.73 1.27
C ASN A 637 -17.54 -13.47 0.45
N ILE A 638 -16.92 -12.33 0.74
CA ILE A 638 -17.29 -11.01 0.19
C ILE A 638 -16.43 -10.57 -1.00
N PHE A 639 -15.31 -11.24 -1.25
CA PHE A 639 -14.39 -10.86 -2.33
C PHE A 639 -14.86 -11.36 -3.70
N PHE A 640 -14.48 -10.62 -4.75
CA PHE A 640 -14.83 -10.93 -6.13
C PHE A 640 -13.81 -10.34 -7.12
N ALA A 641 -13.87 -10.79 -8.36
CA ALA A 641 -13.10 -10.26 -9.47
C ALA A 641 -13.94 -10.15 -10.74
N VAL A 642 -13.56 -9.21 -11.61
CA VAL A 642 -14.23 -8.94 -12.89
C VAL A 642 -13.21 -9.07 -14.03
N ASN A 643 -13.63 -9.63 -15.16
CA ASN A 643 -12.78 -9.75 -16.34
C ASN A 643 -12.39 -8.35 -16.89
N SER A 644 -11.21 -8.25 -17.50
CA SER A 644 -10.60 -6.93 -17.80
C SER A 644 -11.14 -6.22 -19.03
N THR A 645 -11.91 -6.86 -19.92
CA THR A 645 -12.30 -6.30 -21.23
C THR A 645 -13.76 -6.59 -21.61
N ASP A 646 -14.38 -5.70 -22.41
CA ASP A 646 -15.68 -5.94 -23.04
C ASP A 646 -15.62 -7.11 -24.03
N PHE A 647 -16.62 -7.99 -23.98
CA PHE A 647 -16.89 -8.94 -25.04
C PHE A 647 -18.29 -8.76 -25.61
N THR A 648 -18.48 -9.25 -26.83
CA THR A 648 -19.75 -9.17 -27.57
C THR A 648 -20.46 -10.52 -27.56
N ILE A 649 -21.77 -10.51 -27.32
CA ILE A 649 -22.68 -11.63 -27.52
C ILE A 649 -23.57 -11.32 -28.72
N GLU A 650 -23.34 -12.01 -29.83
CA GLU A 650 -24.15 -11.92 -31.05
C GLU A 650 -25.42 -12.77 -30.97
N PRO A 651 -26.51 -12.36 -31.66
CA PRO A 651 -27.76 -13.10 -31.64
C PRO A 651 -27.63 -14.52 -32.21
N SER A 652 -28.41 -15.44 -31.66
CA SER A 652 -28.56 -16.80 -32.16
C SER A 652 -30.03 -17.11 -32.44
N GLN A 653 -30.32 -17.74 -33.57
CA GLN A 653 -31.70 -18.08 -33.98
C GLN A 653 -32.44 -18.95 -32.95
N MET A 654 -31.72 -19.86 -32.28
CA MET A 654 -32.22 -20.64 -31.15
C MET A 654 -31.14 -20.85 -30.09
N VAL A 655 -31.55 -21.00 -28.83
CA VAL A 655 -30.72 -21.32 -27.66
C VAL A 655 -31.36 -22.50 -26.90
N LEU A 656 -30.52 -23.43 -26.44
CA LEU A 656 -30.91 -24.51 -25.53
C LEU A 656 -30.41 -24.10 -24.15
N ASN A 657 -31.26 -23.44 -23.36
CA ASN A 657 -30.87 -22.84 -22.10
C ASN A 657 -30.90 -23.89 -20.98
N PHE A 658 -29.75 -24.50 -20.71
CA PHE A 658 -29.53 -25.40 -19.56
C PHE A 658 -29.08 -24.59 -18.36
N GLU A 659 -29.51 -25.00 -17.16
CA GLU A 659 -29.07 -24.37 -15.90
C GLU A 659 -27.63 -24.76 -15.56
N ASN A 660 -27.27 -26.03 -15.75
CA ASN A 660 -25.92 -26.55 -15.55
C ASN A 660 -25.45 -27.29 -16.81
N LEU A 661 -24.13 -27.44 -16.97
CA LEU A 661 -23.52 -28.26 -18.01
C LEU A 661 -23.06 -29.63 -17.47
N ASP A 662 -22.77 -29.70 -16.18
CA ASP A 662 -22.39 -30.93 -15.49
C ASP A 662 -23.55 -31.48 -14.66
N TYR A 663 -23.78 -32.79 -14.78
CA TYR A 663 -24.82 -33.50 -14.04
C TYR A 663 -24.27 -34.81 -13.49
N GLU A 664 -24.76 -35.21 -12.32
CA GLU A 664 -24.47 -36.51 -11.73
C GLU A 664 -25.72 -37.39 -11.63
N VAL A 665 -25.54 -38.71 -11.71
CA VAL A 665 -26.61 -39.69 -11.50
C VAL A 665 -26.11 -40.95 -10.81
N CYS A 666 -26.87 -41.38 -9.82
CA CYS A 666 -26.64 -42.63 -9.11
C CYS A 666 -27.29 -43.81 -9.82
N GLN A 667 -26.54 -44.89 -10.02
CA GLN A 667 -27.14 -46.13 -10.50
C GLN A 667 -28.03 -46.76 -9.41
N PRO A 668 -29.22 -47.30 -9.76
CA PRO A 668 -29.80 -47.46 -11.09
C PRO A 668 -30.82 -46.38 -11.46
N ASP A 669 -30.76 -45.20 -10.85
CA ASP A 669 -31.76 -44.15 -11.00
C ASP A 669 -31.71 -43.52 -12.39
N ASP A 670 -32.86 -42.98 -12.82
CA ASP A 670 -32.98 -42.20 -14.03
C ASP A 670 -32.74 -40.71 -13.69
N LEU A 671 -32.09 -39.97 -14.60
CA LEU A 671 -31.85 -38.52 -14.45
C LEU A 671 -32.78 -37.74 -15.38
N VAL A 672 -33.39 -36.68 -14.87
CA VAL A 672 -34.18 -35.74 -15.67
C VAL A 672 -33.46 -34.40 -15.69
N ILE A 673 -33.06 -33.96 -16.88
CA ILE A 673 -32.36 -32.70 -17.13
C ILE A 673 -33.33 -31.72 -17.81
N PRO A 674 -33.83 -30.70 -17.10
CA PRO A 674 -34.68 -29.68 -17.70
C PRO A 674 -33.83 -28.66 -18.48
N PHE A 675 -34.37 -28.16 -19.59
CA PHE A 675 -33.85 -26.98 -20.27
C PHE A 675 -34.97 -26.21 -20.96
N VAL A 676 -34.74 -24.92 -21.22
CA VAL A 676 -35.70 -24.08 -21.93
C VAL A 676 -35.26 -23.91 -23.38
N TYR A 677 -36.12 -24.27 -24.32
CA TYR A 677 -35.93 -23.97 -25.74
C TYR A 677 -36.36 -22.54 -26.04
N GLU A 678 -35.41 -21.71 -26.46
CA GLU A 678 -35.62 -20.30 -26.77
C GLU A 678 -35.31 -20.00 -28.24
N THR A 679 -36.05 -19.05 -28.82
CA THR A 679 -35.95 -18.63 -30.21
C THR A 679 -35.84 -17.12 -30.29
N TYR A 680 -34.91 -16.62 -31.11
CA TYR A 680 -34.69 -15.20 -31.34
C TYR A 680 -34.79 -14.86 -32.84
N ASP A 681 -34.66 -13.58 -33.19
CA ASP A 681 -34.70 -13.10 -34.58
C ASP A 681 -35.93 -13.52 -35.40
N GLY A 682 -37.06 -13.74 -34.72
CA GLY A 682 -38.30 -14.19 -35.36
C GLY A 682 -38.25 -15.62 -35.90
N PHE A 683 -37.29 -16.42 -35.44
CA PHE A 683 -37.17 -17.84 -35.77
C PHE A 683 -38.44 -18.61 -35.35
N ASN A 684 -38.98 -19.41 -36.27
CA ASN A 684 -40.26 -20.11 -36.08
C ASN A 684 -40.31 -21.48 -36.76
N GLU A 685 -39.15 -22.11 -36.96
CA GLU A 685 -39.07 -23.46 -37.52
C GLU A 685 -39.22 -24.52 -36.42
N ASN A 686 -39.72 -25.71 -36.79
CA ASN A 686 -39.82 -26.82 -35.85
C ASN A 686 -38.44 -27.45 -35.60
N ALA A 687 -37.93 -27.35 -34.38
CA ALA A 687 -36.68 -27.97 -33.94
C ALA A 687 -36.97 -29.33 -33.27
N THR A 688 -36.31 -30.39 -33.73
CA THR A 688 -36.39 -31.73 -33.15
C THR A 688 -35.17 -32.00 -32.27
N PHE A 689 -35.40 -32.57 -31.08
CA PHE A 689 -34.34 -32.84 -30.10
C PHE A 689 -33.83 -34.28 -30.19
N SER A 690 -32.52 -34.46 -30.00
CA SER A 690 -31.85 -35.76 -29.90
C SER A 690 -30.62 -35.64 -29.00
N ALA A 691 -30.17 -36.74 -28.40
CA ALA A 691 -28.93 -36.79 -27.63
C ALA A 691 -28.07 -37.98 -28.06
N ASN A 692 -26.75 -37.79 -28.08
CA ASN A 692 -25.79 -38.89 -28.20
C ASN A 692 -25.43 -39.37 -26.79
N VAL A 693 -25.77 -40.62 -26.47
CA VAL A 693 -25.55 -41.23 -25.15
C VAL A 693 -24.70 -42.50 -25.24
N PRO A 694 -23.99 -42.91 -24.17
CA PRO A 694 -23.21 -44.13 -24.13
C PRO A 694 -24.02 -45.39 -24.46
N ALA A 695 -23.37 -46.40 -25.04
CA ALA A 695 -24.02 -47.65 -25.42
C ALA A 695 -24.62 -48.36 -24.17
N GLY A 696 -25.94 -48.54 -24.16
CA GLY A 696 -26.68 -49.16 -23.04
C GLY A 696 -27.59 -48.17 -22.30
N MET A 697 -27.30 -46.87 -22.38
CA MET A 697 -28.16 -45.79 -21.87
C MET A 697 -29.18 -45.37 -22.92
N SER A 698 -30.32 -44.82 -22.48
CA SER A 698 -31.35 -44.28 -23.37
C SER A 698 -31.69 -42.83 -23.00
N ALA A 699 -31.82 -41.96 -24.01
CA ALA A 699 -32.30 -40.58 -23.87
C ALA A 699 -33.70 -40.41 -24.48
N ASN A 700 -34.61 -39.79 -23.74
CA ASN A 700 -35.96 -39.43 -24.20
C ASN A 700 -36.25 -37.96 -23.90
N PHE A 701 -36.90 -37.27 -24.84
CA PHE A 701 -37.27 -35.86 -24.69
C PHE A 701 -38.79 -35.69 -24.53
N SER A 702 -39.21 -34.79 -23.64
CA SER A 702 -40.61 -34.41 -23.46
C SER A 702 -40.75 -32.88 -23.37
N PRO A 703 -41.26 -32.20 -24.42
CA PRO A 703 -41.65 -32.72 -25.73
C PRO A 703 -40.44 -33.09 -26.61
N THR A 704 -40.65 -33.91 -27.66
CA THR A 704 -39.56 -34.32 -28.58
C THR A 704 -39.16 -33.27 -29.61
N ASN A 705 -39.94 -32.20 -29.73
CA ASN A 705 -39.74 -31.08 -30.65
C ASN A 705 -40.44 -29.83 -30.13
N ALA A 706 -39.99 -28.66 -30.58
CA ALA A 706 -40.59 -27.37 -30.25
C ALA A 706 -40.53 -26.41 -31.44
N THR A 707 -41.48 -25.47 -31.49
CA THR A 707 -41.50 -24.33 -32.44
C THR A 707 -41.75 -23.01 -31.72
N ALA A 708 -42.41 -23.04 -30.55
CA ALA A 708 -42.70 -21.85 -29.77
C ALA A 708 -41.50 -21.45 -28.91
N ASN A 709 -41.28 -20.14 -28.76
CA ASN A 709 -40.30 -19.61 -27.81
C ASN A 709 -40.65 -20.02 -26.37
N SER A 710 -39.62 -20.11 -25.51
CA SER A 710 -39.75 -20.41 -24.08
C SER A 710 -40.53 -21.70 -23.83
N THR A 711 -40.17 -22.77 -24.56
CA THR A 711 -40.77 -24.10 -24.34
C THR A 711 -39.90 -24.88 -23.37
N ASP A 712 -40.46 -25.29 -22.24
CA ASP A 712 -39.79 -26.20 -21.30
C ASP A 712 -39.65 -27.61 -21.91
N VAL A 713 -38.46 -28.20 -21.78
CA VAL A 713 -38.14 -29.53 -22.31
C VAL A 713 -37.38 -30.34 -21.26
N ASP A 714 -37.87 -31.55 -21.01
CA ASP A 714 -37.19 -32.52 -20.16
C ASP A 714 -36.40 -33.53 -21.00
N LEU A 715 -35.10 -33.66 -20.76
CA LEU A 715 -34.27 -34.79 -21.22
C LEU A 715 -34.20 -35.84 -20.11
N THR A 716 -34.83 -37.00 -20.30
CA THR A 716 -34.72 -38.15 -19.38
C THR A 716 -33.66 -39.13 -19.86
N LEU A 717 -32.63 -39.33 -19.05
CA LEU A 717 -31.61 -40.37 -19.21
C LEU A 717 -31.97 -41.57 -18.34
N SER A 718 -32.22 -42.72 -18.96
CA SER A 718 -32.61 -43.97 -18.28
C SER A 718 -31.65 -45.13 -18.56
N ASN A 719 -31.81 -46.21 -17.80
CA ASN A 719 -30.97 -47.42 -17.86
C ASN A 719 -29.50 -47.18 -17.48
N THR A 720 -29.25 -46.26 -16.53
CA THR A 720 -27.91 -45.90 -16.05
C THR A 720 -27.07 -47.10 -15.58
N ASN A 721 -27.71 -48.11 -14.98
CA ASN A 721 -27.08 -49.38 -14.54
C ASN A 721 -26.48 -50.24 -15.68
N SER A 722 -26.76 -49.92 -16.96
CA SER A 722 -26.18 -50.64 -18.11
C SER A 722 -24.85 -50.04 -18.58
N VAL A 723 -24.41 -48.94 -17.96
CA VAL A 723 -23.18 -48.21 -18.25
C VAL A 723 -22.24 -48.34 -17.05
N ALA A 724 -20.92 -48.32 -17.25
CA ALA A 724 -19.98 -48.36 -16.14
C ALA A 724 -19.94 -46.99 -15.42
N PRO A 725 -19.69 -46.93 -14.10
CA PRO A 725 -19.39 -45.67 -13.43
C PRO A 725 -18.23 -44.92 -14.12
N GLY A 726 -18.35 -43.59 -14.20
CA GLY A 726 -17.40 -42.70 -14.88
C GLY A 726 -18.06 -41.50 -15.53
N THR A 727 -17.25 -40.64 -16.14
CA THR A 727 -17.67 -39.39 -16.79
C THR A 727 -17.93 -39.60 -18.29
N TYR A 728 -19.02 -39.04 -18.81
CA TYR A 728 -19.44 -39.18 -20.20
C TYR A 728 -19.95 -37.86 -20.80
N ASP A 729 -19.53 -37.56 -22.03
CA ASP A 729 -20.06 -36.41 -22.79
C ASP A 729 -21.39 -36.77 -23.48
N ILE A 730 -22.45 -36.03 -23.15
CA ILE A 730 -23.78 -36.15 -23.74
C ILE A 730 -24.02 -34.96 -24.68
N VAL A 731 -23.94 -35.19 -25.99
CA VAL A 731 -24.19 -34.14 -26.97
C VAL A 731 -25.69 -34.05 -27.24
N VAL A 732 -26.34 -32.99 -26.74
CA VAL A 732 -27.73 -32.64 -27.02
C VAL A 732 -27.80 -31.79 -28.28
N THR A 733 -28.59 -32.23 -29.26
CA THR A 733 -28.74 -31.61 -30.56
C THR A 733 -30.19 -31.18 -30.80
N ALA A 734 -30.38 -29.91 -31.16
CA ALA A 734 -31.62 -29.40 -31.73
C ALA A 734 -31.43 -29.18 -33.24
N THR A 735 -32.25 -29.86 -34.05
CA THR A 735 -32.19 -29.76 -35.53
C THR A 735 -33.48 -29.20 -36.09
N SER A 736 -33.37 -28.10 -36.85
CA SER A 736 -34.44 -27.49 -37.65
C SER A 736 -34.14 -27.63 -39.15
N ALA A 737 -34.91 -26.96 -40.02
CA ALA A 737 -34.66 -27.03 -41.46
C ALA A 737 -33.46 -26.18 -41.89
N SER A 738 -33.19 -25.08 -41.17
CA SER A 738 -32.13 -24.12 -41.49
C SER A 738 -30.93 -24.16 -40.54
N VAL A 739 -31.09 -24.66 -39.31
CA VAL A 739 -30.09 -24.56 -38.24
C VAL A 739 -30.02 -25.85 -37.43
N THR A 740 -28.79 -26.21 -37.04
CA THR A 740 -28.52 -27.23 -36.03
C THR A 740 -27.71 -26.58 -34.90
N LYS A 741 -28.14 -26.81 -33.65
CA LYS A 741 -27.41 -26.39 -32.45
C LYS A 741 -27.07 -27.61 -31.59
N ASN A 742 -25.85 -27.62 -31.07
CA ASN A 742 -25.35 -28.67 -30.19
C ASN A 742 -24.91 -28.03 -28.87
N ILE A 743 -25.27 -28.66 -27.76
CA ILE A 743 -24.71 -28.40 -26.43
C ILE A 743 -24.15 -29.73 -25.93
N THR A 744 -22.94 -29.72 -25.39
CA THR A 744 -22.36 -30.88 -24.73
C THR A 744 -22.62 -30.74 -23.24
N LEU A 745 -23.16 -31.79 -22.62
CA LEU A 745 -23.31 -31.90 -21.18
C LEU A 745 -22.34 -32.95 -20.66
N THR A 746 -21.73 -32.73 -19.51
CA THR A 746 -20.95 -33.76 -18.82
C THR A 746 -21.87 -34.54 -17.91
N LEU A 747 -21.87 -35.87 -18.01
CA LEU A 747 -22.61 -36.75 -17.12
C LEU A 747 -21.65 -37.62 -16.31
N LEU A 748 -21.62 -37.42 -15.00
CA LEU A 748 -20.94 -38.29 -14.05
C LEU A 748 -21.91 -39.40 -13.58
N VAL A 749 -21.66 -40.63 -14.03
CA VAL A 749 -22.42 -41.80 -13.59
C VAL A 749 -21.70 -42.44 -12.41
N GLN A 750 -22.37 -42.55 -11.27
CA GLN A 750 -21.79 -43.07 -10.02
C GLN A 750 -22.54 -44.30 -9.51
N ASP A 751 -21.91 -45.05 -8.60
CA ASP A 751 -22.56 -46.08 -7.81
C ASP A 751 -22.27 -45.89 -6.31
N GLY A 752 -22.95 -46.66 -5.47
CA GLY A 752 -22.75 -46.66 -4.02
C GLY A 752 -21.65 -47.60 -3.52
N ASN A 753 -20.72 -48.02 -4.39
CA ASN A 753 -19.61 -48.90 -4.00
C ASN A 753 -18.35 -48.08 -3.73
N PHE A 754 -18.03 -47.90 -2.46
CA PHE A 754 -16.85 -47.14 -2.04
C PHE A 754 -15.66 -48.06 -1.74
N ALA A 755 -14.48 -47.70 -2.26
CA ALA A 755 -13.20 -48.24 -1.82
C ALA A 755 -12.61 -47.35 -0.71
N ASP A 756 -11.80 -47.93 0.17
CA ASP A 756 -11.10 -47.15 1.21
C ASP A 756 -10.14 -46.13 0.59
N VAL A 757 -10.11 -44.93 1.17
CA VAL A 757 -9.21 -43.84 0.74
C VAL A 757 -7.78 -44.12 1.20
N ALA A 758 -6.82 -44.01 0.29
CA ALA A 758 -5.40 -44.19 0.59
C ALA A 758 -4.78 -42.88 1.11
N LEU A 759 -4.33 -42.88 2.35
CA LEU A 759 -3.66 -41.75 3.00
C LEU A 759 -2.20 -41.65 2.52
N LEU A 760 -1.69 -40.42 2.31
CA LEU A 760 -0.36 -40.17 1.75
C LEU A 760 0.58 -39.47 2.76
N ALA A 761 0.16 -38.35 3.33
CA ALA A 761 0.96 -37.54 4.26
C ALA A 761 0.08 -36.89 5.34
N PRO A 762 0.57 -36.68 6.56
CA PRO A 762 1.79 -37.25 7.15
C PRO A 762 1.79 -38.78 7.08
N SER A 763 2.96 -39.39 7.02
CA SER A 763 3.10 -40.85 7.02
C SER A 763 2.71 -41.46 8.38
N ASP A 764 2.27 -42.73 8.38
CA ASP A 764 1.81 -43.38 9.61
C ASP A 764 2.92 -43.48 10.66
N GLY A 765 2.73 -42.81 11.80
CA GLY A 765 3.69 -42.68 12.89
C GLY A 765 4.76 -41.61 12.68
N GLU A 766 4.56 -40.65 11.78
CA GLU A 766 5.49 -39.54 11.56
C GLU A 766 5.61 -38.65 12.80
N ALA A 767 6.82 -38.22 13.16
CA ALA A 767 7.07 -37.38 14.31
C ALA A 767 7.72 -36.06 13.87
N GLY A 768 7.52 -34.99 14.64
CA GLY A 768 8.00 -33.65 14.29
C GLY A 768 7.20 -33.04 13.13
N VAL A 769 5.90 -33.35 13.06
CA VAL A 769 5.00 -32.73 12.10
C VAL A 769 4.66 -31.32 12.60
N ALA A 770 4.59 -30.35 11.71
CA ALA A 770 4.25 -28.98 12.07
C ALA A 770 2.87 -28.87 12.73
N LEU A 771 2.66 -27.83 13.55
CA LEU A 771 1.35 -27.57 14.16
C LEU A 771 0.28 -27.25 13.11
N GLU A 772 0.72 -26.78 11.95
CA GLU A 772 -0.10 -26.60 10.76
C GLU A 772 0.03 -27.79 9.78
N ALA A 773 -0.38 -28.98 10.21
CA ALA A 773 -0.18 -30.21 9.46
C ALA A 773 -1.03 -30.28 8.17
N LEU A 774 -0.38 -30.41 7.01
CA LEU A 774 -1.05 -30.68 5.73
C LEU A 774 -1.31 -32.18 5.55
N LEU A 775 -2.57 -32.58 5.70
CA LEU A 775 -3.05 -33.93 5.42
C LEU A 775 -3.33 -34.08 3.92
N ASN A 776 -2.91 -35.21 3.33
CA ASN A 776 -3.07 -35.47 1.90
C ASN A 776 -3.43 -36.94 1.65
N TRP A 777 -4.36 -37.20 0.74
CA TRP A 777 -4.80 -38.54 0.34
C TRP A 777 -4.98 -38.68 -1.18
N GLN A 778 -5.12 -39.91 -1.65
CA GLN A 778 -5.26 -40.19 -3.07
C GLN A 778 -6.64 -39.77 -3.63
N ALA A 779 -6.64 -39.03 -4.74
CA ALA A 779 -7.83 -38.67 -5.50
C ALA A 779 -8.49 -39.88 -6.19
N ASP A 780 -9.82 -39.90 -6.25
CA ASP A 780 -10.61 -40.82 -7.07
C ASP A 780 -11.79 -40.06 -7.70
N PRO A 781 -11.90 -40.01 -9.04
CA PRO A 781 -12.98 -39.29 -9.75
C PRO A 781 -14.40 -39.79 -9.44
N SER A 782 -14.55 -40.95 -8.79
CA SER A 782 -15.85 -41.51 -8.41
C SER A 782 -16.42 -40.87 -7.14
N TYR A 783 -15.62 -40.06 -6.44
CA TYR A 783 -15.99 -39.37 -5.20
C TYR A 783 -16.04 -37.87 -5.44
N SER A 784 -17.13 -37.24 -5.03
CA SER A 784 -17.28 -35.78 -5.12
C SER A 784 -16.81 -35.07 -3.87
N ASN A 785 -16.64 -35.79 -2.75
CA ASN A 785 -16.34 -35.19 -1.47
C ASN A 785 -15.65 -36.19 -0.52
N TYR A 786 -14.92 -35.69 0.46
CA TYR A 786 -14.23 -36.49 1.47
C TYR A 786 -14.54 -35.96 2.86
N ASP A 787 -14.89 -36.85 3.79
CA ASP A 787 -14.91 -36.50 5.21
C ASP A 787 -13.56 -36.84 5.83
N VAL A 788 -12.91 -35.85 6.43
CA VAL A 788 -11.68 -35.99 7.20
C VAL A 788 -11.97 -35.75 8.67
N GLU A 789 -11.35 -36.57 9.53
CA GLU A 789 -11.37 -36.38 10.99
C GLU A 789 -9.94 -36.45 11.53
N VAL A 790 -9.62 -35.57 12.48
CA VAL A 790 -8.39 -35.57 13.27
C VAL A 790 -8.78 -35.68 14.75
N ALA A 791 -8.14 -36.60 15.48
CA ALA A 791 -8.49 -36.91 16.88
C ALA A 791 -7.24 -37.15 17.73
N THR A 792 -7.37 -36.99 19.05
CA THR A 792 -6.30 -37.29 20.03
C THR A 792 -6.29 -38.76 20.47
N ASP A 793 -7.20 -39.58 19.94
CA ASP A 793 -7.31 -41.00 20.25
C ASP A 793 -7.70 -41.84 19.05
N LEU A 794 -7.18 -43.07 18.99
CA LEU A 794 -7.41 -44.03 17.90
C LEU A 794 -8.89 -44.45 17.73
N ALA A 795 -9.72 -44.30 18.76
CA ALA A 795 -11.14 -44.60 18.69
C ALA A 795 -11.98 -43.44 18.13
N PHE A 796 -11.37 -42.28 17.88
CA PHE A 796 -12.03 -41.04 17.45
C PHE A 796 -13.16 -40.64 18.40
N THR A 797 -12.93 -40.81 19.71
CA THR A 797 -13.87 -40.32 20.74
C THR A 797 -13.70 -38.83 21.03
N ASN A 798 -12.50 -38.30 20.82
CA ASN A 798 -12.12 -36.90 20.98
C ASN A 798 -11.60 -36.35 19.64
N VAL A 799 -12.53 -36.07 18.73
CA VAL A 799 -12.23 -35.39 17.47
C VAL A 799 -11.91 -33.92 17.77
N VAL A 800 -10.73 -33.46 17.35
CA VAL A 800 -10.30 -32.06 17.47
C VAL A 800 -10.71 -31.24 16.26
N GLU A 801 -10.68 -31.88 15.08
CA GLU A 801 -11.07 -31.26 13.82
C GLU A 801 -11.79 -32.26 12.93
N SER A 802 -12.75 -31.76 12.16
CA SER A 802 -13.41 -32.53 11.12
C SER A 802 -13.86 -31.60 10.00
N ALA A 803 -13.72 -32.05 8.76
CA ALA A 803 -14.18 -31.30 7.60
C ALA A 803 -14.75 -32.23 6.54
N SER A 804 -15.59 -31.67 5.68
CA SER A 804 -16.18 -32.33 4.53
C SER A 804 -15.87 -31.45 3.32
N LEU A 805 -14.97 -31.90 2.45
CA LEU A 805 -14.39 -31.07 1.41
C LEU A 805 -14.21 -31.84 0.09
N PRO A 806 -14.39 -31.16 -1.07
CA PRO A 806 -14.27 -31.75 -2.40
C PRO A 806 -12.80 -31.96 -2.82
N PHE A 807 -11.85 -31.50 -2.02
CA PHE A 807 -10.41 -31.58 -2.29
C PHE A 807 -9.76 -32.80 -1.62
N THR A 808 -8.52 -33.09 -2.01
CA THR A 808 -7.75 -34.24 -1.46
C THR A 808 -6.70 -33.86 -0.44
N THR A 809 -6.78 -32.62 0.06
CA THR A 809 -5.85 -32.07 1.04
C THR A 809 -6.60 -31.29 2.09
N TYR A 810 -6.15 -31.35 3.33
CA TYR A 810 -6.72 -30.62 4.46
C TYR A 810 -5.60 -30.12 5.37
N LYS A 811 -5.57 -28.82 5.68
CA LYS A 811 -4.60 -28.21 6.60
C LYS A 811 -5.22 -28.14 7.99
N ALA A 812 -4.74 -28.96 8.92
CA ALA A 812 -5.15 -28.91 10.32
C ALA A 812 -4.35 -27.82 11.05
N THR A 813 -5.00 -27.01 11.90
CA THR A 813 -4.38 -25.82 12.54
C THR A 813 -4.57 -25.75 14.05
N ASN A 814 -5.52 -26.50 14.61
CA ASN A 814 -5.81 -26.56 16.04
C ASN A 814 -5.08 -27.76 16.69
N LEU A 815 -3.78 -27.84 16.45
CA LEU A 815 -2.93 -28.90 17.00
C LEU A 815 -2.06 -28.35 18.13
N GLU A 816 -1.92 -29.13 19.19
CA GLU A 816 -1.05 -28.84 20.32
C GLU A 816 0.34 -29.42 20.06
N ALA A 817 1.39 -28.79 20.61
CA ALA A 817 2.76 -29.29 20.52
C ALA A 817 2.95 -30.64 21.24
N GLU A 818 3.94 -31.42 20.80
CA GLU A 818 4.32 -32.73 21.35
C GLU A 818 3.14 -33.72 21.55
N THR A 819 2.10 -33.63 20.72
CA THR A 819 0.86 -34.39 20.89
C THR A 819 0.68 -35.37 19.74
N GLU A 820 0.30 -36.62 20.07
CA GLU A 820 -0.03 -37.64 19.09
C GLU A 820 -1.49 -37.46 18.61
N TYR A 821 -1.65 -37.34 17.30
CA TYR A 821 -2.93 -37.27 16.61
C TYR A 821 -3.15 -38.46 15.70
N PHE A 822 -4.41 -38.83 15.51
CA PHE A 822 -4.88 -39.85 14.58
C PHE A 822 -5.80 -39.19 13.58
N TRP A 823 -5.62 -39.49 12.29
CA TRP A 823 -6.47 -38.95 11.25
C TRP A 823 -6.94 -40.03 10.30
N ARG A 824 -8.14 -39.84 9.75
CA ARG A 824 -8.78 -40.77 8.82
C ARG A 824 -9.64 -40.02 7.82
N VAL A 825 -9.81 -40.63 6.66
CA VAL A 825 -10.63 -40.10 5.58
C VAL A 825 -11.63 -41.18 5.14
N ARG A 826 -12.86 -40.77 4.83
CA ARG A 826 -13.81 -41.60 4.08
C ARG A 826 -14.30 -40.86 2.84
N PRO A 827 -14.57 -41.59 1.74
CA PRO A 827 -15.08 -40.98 0.53
C PRO A 827 -16.61 -40.82 0.58
N ASN A 828 -17.11 -39.81 -0.10
CA ASN A 828 -18.53 -39.54 -0.29
C ASN A 828 -18.82 -39.19 -1.76
N ASN A 829 -20.00 -39.56 -2.23
CA ASN A 829 -20.55 -39.08 -3.49
C ASN A 829 -22.06 -38.88 -3.39
N GLY A 830 -22.72 -38.47 -4.48
CA GLY A 830 -24.17 -38.27 -4.51
C GLY A 830 -24.99 -39.52 -4.15
N CYS A 831 -24.38 -40.71 -4.17
CA CYS A 831 -25.04 -41.99 -3.94
C CYS A 831 -24.89 -42.51 -2.51
N GLY A 832 -24.05 -41.87 -1.69
CA GLY A 832 -23.88 -42.20 -0.28
C GLY A 832 -22.47 -41.93 0.24
N SER A 833 -22.18 -42.55 1.38
CA SER A 833 -20.90 -42.44 2.07
C SER A 833 -20.23 -43.81 2.19
N GLY A 834 -18.92 -43.83 1.97
CA GLY A 834 -18.07 -44.97 2.29
C GLY A 834 -17.86 -45.13 3.80
N THR A 835 -16.96 -46.05 4.16
CA THR A 835 -16.48 -46.20 5.53
C THR A 835 -15.14 -45.51 5.71
N PHE A 836 -14.85 -45.08 6.94
CA PHE A 836 -13.49 -44.63 7.27
C PHE A 836 -12.50 -45.79 7.11
N GLY A 837 -11.44 -45.54 6.36
CA GLY A 837 -10.33 -46.47 6.19
C GLY A 837 -9.48 -46.64 7.46
N THR A 838 -8.32 -47.27 7.32
CA THR A 838 -7.37 -47.38 8.44
C THR A 838 -6.78 -45.99 8.73
N PRO A 839 -6.86 -45.49 9.98
CA PRO A 839 -6.28 -44.19 10.34
C PRO A 839 -4.76 -44.23 10.28
N PHE A 840 -4.13 -43.10 9.98
CA PHE A 840 -2.71 -42.86 10.22
C PHE A 840 -2.55 -42.06 11.51
N SER A 841 -1.41 -42.20 12.20
CA SER A 841 -1.05 -41.30 13.31
C SER A 841 0.15 -40.42 12.96
N PHE A 842 0.28 -39.30 13.67
CA PHE A 842 1.48 -38.47 13.67
C PHE A 842 1.66 -37.77 15.02
N THR A 843 2.86 -37.32 15.33
CA THR A 843 3.18 -36.52 16.53
C THR A 843 3.70 -35.16 16.12
N THR A 844 3.09 -34.10 16.66
CA THR A 844 3.48 -32.72 16.40
C THR A 844 4.85 -32.38 16.97
N SER A 845 5.50 -31.37 16.39
CA SER A 845 6.76 -30.82 16.86
C SER A 845 6.66 -30.25 18.28
N GLN A 846 7.79 -30.23 18.99
CA GLN A 846 7.93 -29.49 20.24
C GLN A 846 7.99 -27.99 19.94
N VAL A 847 7.42 -27.14 20.79
CA VAL A 847 7.61 -25.68 20.71
C VAL A 847 8.52 -25.22 21.85
N ASN A 848 9.55 -24.44 21.51
CA ASN A 848 10.44 -23.82 22.47
C ASN A 848 10.55 -22.32 22.22
N CYS A 849 10.51 -21.52 23.28
CA CYS A 849 10.57 -20.07 23.20
C CYS A 849 11.87 -19.51 23.78
N ARG A 850 12.40 -18.44 23.18
CA ARG A 850 13.62 -17.75 23.62
C ARG A 850 13.48 -16.25 23.45
N ASN A 851 13.80 -15.51 24.51
CA ASN A 851 13.95 -14.06 24.46
C ASN A 851 15.35 -13.70 23.92
N ARG A 852 15.43 -12.73 23.00
CA ARG A 852 16.67 -12.07 22.58
C ARG A 852 16.50 -10.56 22.63
N ASN A 853 17.51 -9.87 23.15
CA ASN A 853 17.51 -8.41 23.29
C ASN A 853 18.48 -7.79 22.28
N ALA A 854 18.16 -6.61 21.76
CA ALA A 854 19.12 -5.80 21.01
C ALA A 854 20.26 -5.32 21.92
N THR A 855 21.46 -5.17 21.37
CA THR A 855 22.68 -4.88 22.15
C THR A 855 23.19 -3.44 22.01
N ASP A 856 22.61 -2.65 21.12
CA ASP A 856 23.06 -1.30 20.75
C ASP A 856 22.19 -0.17 21.34
N LEU A 857 21.33 -0.51 22.29
CA LEU A 857 20.38 0.42 22.93
C LEU A 857 21.00 1.15 24.14
N PRO A 858 20.54 2.38 24.46
CA PRO A 858 19.47 3.12 23.79
C PRO A 858 19.93 3.83 22.49
N ILE A 859 19.04 3.94 21.51
CA ILE A 859 19.28 4.69 20.26
C ILE A 859 18.50 5.99 20.29
N THR A 860 19.17 7.11 20.03
CA THR A 860 18.53 8.44 20.01
C THR A 860 17.78 8.68 18.70
N ILE A 861 16.52 9.14 18.80
CA ILE A 861 15.71 9.68 17.70
C ILE A 861 15.96 11.19 17.66
N ALA A 862 16.50 11.69 16.56
CA ALA A 862 17.00 13.06 16.46
C ALA A 862 15.85 14.08 16.40
N SER A 863 15.92 15.14 17.18
CA SER A 863 14.85 16.17 17.20
C SER A 863 14.79 17.11 15.98
N SER A 864 15.45 16.74 14.88
CA SER A 864 15.59 17.56 13.70
C SER A 864 15.57 16.72 12.43
N GLY A 865 14.77 17.15 11.45
CA GLY A 865 14.50 16.35 10.25
C GLY A 865 13.42 15.30 10.54
N THR A 866 13.30 14.31 9.66
CA THR A 866 12.42 13.14 9.78
C THR A 866 13.31 11.89 9.83
N PRO A 867 13.95 11.58 10.98
CA PRO A 867 14.94 10.52 11.05
C PRO A 867 14.31 9.12 11.01
N THR A 868 14.98 8.20 10.32
CA THR A 868 14.74 6.75 10.46
C THR A 868 15.88 6.15 11.27
N ILE A 869 15.55 5.40 12.33
CA ILE A 869 16.51 4.61 13.10
C ILE A 869 16.21 3.11 12.93
N THR A 870 17.25 2.30 13.00
CA THR A 870 17.14 0.84 12.90
C THR A 870 17.99 0.18 13.97
N THR A 871 17.50 -0.91 14.56
CA THR A 871 18.27 -1.86 15.37
C THR A 871 17.97 -3.28 14.89
N SER A 872 18.82 -4.25 15.23
CA SER A 872 18.64 -5.63 14.79
C SER A 872 18.98 -6.66 15.84
N ILE A 873 18.30 -7.81 15.75
CA ILE A 873 18.58 -9.02 16.52
C ILE A 873 18.93 -10.14 15.54
N LEU A 874 20.08 -10.79 15.75
CA LEU A 874 20.53 -11.91 14.93
C LEU A 874 20.15 -13.25 15.58
N PHE A 875 19.49 -14.11 14.81
CA PHE A 875 19.35 -15.53 15.12
C PHE A 875 20.17 -16.35 14.13
N VAL A 876 20.82 -17.41 14.63
CA VAL A 876 21.74 -18.26 13.86
C VAL A 876 21.20 -19.69 13.69
N GLU A 877 20.10 -20.00 14.37
CA GLU A 877 19.32 -21.21 14.21
C GLU A 877 18.36 -21.09 13.01
N ASP A 878 18.10 -22.20 12.32
CA ASP A 878 17.17 -22.29 11.19
C ASP A 878 15.99 -23.18 11.60
N LEU A 879 15.01 -22.56 12.26
CA LEU A 879 13.83 -23.24 12.80
C LEU A 879 12.56 -22.47 12.37
N PRO A 880 11.45 -23.16 12.07
CA PRO A 880 10.19 -22.53 11.73
C PRO A 880 9.58 -21.83 12.94
N ILE A 881 9.05 -20.64 12.73
CA ILE A 881 8.40 -19.81 13.75
C ILE A 881 7.03 -20.40 14.09
N SER A 882 6.72 -20.44 15.39
CA SER A 882 5.40 -20.77 15.91
C SER A 882 4.67 -19.56 16.49
N ASP A 883 5.40 -18.61 17.09
CA ASP A 883 4.85 -17.40 17.70
C ASP A 883 5.95 -16.34 17.87
N VAL A 884 5.59 -15.06 17.84
CA VAL A 884 6.52 -13.92 18.00
C VAL A 884 5.85 -12.84 18.84
N ASN A 885 6.51 -12.43 19.93
CA ASN A 885 6.12 -11.26 20.72
C ASN A 885 7.23 -10.21 20.70
N VAL A 886 6.85 -8.93 20.55
CA VAL A 886 7.79 -7.81 20.45
C VAL A 886 7.70 -6.93 21.69
N ASN A 887 8.73 -6.94 22.53
CA ASN A 887 8.82 -6.05 23.68
C ASN A 887 9.49 -4.74 23.25
N LEU A 888 8.83 -3.61 23.49
CA LEU A 888 9.32 -2.30 23.07
C LEU A 888 9.13 -1.24 24.16
N GLN A 889 10.22 -0.58 24.53
CA GLN A 889 10.20 0.64 25.35
C GLN A 889 10.83 1.79 24.57
N LEU A 890 10.06 2.86 24.37
CA LEU A 890 10.42 4.00 23.55
C LEU A 890 9.93 5.29 24.21
N ASP A 891 10.83 6.23 24.44
CA ASP A 891 10.50 7.57 24.93
C ASP A 891 10.38 8.51 23.71
N HIS A 892 9.25 9.16 23.50
CA HIS A 892 9.05 10.13 22.41
C HIS A 892 7.99 11.15 22.78
N THR A 893 8.16 12.38 22.30
CA THR A 893 7.28 13.48 22.70
C THR A 893 5.89 13.32 22.10
N TYR A 894 5.76 12.86 20.85
CA TYR A 894 4.47 12.54 20.23
C TYR A 894 4.53 11.19 19.50
N LEU A 895 3.63 10.27 19.85
CA LEU A 895 3.55 9.00 19.13
C LEU A 895 2.91 9.13 17.74
N GLU A 896 2.18 10.21 17.47
CA GLU A 896 1.61 10.47 16.14
C GLU A 896 2.65 10.66 15.04
N ASP A 897 3.90 10.89 15.41
CA ASP A 897 5.00 11.08 14.46
C ASP A 897 5.62 9.74 14.03
N LEU A 898 5.38 8.65 14.78
CA LEU A 898 6.13 7.41 14.65
C LEU A 898 5.43 6.36 13.79
N ILE A 899 6.21 5.72 12.93
CA ILE A 899 5.89 4.44 12.29
C ILE A 899 6.92 3.42 12.76
N ILE A 900 6.44 2.30 13.31
CA ILE A 900 7.29 1.26 13.89
C ILE A 900 7.02 -0.05 13.16
N THR A 901 8.05 -0.62 12.54
CA THR A 901 7.93 -1.82 11.70
C THR A 901 8.96 -2.86 12.12
N LEU A 902 8.50 -4.10 12.31
CA LEU A 902 9.37 -5.26 12.44
C LEU A 902 9.54 -5.91 11.05
N ILE A 903 10.77 -6.21 10.68
CA ILE A 903 11.13 -6.83 9.40
C ILE A 903 11.83 -8.17 9.69
N SER A 904 11.24 -9.26 9.21
CA SER A 904 11.82 -10.60 9.32
C SER A 904 13.00 -10.81 8.36
N PRO A 905 13.88 -11.80 8.60
CA PRO A 905 14.94 -12.16 7.66
C PRO A 905 14.44 -12.54 6.25
N SER A 906 13.20 -13.01 6.15
CA SER A 906 12.53 -13.33 4.87
C SER A 906 12.03 -12.09 4.13
N GLY A 907 12.05 -10.92 4.78
CA GLY A 907 11.51 -9.65 4.25
C GLY A 907 10.01 -9.47 4.50
N THR A 908 9.42 -10.20 5.45
CA THR A 908 8.05 -9.93 5.88
C THR A 908 8.04 -8.77 6.86
N GLU A 909 7.26 -7.74 6.54
CA GLU A 909 7.12 -6.52 7.32
C GLU A 909 5.82 -6.56 8.12
N VAL A 910 5.91 -6.28 9.42
CA VAL A 910 4.78 -6.17 10.34
C VAL A 910 4.84 -4.81 11.01
N THR A 911 3.91 -3.92 10.66
CA THR A 911 3.78 -2.62 11.30
C THR A 911 3.17 -2.79 12.69
N LEU A 912 3.91 -2.43 13.72
CA LEU A 912 3.48 -2.52 15.11
C LEU A 912 2.61 -1.30 15.49
N LEU A 913 3.01 -0.12 15.02
CA LEU A 913 2.38 1.17 15.31
C LEU A 913 2.54 2.12 14.10
N SER A 914 1.56 2.98 13.84
CA SER A 914 1.65 4.00 12.79
C SER A 914 0.77 5.20 13.11
N ASN A 915 1.42 6.30 13.49
CA ASN A 915 0.82 7.62 13.69
C ASN A 915 -0.35 7.61 14.69
N ASN A 916 -0.22 6.84 15.79
CA ASN A 916 -1.27 6.69 16.79
C ASN A 916 -1.09 7.63 18.00
N CYS A 917 -2.16 7.79 18.77
CA CYS A 917 -2.17 8.50 20.06
C CYS A 917 -1.86 10.00 20.03
N GLY A 918 -1.93 10.64 18.86
CA GLY A 918 -1.87 12.09 18.77
C GLY A 918 -0.63 12.67 19.46
N ALA A 919 -0.86 13.70 20.27
CA ALA A 919 0.17 14.37 21.04
C ALA A 919 0.53 13.67 22.38
N ASP A 920 0.10 12.42 22.60
CA ASP A 920 0.48 11.66 23.79
C ASP A 920 1.89 11.05 23.66
N ASN A 921 2.54 10.90 24.81
CA ASN A 921 3.97 10.60 24.89
C ASN A 921 4.24 9.14 25.30
N ASP A 922 5.38 8.64 24.83
CA ASP A 922 6.06 7.42 25.30
C ASP A 922 5.26 6.10 25.07
N LEU A 923 6.00 5.01 24.83
CA LEU A 923 5.49 3.67 24.56
C LEU A 923 6.25 2.67 25.44
N ASN A 924 5.53 1.79 26.14
CA ASN A 924 6.12 0.69 26.89
C ASN A 924 5.20 -0.53 26.87
N ALA A 925 5.27 -1.29 25.78
CA ALA A 925 4.31 -2.35 25.48
C ALA A 925 4.97 -3.62 24.96
N VAL A 926 4.23 -4.72 25.07
CA VAL A 926 4.52 -5.99 24.40
C VAL A 926 3.50 -6.14 23.28
N PHE A 927 3.96 -6.15 22.04
CA PHE A 927 3.11 -6.47 20.90
C PHE A 927 2.98 -7.99 20.75
N ASP A 928 1.74 -8.45 20.75
CA ASP A 928 1.31 -9.86 20.68
C ASP A 928 -0.05 -9.88 19.95
N ASP A 929 -0.25 -10.79 19.00
CA ASP A 929 -1.52 -10.91 18.28
C ASP A 929 -2.71 -11.23 19.20
N ASP A 930 -2.47 -11.87 20.34
CA ASP A 930 -3.47 -12.16 21.38
C ASP A 930 -3.65 -10.99 22.39
N GLY A 931 -2.95 -9.86 22.17
CA GLY A 931 -3.04 -8.66 23.00
C GLY A 931 -4.36 -7.88 22.87
N ASP A 932 -4.61 -6.98 23.81
CA ASP A 932 -5.76 -6.07 23.72
C ASP A 932 -5.54 -5.05 22.58
N PRO A 933 -6.58 -4.58 21.87
CA PRO A 933 -6.42 -3.53 20.86
C PRO A 933 -5.74 -2.29 21.44
N ILE A 934 -4.91 -1.60 20.64
CA ILE A 934 -4.20 -0.39 21.07
C ILE A 934 -5.22 0.67 21.54
N VAL A 935 -5.09 1.09 22.79
CA VAL A 935 -5.85 2.19 23.39
C VAL A 935 -4.88 3.20 23.96
N CYS A 936 -5.02 4.46 23.54
CA CYS A 936 -4.20 5.56 24.01
C CYS A 936 -4.63 5.98 25.43
N GLY A 937 -3.74 5.79 26.40
CA GLY A 937 -3.89 6.11 27.81
C GLY A 937 -3.13 7.37 28.23
N GLU A 938 -2.81 7.46 29.52
CA GLU A 938 -1.85 8.47 30.01
C GLU A 938 -0.41 8.01 29.77
N ASN A 939 0.61 8.82 30.07
CA ASN A 939 2.01 8.46 29.88
C ASN A 939 2.47 7.23 30.72
N PRO A 940 3.03 6.15 30.11
CA PRO A 940 3.27 5.97 28.67
C PRO A 940 1.96 5.70 27.92
N ALA A 941 1.73 6.45 26.84
CA ALA A 941 0.47 6.48 26.10
C ALA A 941 -0.03 5.08 25.71
N ILE A 942 0.90 4.18 25.38
CA ILE A 942 0.59 2.76 25.13
C ILE A 942 1.40 1.92 26.11
N SER A 943 0.71 1.02 26.82
CA SER A 943 1.36 0.10 27.76
C SER A 943 0.62 -1.23 27.91
N GLY A 944 1.32 -2.24 28.46
CA GLY A 944 0.78 -3.59 28.61
C GLY A 944 1.00 -4.45 27.37
N THR A 945 0.22 -5.54 27.24
CA THR A 945 0.25 -6.40 26.06
C THR A 945 -0.83 -5.95 25.09
N VAL A 946 -0.45 -5.52 23.88
CA VAL A 946 -1.36 -4.94 22.89
C VAL A 946 -1.20 -5.62 21.53
N ALA A 947 -2.29 -5.70 20.78
CA ALA A 947 -2.25 -6.18 19.41
C ALA A 947 -1.56 -5.16 18.49
N PRO A 948 -0.60 -5.57 17.62
CA PRO A 948 -0.04 -4.69 16.60
C PRO A 948 -1.07 -4.32 15.53
N ILE A 949 -0.76 -3.32 14.70
CA ILE A 949 -1.60 -2.94 13.56
C ILE A 949 -1.58 -4.01 12.45
N GLY A 950 -0.39 -4.53 12.15
CA GLY A 950 -0.21 -5.75 11.37
C GLY A 950 -0.32 -7.00 12.26
N PHE A 951 -0.16 -8.19 11.68
CA PHE A 951 -0.26 -9.45 12.44
C PHE A 951 1.11 -10.13 12.52
N LEU A 952 1.56 -10.44 13.73
CA LEU A 952 2.80 -11.19 13.98
C LEU A 952 2.67 -12.66 13.56
N SER A 953 1.46 -13.23 13.59
CA SER A 953 1.14 -14.56 13.06
C SER A 953 1.41 -14.71 11.57
N SER A 954 1.58 -13.60 10.83
CA SER A 954 2.04 -13.64 9.43
C SER A 954 3.47 -14.18 9.27
N LEU A 955 4.24 -14.20 10.37
CA LEU A 955 5.59 -14.74 10.44
C LEU A 955 5.60 -16.25 10.71
N ASN A 956 4.48 -16.85 11.14
CA ASN A 956 4.42 -18.26 11.50
C ASN A 956 4.77 -19.15 10.30
N GLY A 957 5.63 -20.14 10.53
CA GLY A 957 6.19 -21.02 9.51
C GLY A 957 7.43 -20.46 8.77
N GLU A 958 7.75 -19.17 8.86
CA GLU A 958 9.02 -18.64 8.34
C GLU A 958 10.21 -19.16 9.16
N SER A 959 11.41 -19.14 8.57
CA SER A 959 12.63 -19.44 9.32
C SER A 959 13.05 -18.26 10.20
N ILE A 960 13.45 -18.53 11.45
CA ILE A 960 14.06 -17.51 12.31
C ILE A 960 15.45 -17.06 11.86
N LEU A 961 16.13 -17.80 10.96
CA LEU A 961 17.52 -17.59 10.61
C LEU A 961 17.76 -16.22 9.97
N GLY A 962 18.61 -15.41 10.59
CA GLY A 962 19.10 -14.15 10.02
C GLY A 962 18.84 -12.95 10.94
N GLU A 963 18.97 -11.76 10.34
CA GLU A 963 18.78 -10.50 11.05
C GLU A 963 17.32 -10.07 11.01
N TRP A 964 16.76 -9.91 12.20
CA TRP A 964 15.48 -9.26 12.43
C TRP A 964 15.72 -7.78 12.65
N VAL A 965 15.06 -6.93 11.87
CA VAL A 965 15.26 -5.48 11.92
C VAL A 965 14.03 -4.83 12.51
N LEU A 966 14.22 -4.00 13.53
CA LEU A 966 13.21 -3.04 13.98
C LEU A 966 13.55 -1.69 13.35
N GLU A 967 12.63 -1.16 12.55
CA GLU A 967 12.71 0.16 11.93
C GLU A 967 11.72 1.10 12.63
N ILE A 968 12.19 2.30 12.99
CA ILE A 968 11.38 3.37 13.56
C ILE A 968 11.60 4.61 12.72
N GLU A 969 10.55 5.08 12.07
CA GLU A 969 10.53 6.34 11.33
C GLU A 969 9.83 7.42 12.15
N ASP A 970 10.49 8.55 12.34
CA ASP A 970 9.87 9.79 12.78
C ASP A 970 9.53 10.63 11.55
N THR A 971 8.23 10.75 11.29
CA THR A 971 7.66 11.35 10.08
C THR A 971 7.42 12.86 10.23
N ALA A 972 7.63 13.42 11.42
CA ALA A 972 7.55 14.84 11.68
C ALA A 972 8.92 15.40 12.06
N ALA A 973 8.98 16.71 12.30
CA ALA A 973 10.21 17.38 12.68
C ALA A 973 9.93 18.31 13.87
N SER A 974 10.95 18.52 14.71
CA SER A 974 11.05 19.51 15.82
C SER A 974 10.99 18.92 17.22
N ASP A 975 10.65 17.65 17.37
CA ASP A 975 10.81 16.87 18.60
C ASP A 975 11.45 15.53 18.27
N GLY A 976 11.77 14.78 19.31
CA GLY A 976 12.50 13.52 19.20
C GLY A 976 12.42 12.74 20.50
N GLY A 977 13.25 11.71 20.60
CA GLY A 977 13.13 10.72 21.66
C GLY A 977 14.29 9.73 21.70
N ALA A 978 14.04 8.55 22.23
CA ALA A 978 14.98 7.44 22.20
C ALA A 978 14.26 6.09 22.25
N LEU A 979 14.73 5.15 21.45
CA LEU A 979 14.46 3.73 21.67
C LEU A 979 15.25 3.28 22.91
N VAL A 980 14.55 2.94 23.98
CA VAL A 980 15.13 2.58 25.28
C VAL A 980 15.41 1.08 25.36
N ASP A 981 14.44 0.26 24.95
CA ASP A 981 14.54 -1.21 25.00
C ASP A 981 13.80 -1.86 23.80
N PHE A 982 14.35 -2.96 23.30
CA PHE A 982 13.76 -3.79 22.25
C PHE A 982 14.23 -5.24 22.41
N SER A 983 13.28 -6.16 22.54
CA SER A 983 13.54 -7.59 22.57
C SER A 983 12.44 -8.39 21.87
N LEU A 984 12.82 -9.54 21.32
CA LEU A 984 11.92 -10.49 20.69
C LEU A 984 11.82 -11.75 21.54
N ASP A 985 10.61 -12.11 21.93
CA ASP A 985 10.26 -13.43 22.45
C ASP A 985 9.76 -14.27 21.28
N ILE A 986 10.63 -15.11 20.71
CA ILE A 986 10.27 -15.97 19.58
C ILE A 986 10.11 -17.40 20.06
N CYS A 987 8.99 -18.03 19.69
CA CYS A 987 8.75 -19.46 19.80
C CYS A 987 8.96 -20.12 18.45
N VAL A 988 9.63 -21.27 18.44
CA VAL A 988 9.92 -22.05 17.23
C VAL A 988 9.45 -23.49 17.38
N GLU A 989 9.08 -24.12 16.27
CA GLU A 989 8.87 -25.57 16.24
C GLU A 989 10.23 -26.28 16.13
N GLY A 990 10.57 -27.06 17.15
CA GLY A 990 11.88 -27.67 17.35
C GLY A 990 12.53 -27.16 18.63
N SER A 991 13.83 -27.41 18.78
CA SER A 991 14.59 -27.04 19.98
C SER A 991 15.79 -26.19 19.60
N TYR A 992 15.98 -25.08 20.30
CA TYR A 992 17.20 -24.28 20.20
C TYR A 992 18.42 -25.14 20.48
N ARG A 993 19.51 -24.89 19.74
CA ARG A 993 20.79 -25.54 20.03
C ARG A 993 21.29 -25.06 21.41
N PRO A 994 21.76 -25.98 22.26
CA PRO A 994 22.30 -25.62 23.58
C PRO A 994 23.60 -24.84 23.42
N ASP A 995 23.74 -23.77 24.21
CA ASP A 995 24.95 -22.95 24.37
C ASP A 995 24.89 -22.46 25.82
N ALA A 996 25.44 -23.25 26.74
CA ALA A 996 25.26 -23.09 28.17
C ALA A 996 26.09 -21.96 28.78
N ASP A 997 27.19 -21.57 28.14
CA ASP A 997 28.08 -20.50 28.58
C ASP A 997 27.94 -19.20 27.76
N GLU A 998 27.10 -19.21 26.72
CA GLU A 998 26.73 -18.08 25.87
C GLU A 998 27.94 -17.43 25.18
N ASP A 999 28.89 -18.26 24.74
CA ASP A 999 30.10 -17.83 24.06
C ASP A 999 29.96 -17.75 22.52
N GLY A 1000 28.82 -18.21 21.99
CA GLY A 1000 28.49 -18.21 20.57
C GLY A 1000 28.86 -19.49 19.83
N VAL A 1001 29.36 -20.52 20.52
CA VAL A 1001 29.60 -21.87 19.99
C VAL A 1001 28.67 -22.86 20.70
N PHE A 1002 27.99 -23.71 19.92
CA PHE A 1002 26.99 -24.61 20.49
C PHE A 1002 27.60 -25.86 21.16
N ASP A 1003 26.99 -26.28 22.27
CA ASP A 1003 27.40 -27.42 23.11
C ASP A 1003 27.16 -28.81 22.47
N ASP A 1004 26.76 -28.87 21.20
CA ASP A 1004 26.38 -30.10 20.51
C ASP A 1004 27.56 -30.82 19.81
N GLY A 1005 28.77 -30.51 20.26
CA GLY A 1005 30.02 -31.18 19.88
C GLY A 1005 31.07 -30.25 19.27
N ASP A 1006 30.66 -29.03 18.89
CA ASP A 1006 31.57 -28.00 18.39
C ASP A 1006 32.28 -27.27 19.55
N ASP A 1007 31.60 -27.03 20.68
CA ASP A 1007 32.25 -26.49 21.88
C ASP A 1007 33.03 -27.55 22.68
N LEU A 1008 34.33 -27.30 22.86
CA LEU A 1008 35.25 -28.12 23.65
C LEU A 1008 35.56 -27.52 25.03
N CYS A 1009 35.00 -26.35 25.35
CA CYS A 1009 35.38 -25.48 26.45
C CYS A 1009 34.23 -25.00 27.37
N LEU A 1010 33.08 -25.68 27.38
CA LEU A 1010 31.98 -25.67 28.38
C LEU A 1010 32.27 -24.89 29.68
N GLY A 1011 32.07 -23.58 29.66
CA GLY A 1011 32.29 -22.67 30.79
C GLY A 1011 33.18 -21.47 30.49
N THR A 1012 33.38 -21.11 29.23
CA THR A 1012 34.03 -19.86 28.84
C THR A 1012 33.17 -18.68 29.33
N PRO A 1013 33.74 -17.69 30.05
CA PRO A 1013 32.94 -16.55 30.52
C PRO A 1013 32.32 -15.77 29.35
N LYS A 1014 31.03 -15.44 29.46
CA LYS A 1014 30.30 -14.60 28.51
C LYS A 1014 31.06 -13.33 28.12
N GLY A 1015 31.16 -13.08 26.81
CA GLY A 1015 31.80 -11.90 26.23
C GLY A 1015 33.32 -12.03 26.00
N VAL A 1016 33.91 -13.19 26.29
CA VAL A 1016 35.28 -13.52 25.92
C VAL A 1016 35.32 -13.93 24.44
N GLU A 1017 36.28 -13.42 23.67
CA GLU A 1017 36.49 -13.87 22.28
C GLU A 1017 36.91 -15.35 22.29
N VAL A 1018 36.16 -16.19 21.59
CA VAL A 1018 36.41 -17.63 21.49
C VAL A 1018 36.79 -18.04 20.08
N ASN A 1019 37.52 -19.15 19.97
CA ASN A 1019 37.77 -19.79 18.68
C ASN A 1019 36.56 -20.66 18.27
N THR A 1020 36.65 -21.35 17.12
CA THR A 1020 35.59 -22.24 16.62
C THR A 1020 35.24 -23.41 17.54
N ASN A 1021 36.01 -23.63 18.60
CA ASN A 1021 35.80 -24.70 19.58
C ASN A 1021 35.33 -24.16 20.95
N GLY A 1022 34.84 -22.91 21.02
CA GLY A 1022 34.36 -22.26 22.26
C GLY A 1022 35.46 -21.95 23.28
N CYS A 1023 36.73 -22.03 22.90
CA CYS A 1023 37.83 -21.78 23.83
C CYS A 1023 38.31 -20.32 23.75
N ALA A 1024 38.38 -19.67 24.92
CA ALA A 1024 38.91 -18.31 25.09
C ALA A 1024 40.26 -18.11 24.37
N VAL A 1025 40.33 -17.08 23.52
CA VAL A 1025 41.52 -16.68 22.80
C VAL A 1025 42.20 -15.53 23.54
N TYR A 1026 43.44 -15.74 23.96
CA TYR A 1026 44.25 -14.73 24.64
C TYR A 1026 45.34 -14.23 23.69
N ARG A 1027 45.26 -12.95 23.31
CA ARG A 1027 46.27 -12.30 22.45
C ARG A 1027 47.14 -11.38 23.28
N PHE A 1028 48.41 -11.23 22.90
CA PHE A 1028 49.27 -10.21 23.49
C PHE A 1028 48.75 -8.81 23.13
N ALA A 1029 48.95 -7.84 24.03
CA ALA A 1029 48.75 -6.44 23.69
C ALA A 1029 49.65 -6.06 22.49
N SER A 1030 49.15 -5.20 21.60
CA SER A 1030 49.85 -4.85 20.35
C SER A 1030 51.24 -4.22 20.55
N ASP A 1031 51.53 -3.72 21.75
CA ASP A 1031 52.79 -3.07 22.14
C ASP A 1031 53.67 -3.95 23.05
N ASN A 1032 53.35 -5.23 23.22
CA ASN A 1032 54.05 -6.10 24.16
C ASN A 1032 55.49 -6.45 23.76
N PHE A 1033 55.89 -6.31 22.49
CA PHE A 1033 57.25 -6.67 22.02
C PHE A 1033 57.92 -5.53 21.25
N GLU A 1034 59.15 -5.19 21.61
CA GLU A 1034 60.06 -4.35 20.82
C GLU A 1034 61.07 -5.24 20.06
N ILE A 1035 61.12 -5.11 18.73
CA ILE A 1035 62.01 -5.90 17.86
C ILE A 1035 63.00 -4.98 17.14
N GLU A 1036 64.30 -5.18 17.37
CA GLU A 1036 65.39 -4.44 16.74
C GLU A 1036 66.13 -5.33 15.72
N VAL A 1037 66.30 -4.83 14.48
CA VAL A 1037 66.96 -5.56 13.38
C VAL A 1037 68.20 -4.79 12.90
N ILE A 1038 69.35 -5.46 12.90
CA ILE A 1038 70.64 -4.94 12.41
C ILE A 1038 71.10 -5.77 11.21
N SER A 1039 71.24 -5.13 10.05
CA SER A 1039 71.68 -5.74 8.77
C SER A 1039 73.20 -5.89 8.66
N GLU A 1040 73.68 -6.65 7.68
CA GLU A 1040 75.12 -6.93 7.50
C GLU A 1040 75.94 -5.68 7.15
N SER A 1041 77.17 -5.60 7.67
CA SER A 1041 78.08 -4.47 7.44
C SER A 1041 78.72 -4.44 6.04
N CYS A 1042 78.93 -5.60 5.41
CA CYS A 1042 79.33 -5.79 4.01
C CYS A 1042 78.98 -7.23 3.59
N ARG A 1043 78.88 -7.48 2.29
CA ARG A 1043 78.45 -8.77 1.72
C ARG A 1043 79.25 -9.95 2.28
N SER A 1044 78.53 -10.95 2.82
CA SER A 1044 79.07 -12.24 3.31
C SER A 1044 79.87 -12.17 4.61
N ASN A 1045 79.65 -11.15 5.43
CA ASN A 1045 80.22 -11.07 6.78
C ASN A 1045 79.38 -11.85 7.80
N ASN A 1046 78.09 -12.07 7.51
CA ASN A 1046 77.12 -12.75 8.37
C ASN A 1046 77.13 -12.18 9.80
N ASP A 1047 77.12 -10.85 9.95
CA ASP A 1047 77.18 -10.16 11.24
C ASP A 1047 75.88 -9.44 11.62
N GLY A 1048 74.76 -9.74 10.94
CA GLY A 1048 73.46 -9.21 11.31
C GLY A 1048 72.89 -9.81 12.59
N SER A 1049 71.89 -9.14 13.19
CA SER A 1049 71.24 -9.61 14.42
C SER A 1049 69.79 -9.15 14.54
N ILE A 1050 68.96 -9.95 15.21
CA ILE A 1050 67.57 -9.62 15.58
C ILE A 1050 67.46 -9.73 17.10
N THR A 1051 67.05 -8.66 17.77
CA THR A 1051 66.83 -8.61 19.23
C THR A 1051 65.36 -8.40 19.54
N ILE A 1052 64.85 -9.12 20.53
CA ILE A 1052 63.46 -9.07 21.00
C ILE A 1052 63.47 -8.66 22.47
N THR A 1053 62.64 -7.70 22.83
CA THR A 1053 62.46 -7.25 24.22
C THR A 1053 60.97 -7.13 24.55
N PRO A 1054 60.38 -8.04 25.34
CA PRO A 1054 59.02 -7.89 25.85
C PRO A 1054 58.89 -6.76 26.87
N LEU A 1055 57.70 -6.17 26.92
CA LEU A 1055 57.30 -5.19 27.92
C LEU A 1055 56.92 -5.85 29.25
N ASP A 1056 56.13 -6.93 29.21
CA ASP A 1056 55.79 -7.71 30.39
C ASP A 1056 56.81 -8.83 30.63
N THR A 1057 57.58 -8.72 31.71
CA THR A 1057 58.63 -9.69 32.08
C THR A 1057 58.13 -10.79 33.03
N ALA A 1058 56.84 -10.80 33.38
CA ALA A 1058 56.23 -11.83 34.22
C ALA A 1058 55.78 -13.08 33.43
N VAL A 1059 55.65 -12.98 32.11
CA VAL A 1059 55.29 -14.07 31.19
C VAL A 1059 56.56 -14.78 30.70
N ASN A 1060 56.54 -16.11 30.59
CA ASN A 1060 57.62 -16.85 29.94
C ASN A 1060 57.32 -16.96 28.44
N TYR A 1061 58.22 -16.43 27.61
CA TYR A 1061 58.07 -16.44 26.16
C TYR A 1061 59.01 -17.43 25.50
N THR A 1062 58.56 -18.01 24.39
CA THR A 1062 59.36 -18.79 23.46
C THR A 1062 59.47 -18.02 22.15
N ALA A 1063 60.68 -17.63 21.74
CA ALA A 1063 60.96 -17.05 20.43
C ALA A 1063 61.57 -18.10 19.50
N VAL A 1064 60.93 -18.32 18.36
CA VAL A 1064 61.39 -19.19 17.28
C VAL A 1064 61.74 -18.34 16.07
N LEU A 1065 63.02 -18.26 15.73
CA LEU A 1065 63.51 -17.59 14.54
C LEU A 1065 63.78 -18.61 13.42
N ASN A 1066 63.05 -18.48 12.32
CA ASN A 1066 63.18 -19.29 11.12
C ASN A 1066 63.84 -18.46 10.01
N GLY A 1067 64.99 -18.89 9.50
CA GLY A 1067 65.60 -18.23 8.34
C GLY A 1067 66.57 -19.13 7.58
N ALA A 1068 67.40 -18.53 6.73
CA ALA A 1068 68.31 -19.27 5.84
C ALA A 1068 69.32 -20.18 6.57
N SER A 1069 69.60 -19.92 7.85
CA SER A 1069 70.48 -20.70 8.72
C SER A 1069 69.79 -21.86 9.45
N GLY A 1070 68.45 -22.00 9.34
CA GLY A 1070 67.63 -22.97 10.07
C GLY A 1070 66.66 -22.30 11.06
N SER A 1071 65.98 -23.13 11.86
CA SER A 1071 65.10 -22.72 12.95
C SER A 1071 65.85 -22.73 14.27
N GLU A 1072 65.87 -21.61 14.99
CA GLU A 1072 66.42 -21.49 16.33
C GLU A 1072 65.32 -21.09 17.32
N SER A 1073 65.22 -21.78 18.46
CA SER A 1073 64.18 -21.57 19.47
C SER A 1073 64.80 -21.29 20.83
N PHE A 1074 64.35 -20.24 21.51
CA PHE A 1074 64.82 -19.87 22.84
C PHE A 1074 63.68 -19.41 23.75
N GLU A 1075 63.77 -19.81 25.01
CA GLU A 1075 62.92 -19.31 26.09
C GLU A 1075 63.54 -18.06 26.70
N PHE A 1076 62.73 -17.02 26.95
CA PHE A 1076 63.18 -15.76 27.51
C PHE A 1076 62.06 -15.03 28.27
N THR A 1077 62.45 -14.16 29.19
CA THR A 1077 61.53 -13.31 29.98
C THR A 1077 61.90 -11.83 29.94
N ASN A 1078 63.10 -11.46 29.46
CA ASN A 1078 63.57 -10.07 29.43
C ASN A 1078 63.93 -9.61 28.01
N SER A 1079 65.02 -10.12 27.45
CA SER A 1079 65.36 -9.90 26.05
C SER A 1079 66.13 -11.09 25.49
N GLN A 1080 65.99 -11.31 24.19
CA GLN A 1080 66.66 -12.39 23.47
C GLN A 1080 67.21 -11.86 22.15
N THR A 1081 68.48 -12.14 21.86
CA THR A 1081 69.15 -11.71 20.63
C THR A 1081 69.64 -12.93 19.85
N PHE A 1082 69.27 -12.97 18.57
CA PHE A 1082 69.86 -13.85 17.55
C PHE A 1082 70.95 -13.08 16.81
N SER A 1083 72.18 -13.58 16.80
CA SER A 1083 73.35 -12.88 16.26
C SER A 1083 74.10 -13.71 15.20
N ASN A 1084 74.88 -13.04 14.36
CA ASN A 1084 75.64 -13.61 13.24
C ASN A 1084 74.76 -14.14 12.10
N LEU A 1085 73.67 -13.43 11.84
CA LEU A 1085 72.71 -13.77 10.81
C LEU A 1085 73.19 -13.26 9.44
N PRO A 1086 73.22 -14.10 8.39
CA PRO A 1086 73.39 -13.62 7.02
C PRO A 1086 72.20 -12.76 6.55
N ALA A 1087 72.42 -11.96 5.52
CA ALA A 1087 71.40 -11.21 4.81
C ALA A 1087 70.39 -12.18 4.19
N GLY A 1088 69.12 -11.94 4.45
CA GLY A 1088 68.02 -12.84 4.11
C GLY A 1088 66.75 -12.47 4.85
N GLU A 1089 65.68 -13.18 4.51
CA GLU A 1089 64.40 -13.08 5.19
C GLU A 1089 64.35 -14.06 6.37
N TYR A 1090 63.82 -13.56 7.48
CA TYR A 1090 63.62 -14.31 8.71
C TYR A 1090 62.18 -14.13 9.18
N SER A 1091 61.57 -15.22 9.64
CA SER A 1091 60.28 -15.22 10.32
C SER A 1091 60.51 -15.54 11.78
N LEU A 1092 60.12 -14.61 12.65
CA LEU A 1092 60.25 -14.70 14.09
C LEU A 1092 58.86 -14.90 14.69
N CYS A 1093 58.59 -16.09 15.23
CA CYS A 1093 57.35 -16.38 15.92
C CYS A 1093 57.58 -16.40 17.44
N ILE A 1094 56.73 -15.70 18.18
CA ILE A 1094 56.81 -15.59 19.64
C ILE A 1094 55.51 -16.13 20.23
N SER A 1095 55.61 -17.12 21.11
CA SER A 1095 54.52 -17.60 21.96
C SER A 1095 54.86 -17.36 23.43
N GLY A 1096 53.88 -17.47 24.33
CA GLY A 1096 54.15 -17.28 25.75
C GLY A 1096 53.04 -17.78 26.67
N THR A 1097 53.43 -18.08 27.91
CA THR A 1097 52.51 -18.50 28.97
C THR A 1097 52.94 -17.93 30.33
N ASP A 1098 51.96 -17.50 31.12
CA ASP A 1098 52.15 -17.10 32.52
C ASP A 1098 51.95 -18.28 33.50
N GLY A 1099 51.71 -19.48 32.96
CA GLY A 1099 51.45 -20.72 33.69
C GLY A 1099 49.96 -21.08 33.84
N LEU A 1100 49.04 -20.13 33.63
CA LEU A 1100 47.59 -20.38 33.62
C LEU A 1100 46.96 -20.09 32.25
N ILE A 1101 47.46 -19.06 31.56
CA ILE A 1101 47.01 -18.64 30.23
C ILE A 1101 48.12 -18.95 29.21
N THR A 1102 47.74 -19.50 28.06
CA THR A 1102 48.62 -19.64 26.90
C THR A 1102 48.16 -18.65 25.84
N TYR A 1103 49.04 -17.75 25.44
CA TYR A 1103 48.75 -16.72 24.47
C TYR A 1103 48.97 -17.25 23.04
N GLU A 1104 48.20 -16.74 22.09
CA GLU A 1104 48.36 -17.04 20.67
C GLU A 1104 49.75 -16.63 20.17
N GLU A 1105 50.34 -17.45 19.30
CA GLU A 1105 51.64 -17.16 18.68
C GLU A 1105 51.54 -15.94 17.76
N VAL A 1106 52.48 -15.00 17.90
CA VAL A 1106 52.58 -13.84 17.02
C VAL A 1106 53.87 -13.92 16.23
N CYS A 1107 53.76 -13.87 14.90
CA CYS A 1107 54.90 -13.94 14.00
C CYS A 1107 55.21 -12.59 13.35
N PHE A 1108 56.49 -12.28 13.24
CA PHE A 1108 57.05 -11.07 12.64
C PHE A 1108 58.02 -11.45 11.53
N ASP A 1109 57.95 -10.76 10.40
CA ASP A 1109 58.94 -10.91 9.33
C ASP A 1109 60.03 -9.85 9.45
N ALA A 1110 61.28 -10.28 9.44
CA ALA A 1110 62.46 -9.43 9.50
C ALA A 1110 63.36 -9.67 8.29
N MET A 1111 63.77 -8.58 7.63
CA MET A 1111 64.65 -8.65 6.47
C MET A 1111 66.01 -8.05 6.80
N LEU A 1112 67.06 -8.87 6.70
CA LEU A 1112 68.44 -8.43 6.83
C LEU A 1112 69.02 -8.18 5.43
N THR A 1113 69.58 -7.00 5.18
CA THR A 1113 70.11 -6.57 3.87
C THR A 1113 71.64 -6.52 3.83
N GLN A 1114 72.22 -6.38 2.63
CA GLN A 1114 73.65 -6.17 2.40
C GLN A 1114 73.88 -5.09 1.31
N PRO A 1115 75.02 -4.38 1.26
CA PRO A 1115 75.27 -3.31 0.27
C PRO A 1115 75.38 -3.78 -1.21
N ASP A 1116 74.95 -2.93 -2.16
CA ASP A 1116 74.96 -3.17 -3.63
C ASP A 1116 76.35 -3.05 -4.31
N VAL A 1117 76.49 -3.59 -5.53
CA VAL A 1117 77.73 -3.54 -6.35
C VAL A 1117 77.80 -2.31 -7.27
N LEU A 1118 79.02 -1.79 -7.54
CA LEU A 1118 79.26 -0.66 -8.43
C LEU A 1118 78.99 -1.03 -9.91
N ASP A 1119 78.12 -0.27 -10.57
CA ASP A 1119 77.81 -0.39 -12.01
C ASP A 1119 78.06 0.93 -12.74
N VAL A 1120 78.74 0.86 -13.90
CA VAL A 1120 79.21 2.03 -14.65
C VAL A 1120 79.03 1.81 -16.15
N SER A 1121 78.30 2.74 -16.80
CA SER A 1121 78.13 2.78 -18.25
C SER A 1121 78.91 3.95 -18.86
N ALA A 1122 79.56 3.73 -20.01
CA ALA A 1122 80.41 4.72 -20.67
C ALA A 1122 80.18 4.75 -22.20
N LEU A 1123 79.67 5.87 -22.73
CA LEU A 1123 79.31 6.04 -24.14
C LEU A 1123 80.08 7.21 -24.78
N LEU A 1124 80.73 6.96 -25.92
CA LEU A 1124 81.46 7.97 -26.70
C LEU A 1124 80.53 8.63 -27.73
N ASP A 1125 80.44 9.95 -27.72
CA ASP A 1125 79.74 10.75 -28.73
C ASP A 1125 80.55 11.99 -29.10
N ALA A 1126 80.81 12.17 -30.40
CA ALA A 1126 81.48 13.34 -30.99
C ALA A 1126 82.73 13.86 -30.23
N GLY A 1127 83.55 12.96 -29.68
CA GLY A 1127 84.79 13.31 -28.96
C GLY A 1127 84.61 13.59 -27.46
N VAL A 1128 83.43 13.33 -26.87
CA VAL A 1128 83.14 13.41 -25.43
C VAL A 1128 82.62 12.05 -24.92
N LEU A 1129 83.10 11.63 -23.76
CA LEU A 1129 82.70 10.41 -23.07
C LEU A 1129 81.65 10.73 -21.99
N ASN A 1130 80.45 10.20 -22.14
CA ASN A 1130 79.35 10.32 -21.19
C ASN A 1130 79.32 9.09 -20.27
N LEU A 1131 79.31 9.30 -18.95
CA LEU A 1131 79.28 8.24 -17.94
C LEU A 1131 78.01 8.30 -17.10
N ASP A 1132 77.40 7.13 -16.86
CA ASP A 1132 76.33 6.91 -15.88
C ASP A 1132 76.84 5.95 -14.77
N LEU A 1133 76.66 6.30 -13.50
CA LEU A 1133 77.21 5.65 -12.31
C LEU A 1133 76.07 5.23 -11.34
N ASN A 1134 76.04 3.95 -10.94
CA ASN A 1134 75.09 3.39 -9.98
C ASN A 1134 75.78 2.44 -8.98
N GLY A 1135 75.12 2.15 -7.86
CA GLY A 1135 75.58 1.16 -6.87
C GLY A 1135 76.34 1.73 -5.67
N ALA A 1136 76.52 3.05 -5.56
CA ALA A 1136 77.04 3.70 -4.35
C ALA A 1136 76.51 5.13 -4.18
N SER A 1137 76.69 5.71 -3.00
CA SER A 1137 76.40 7.13 -2.76
C SER A 1137 77.56 8.06 -3.13
N PHE A 1138 78.78 7.54 -3.35
CA PHE A 1138 79.99 8.33 -3.61
C PHE A 1138 80.98 7.61 -4.55
N TYR A 1139 81.46 8.27 -5.60
CA TYR A 1139 82.30 7.70 -6.67
C TYR A 1139 83.61 8.47 -6.91
N ASN A 1140 84.66 7.76 -7.31
CA ASN A 1140 85.94 8.29 -7.79
C ASN A 1140 86.12 7.91 -9.27
N VAL A 1141 86.18 8.90 -10.18
CA VAL A 1141 86.26 8.73 -11.65
C VAL A 1141 87.60 9.29 -12.17
N GLU A 1142 88.42 8.45 -12.79
CA GLU A 1142 89.75 8.77 -13.30
C GLU A 1142 89.82 8.64 -14.83
N LEU A 1143 90.13 9.72 -15.56
CA LEU A 1143 90.35 9.69 -17.02
C LEU A 1143 91.76 10.16 -17.35
N ASN A 1144 92.52 9.32 -18.07
CA ASN A 1144 93.91 9.58 -18.47
C ASN A 1144 94.84 9.97 -17.31
N GLY A 1145 94.59 9.43 -16.11
CA GLY A 1145 95.37 9.71 -14.90
C GLY A 1145 94.90 10.91 -14.08
N LEU A 1146 93.80 11.59 -14.47
CA LEU A 1146 93.20 12.68 -13.70
C LEU A 1146 91.94 12.19 -12.97
N VAL A 1147 91.94 12.21 -11.63
CA VAL A 1147 90.84 11.73 -10.78
C VAL A 1147 89.89 12.88 -10.41
N THR A 1148 88.58 12.64 -10.55
CA THR A 1148 87.46 13.50 -10.16
C THR A 1148 86.54 12.72 -9.21
N GLN A 1149 86.16 13.32 -8.08
CA GLN A 1149 85.22 12.71 -7.12
C GLN A 1149 83.83 13.29 -7.34
N THR A 1150 82.79 12.45 -7.25
CA THR A 1150 81.41 12.89 -7.46
C THR A 1150 80.40 12.02 -6.71
N GLU A 1151 79.33 12.66 -6.24
CA GLU A 1151 78.10 12.01 -5.75
C GLU A 1151 77.04 11.93 -6.86
N ALA A 1152 77.24 12.65 -7.97
CA ALA A 1152 76.31 12.65 -9.09
C ALA A 1152 76.38 11.31 -9.86
N SER A 1153 75.22 10.79 -10.23
CA SER A 1153 75.08 9.55 -11.02
C SER A 1153 75.42 9.72 -12.50
N LYS A 1154 75.74 10.93 -12.99
CA LYS A 1154 76.13 11.19 -14.39
C LYS A 1154 77.27 12.19 -14.51
N ILE A 1155 78.24 11.96 -15.41
CA ILE A 1155 79.37 12.88 -15.68
C ILE A 1155 79.83 12.82 -17.14
N GLN A 1156 80.25 13.96 -17.72
CA GLN A 1156 80.76 14.05 -19.10
C GLN A 1156 82.23 14.46 -19.12
N LEU A 1157 83.07 13.78 -19.91
CA LEU A 1157 84.51 13.99 -19.96
C LEU A 1157 85.02 14.06 -21.42
N PRO A 1158 85.71 15.11 -21.86
CA PRO A 1158 86.23 15.22 -23.23
C PRO A 1158 87.41 14.24 -23.48
N LEU A 1159 87.53 13.70 -24.71
CA LEU A 1159 88.62 12.80 -25.12
C LEU A 1159 89.73 13.54 -25.89
N GLU A 1160 90.98 13.08 -25.73
CA GLU A 1160 92.12 13.54 -26.50
C GLU A 1160 92.38 12.63 -27.73
N ASN A 1161 93.08 13.15 -28.75
CA ASN A 1161 93.36 12.42 -29.99
C ASN A 1161 94.37 11.27 -29.72
N GLY A 1162 94.00 10.02 -30.01
CA GLY A 1162 94.73 8.82 -29.57
C GLY A 1162 93.93 7.92 -28.61
N ILE A 1163 94.64 7.12 -27.79
CA ILE A 1163 94.01 6.19 -26.81
C ILE A 1163 93.78 6.93 -25.48
N ASN A 1164 92.57 6.88 -24.96
CA ASN A 1164 92.15 7.41 -23.66
C ASN A 1164 91.72 6.25 -22.73
N THR A 1165 92.04 6.30 -21.43
CA THR A 1165 91.72 5.24 -20.45
C THR A 1165 90.95 5.80 -19.25
N LEU A 1166 89.81 5.17 -18.94
CA LEU A 1166 88.89 5.50 -17.84
C LEU A 1166 88.96 4.44 -16.74
N LYS A 1167 88.90 4.86 -15.47
CA LYS A 1167 88.71 4.03 -14.27
C LYS A 1167 87.69 4.64 -13.31
N VAL A 1168 86.78 3.86 -12.72
CA VAL A 1168 85.80 4.32 -11.70
C VAL A 1168 85.76 3.36 -10.51
N PHE A 1169 85.77 3.86 -9.27
CA PHE A 1169 85.72 3.05 -8.03
C PHE A 1169 85.13 3.81 -6.82
N THR A 1170 84.68 3.11 -5.77
CA THR A 1170 84.05 3.70 -4.56
C THR A 1170 84.94 3.60 -3.31
N ASN A 1171 84.49 4.18 -2.19
CA ASN A 1171 85.20 4.15 -0.90
C ASN A 1171 85.03 2.82 -0.15
N LEU A 1172 84.09 1.96 -0.56
CA LEU A 1172 83.88 0.62 -0.03
C LEU A 1172 84.60 -0.38 -0.94
N PRO A 1173 85.70 -1.03 -0.48
CA PRO A 1173 86.47 -1.95 -1.31
C PRO A 1173 85.64 -3.12 -1.85
N CYS A 1174 84.57 -3.50 -1.13
CA CYS A 1174 83.71 -4.62 -1.50
C CYS A 1174 82.73 -4.35 -2.67
N GLN A 1175 82.66 -3.12 -3.19
CA GLN A 1175 81.78 -2.77 -4.31
C GLN A 1175 82.45 -2.85 -5.70
N GLY A 1176 83.79 -2.98 -5.78
CA GLY A 1176 84.54 -3.16 -7.03
C GLY A 1176 84.99 -1.88 -7.76
N SER A 1177 85.59 -2.04 -8.95
CA SER A 1177 86.05 -0.94 -9.82
C SER A 1177 85.86 -1.25 -11.31
N PHE A 1178 85.52 -0.25 -12.12
CA PHE A 1178 85.33 -0.34 -13.57
C PHE A 1178 86.50 0.31 -14.33
N GLU A 1179 87.05 -0.33 -15.38
CA GLU A 1179 88.13 0.23 -16.23
C GLU A 1179 87.88 -0.02 -17.73
N LYS A 1180 88.15 0.97 -18.60
CA LYS A 1180 88.00 0.83 -20.08
C LYS A 1180 88.84 1.83 -20.88
N SER A 1181 89.30 1.48 -22.08
CA SER A 1181 90.03 2.38 -23.00
C SER A 1181 89.30 2.63 -24.33
N PHE A 1182 89.46 3.83 -24.91
CA PHE A 1182 88.80 4.32 -26.13
C PHE A 1182 89.83 4.97 -27.09
N PHE A 1183 89.68 4.80 -28.41
CA PHE A 1183 90.57 5.41 -29.43
C PHE A 1183 89.82 6.39 -30.35
N TYR A 1184 90.44 7.53 -30.69
CA TYR A 1184 89.84 8.61 -31.51
C TYR A 1184 90.84 9.24 -32.51
N SER A 1185 90.43 9.55 -33.77
CA SER A 1185 91.27 10.18 -34.83
C SER A 1185 90.51 11.08 -35.83
N GLU A 1186 91.20 12.03 -36.50
CA GLU A 1186 90.60 13.11 -37.33
C GLU A 1186 90.70 12.97 -38.89
N ARG A 1187 91.37 11.95 -39.48
CA ARG A 1187 91.51 11.80 -40.97
C ARG A 1187 91.43 10.36 -41.52
N PRO A 1188 91.01 10.13 -42.79
CA PRO A 1188 90.75 8.78 -43.32
C PRO A 1188 92.02 7.96 -43.62
N ILE A 1189 91.99 6.64 -43.42
CA ILE A 1189 93.15 5.73 -43.53
C ILE A 1189 92.80 4.47 -44.34
N LEU A 1190 93.63 4.09 -45.33
CA LEU A 1190 93.48 2.86 -46.14
C LEU A 1190 94.28 1.69 -45.54
N SER A 1191 93.63 0.57 -45.21
CA SER A 1191 94.27 -0.64 -44.68
C SER A 1191 93.44 -1.91 -44.95
N PRO A 1192 94.03 -3.06 -45.34
CA PRO A 1192 95.45 -3.29 -45.59
C PRO A 1192 95.89 -2.82 -46.98
N ASN A 1193 97.15 -2.42 -47.10
CA ASN A 1193 97.78 -2.02 -48.36
C ASN A 1193 99.31 -2.26 -48.29
N PRO A 1194 99.89 -3.22 -49.03
CA PRO A 1194 99.37 -3.89 -50.23
C PRO A 1194 98.15 -4.80 -50.00
N VAL A 1195 97.32 -4.93 -51.03
CA VAL A 1195 96.05 -5.67 -51.00
C VAL A 1195 96.04 -6.79 -52.03
N TYR A 1196 95.46 -7.94 -51.67
CA TYR A 1196 95.29 -9.09 -52.57
C TYR A 1196 93.91 -9.16 -53.22
N THR A 1197 92.82 -8.91 -52.49
CA THR A 1197 91.45 -9.01 -53.06
C THR A 1197 90.59 -7.84 -52.66
N THR A 1198 90.50 -7.55 -51.36
CA THR A 1198 89.71 -6.45 -50.79
C THR A 1198 90.53 -5.64 -49.79
N THR A 1199 90.33 -4.32 -49.74
CA THR A 1199 90.94 -3.40 -48.77
C THR A 1199 89.87 -2.52 -48.12
N GLN A 1200 90.09 -2.07 -46.88
CA GLN A 1200 89.17 -1.19 -46.16
C GLN A 1200 89.72 0.24 -46.17
N VAL A 1201 88.83 1.23 -46.35
CA VAL A 1201 89.14 2.64 -46.06
C VAL A 1201 88.36 3.06 -44.83
N TYR A 1202 89.07 3.34 -43.74
CA TYR A 1202 88.54 4.00 -42.56
C TYR A 1202 88.29 5.47 -42.94
N MET A 1203 87.04 5.87 -42.99
CA MET A 1203 86.48 7.07 -43.62
C MET A 1203 86.56 8.32 -42.75
N ALA A 1204 86.88 8.21 -41.45
CA ALA A 1204 87.11 9.31 -40.50
C ALA A 1204 86.35 10.62 -40.82
N GLY A 1205 85.01 10.54 -40.79
CA GLY A 1205 84.10 11.67 -41.05
C GLY A 1205 83.62 11.85 -42.51
N PHE A 1206 84.03 11.01 -43.46
CA PHE A 1206 83.48 11.00 -44.83
C PHE A 1206 82.21 10.11 -44.96
N GLU A 1207 81.10 10.54 -44.34
CA GLU A 1207 79.81 9.82 -44.42
C GLU A 1207 78.91 10.31 -45.57
N GLY A 1208 78.03 9.49 -46.14
CA GLY A 1208 77.14 9.88 -47.25
C GLY A 1208 77.69 9.49 -48.63
N ILE A 1209 77.25 10.18 -49.70
CA ILE A 1209 77.63 9.79 -51.08
C ILE A 1209 79.05 10.26 -51.38
N VAL A 1210 79.99 9.32 -51.44
CA VAL A 1210 81.41 9.52 -51.77
C VAL A 1210 81.68 8.98 -53.18
N GLY A 1211 82.34 9.78 -54.01
CA GLY A 1211 82.86 9.38 -55.30
C GLY A 1211 84.19 8.67 -55.16
N ILE A 1212 84.33 7.54 -55.85
CA ILE A 1212 85.48 6.67 -55.80
C ILE A 1212 86.02 6.53 -57.21
N GLN A 1213 87.31 6.82 -57.40
CA GLN A 1213 87.97 6.74 -58.69
C GLN A 1213 89.29 5.99 -58.55
N LEU A 1214 89.52 5.01 -59.41
CA LEU A 1214 90.74 4.22 -59.41
C LEU A 1214 91.48 4.39 -60.73
N PHE A 1215 92.74 4.81 -60.66
CA PHE A 1215 93.60 5.09 -61.81
C PHE A 1215 94.78 4.11 -61.87
N THR A 1216 95.23 3.73 -63.07
CA THR A 1216 96.53 3.06 -63.24
C THR A 1216 97.66 4.04 -62.94
N ALA A 1217 98.87 3.52 -62.71
CA ALA A 1217 100.08 4.34 -62.52
C ALA A 1217 100.37 5.33 -63.68
N ASN A 1218 99.83 5.09 -64.88
CA ASN A 1218 100.02 5.98 -66.05
C ASN A 1218 98.91 7.04 -66.15
N GLY A 1219 98.01 7.13 -65.16
CA GLY A 1219 96.93 8.11 -65.10
C GLY A 1219 95.66 7.73 -65.88
N LYS A 1220 95.57 6.50 -66.42
CA LYS A 1220 94.34 6.03 -67.09
C LYS A 1220 93.32 5.62 -66.04
N LEU A 1221 92.11 6.19 -66.10
CA LEU A 1221 90.99 5.79 -65.22
C LEU A 1221 90.57 4.34 -65.53
N VAL A 1222 90.56 3.50 -64.49
CA VAL A 1222 90.25 2.08 -64.56
C VAL A 1222 88.84 1.81 -64.08
N ARG A 1223 88.43 2.45 -62.98
CA ARG A 1223 87.12 2.30 -62.38
C ARG A 1223 86.68 3.63 -61.79
N THR A 1224 85.41 3.97 -61.96
CA THR A 1224 84.78 5.09 -61.25
C THR A 1224 83.41 4.62 -60.76
N GLU A 1225 83.11 4.94 -59.51
CA GLU A 1225 81.79 4.69 -58.91
C GLU A 1225 81.45 5.76 -57.87
N ARG A 1226 80.18 5.83 -57.47
CA ARG A 1226 79.75 6.61 -56.31
C ARG A 1226 79.05 5.66 -55.36
N ARG A 1227 79.48 5.62 -54.11
CA ARG A 1227 78.86 4.81 -53.06
C ARG A 1227 78.41 5.69 -51.91
N ARG A 1228 77.31 5.30 -51.29
CA ARG A 1228 76.82 5.91 -50.06
C ARG A 1228 77.38 5.12 -48.89
N VAL A 1229 78.10 5.79 -48.00
CA VAL A 1229 78.75 5.19 -46.84
C VAL A 1229 78.03 5.66 -45.58
N PHE A 1230 77.71 4.76 -44.67
CA PHE A 1230 76.87 5.01 -43.48
C PHE A 1230 77.59 4.64 -42.16
N GLY A 1231 78.91 4.63 -42.17
CA GLY A 1231 79.73 4.28 -41.02
C GLY A 1231 81.20 4.52 -41.29
N GLU A 1232 82.04 4.09 -40.35
CA GLU A 1232 83.46 4.46 -40.33
C GLU A 1232 84.29 3.76 -41.41
N ASP A 1233 83.85 2.65 -42.03
CA ASP A 1233 84.69 1.88 -42.97
C ASP A 1233 84.03 1.64 -44.34
N LEU A 1234 84.82 1.72 -45.41
CA LEU A 1234 84.44 1.44 -46.79
C LEU A 1234 85.30 0.33 -47.39
N GLU A 1235 84.68 -0.83 -47.64
CA GLU A 1235 85.37 -1.95 -48.29
C GLU A 1235 85.40 -1.83 -49.82
N LEU A 1236 86.57 -2.04 -50.40
CA LEU A 1236 86.82 -1.98 -51.84
C LEU A 1236 87.40 -3.29 -52.36
N ASP A 1237 86.65 -3.95 -53.24
CA ASP A 1237 87.09 -5.12 -53.99
C ASP A 1237 87.86 -4.70 -55.25
N VAL A 1238 89.12 -5.13 -55.28
CA VAL A 1238 90.12 -4.90 -56.33
C VAL A 1238 90.61 -6.21 -56.94
N SER A 1239 89.96 -7.34 -56.66
CA SER A 1239 90.33 -8.68 -57.12
C SER A 1239 90.46 -8.79 -58.65
N THR A 1240 89.61 -8.11 -59.41
CA THR A 1240 89.61 -8.13 -60.89
C THR A 1240 90.74 -7.31 -61.52
N LEU A 1241 91.51 -6.57 -60.73
CA LEU A 1241 92.61 -5.76 -61.23
C LEU A 1241 93.89 -6.59 -61.36
N PRO A 1242 94.61 -6.49 -62.49
CA PRO A 1242 95.95 -7.08 -62.61
C PRO A 1242 96.88 -6.57 -61.51
N LYS A 1243 97.81 -7.42 -61.06
CA LYS A 1243 98.87 -7.04 -60.11
C LYS A 1243 99.60 -5.79 -60.60
N GLY A 1244 99.75 -4.80 -59.74
CA GLY A 1244 100.32 -3.51 -60.10
C GLY A 1244 99.95 -2.38 -59.16
N LEU A 1245 100.44 -1.19 -59.48
CA LEU A 1245 100.20 0.01 -58.70
C LEU A 1245 99.01 0.81 -59.23
N TYR A 1246 98.08 1.12 -58.33
CA TYR A 1246 96.90 1.94 -58.58
C TYR A 1246 96.85 3.13 -57.64
N TYR A 1247 96.09 4.15 -58.03
CA TYR A 1247 95.79 5.29 -57.17
C TYR A 1247 94.29 5.36 -56.96
N LEU A 1248 93.88 5.27 -55.69
CA LEU A 1248 92.50 5.35 -55.24
C LEU A 1248 92.19 6.76 -54.77
N GLY A 1249 91.35 7.44 -55.53
CA GLY A 1249 90.80 8.74 -55.17
C GLY A 1249 89.42 8.63 -54.53
N LEU A 1250 89.25 9.30 -53.41
CA LEU A 1250 87.96 9.55 -52.79
C LEU A 1250 87.62 11.03 -52.94
N GLU A 1251 86.41 11.33 -53.40
CA GLU A 1251 85.90 12.68 -53.59
C GLU A 1251 84.52 12.83 -52.95
N LYS A 1252 84.37 13.77 -52.03
CA LYS A 1252 83.06 14.17 -51.51
C LYS A 1252 83.01 15.69 -51.34
N SER A 1253 81.96 16.31 -51.86
CA SER A 1253 81.70 17.75 -51.75
C SER A 1253 82.93 18.63 -52.07
N GLY A 1254 83.72 18.24 -53.08
CA GLY A 1254 84.90 18.98 -53.55
C GLY A 1254 86.22 18.72 -52.81
N LYS A 1255 86.22 17.98 -51.68
CA LYS A 1255 87.46 17.51 -51.03
C LYS A 1255 87.89 16.16 -51.64
N LYS A 1256 89.15 16.08 -52.05
CA LYS A 1256 89.76 14.90 -52.66
C LYS A 1256 90.90 14.38 -51.81
N GLU A 1257 90.86 13.09 -51.49
CA GLU A 1257 92.00 12.36 -50.91
C GLU A 1257 92.43 11.25 -51.85
N MET A 1258 93.73 11.08 -52.02
CA MET A 1258 94.31 10.12 -52.95
C MET A 1258 95.25 9.18 -52.20
N PHE A 1259 94.92 7.90 -52.22
CA PHE A 1259 95.72 6.83 -51.63
C PHE A 1259 96.47 6.08 -52.72
N LYS A 1260 97.72 5.75 -52.44
CA LYS A 1260 98.50 4.83 -53.27
C LYS A 1260 98.07 3.41 -52.92
N LEU A 1261 97.43 2.66 -53.82
CA LEU A 1261 96.95 1.29 -53.59
C LEU A 1261 97.82 0.30 -54.37
N ILE A 1262 98.48 -0.62 -53.67
CA ILE A 1262 99.36 -1.64 -54.25
C ILE A 1262 98.57 -2.94 -54.34
N LYS A 1263 98.27 -3.40 -55.56
CA LYS A 1263 97.61 -4.70 -55.81
C LYS A 1263 98.66 -5.77 -56.04
N GLU A 1264 98.74 -6.74 -55.13
CA GLU A 1264 99.66 -7.89 -55.23
C GLU A 1264 99.04 -9.14 -55.82
#